data_AF-A0AAN7PQR2-F1
#
_entry.id   AF-A0AAN7PQR2-F1
#
_cell.length_a   1.000
_cell.length_b   1.000
_cell.length_c   1.000
_cell.angle_alpha   90.00
_cell.angle_beta   90.00
_cell.angle_gamma   90.00
#
_symmetry.space_group_name_H-M   'P 1'
#
loop_
_entity.id
_entity.type
_entity.pdbx_description
1 polymer ?
#
loop_
_entity_poly.entity_id
_entity_poly.type
_entity_poly.pdbx_seq_one_letter_code
_entity_poly.pdbx_strand_id
1 'polypeptide(L)'
;MISWIFAWFTCVILLLTVIKAVYKLTIGQNGSSTCLLGKTAIVTGSNSGIGFCTAQDFAKRGAKVILACRNKDKAEEAKQKIIDNTGNLNIFVELVDFSSLTSIRNFAKRIILKENRLDILVNNAGVITLDNITTEDGLSMSMQVNSFGPFLLTMLLINLLKKTKSSRIVNVSSVEADVARLNPYNLNYFFTSKFFFVNYANSKLCIILWTNELARRLEKTGVTANSLHPGVTYTEILKNTSKFLQFLFKIAKLYLKTPEEGAQTTIYVAVSKELENVSGQYFDNCKISKPPKLALDAALAKKIWESSEYFVKLTPEERTLLIIKMVSLEFACLTCVILVIVIKVVYKLSIGRNGSSTCLLGKTAIVTGSNSGIGFCTAQDFAKRGAKVILACRNKDRAEKAKQKIIDNTGNLDVYVELIDFTSLTSVRDFARRIKSKENRLDILVNNAGVITFDDITTENGLSMSMQANYFGPFLLTMLLIDLLKKTESSRIVNVSSLVAHCAQLNPNNLNYFSTSFMFNVIYLNYANSKLCVLLWTNELAKKLKGTGVTANSLHPGGVHTDILRNTSRFMRLIYKVAKLGLKTPEEGAQTTIYVAVSKELENVSGQYFDNCKISKPPKLALDAALAKKVWETTEDLVKLTPEERLLFIVKMIFVCFTCFILLLIVIKVVTKLSIGRNGSSTCLLGKTAIVTGSNSGIGFCTAQDFARRGAKVILACRNIERAEKAKRKIIDNTGNLDVFVELVDLASLTSIRDFAKRINSQENRLDILVNNAGIITFGDITTEDGLSMSMQVNYLGPFLLTVLLIDLLKKTKTSRIVNVSSLTAHYARLNPNNLNYFSTSLLSNFFYFNYSNSKLCIVLWTNELARRLNGTGVTANSLHPGVIHTEILKNTSMFMHTLFKIANLYLKTPEEGAQTTIYVAVSKELENVSGQYFDNCKIAKSPKLALDAALAKKIWETSEDFVKLTSEERILLIIKLSTVWDKSPTCLVGKTAIVTGANTGIGFYTAQDFAKRGAKVILACRDRGRAESAKKKIIETTDNLNVHVRILDLSSLQSVRDFAEHIRREEDRLDILVNNAGVLLFDDIITPDGLSLSMQVNHFGPFLLTLLLVGLLKKSAPSRIVNVSSASAFWAKLKVNNLNHFSLNPFAKLTVFNYANTKLCNILFTNELARRLRGSGVTVNSLHPGAVYTEINRNCGKFFLEFGKFLRYLLKTSEEGSQTTIYVAVSKDLTNVSGEYFDCCKISRMPSSAQDVELAKKIWVDTEKFVNLSDEEQIL
;
A
#
# COMPACT_ATOMS: atom_id res chain seq x y z
N MET A 1 39.14 3.78 23.57
CA MET A 1 37.82 4.45 23.63
C MET A 1 37.89 5.91 23.19
N ILE A 2 38.81 6.73 23.74
CA ILE A 2 39.00 8.14 23.33
C ILE A 2 39.45 8.28 21.86
N SER A 3 40.32 7.41 21.34
CA SER A 3 40.72 7.43 19.92
C SER A 3 39.58 7.05 18.95
N TRP A 4 38.69 6.15 19.36
CA TRP A 4 37.48 5.79 18.59
C TRP A 4 36.44 6.91 18.62
N ILE A 5 36.33 7.64 19.73
CA ILE A 5 35.51 8.86 19.83
C ILE A 5 36.08 9.95 18.92
N PHE A 6 37.41 10.13 18.89
CA PHE A 6 38.07 11.08 17.99
C PHE A 6 37.96 10.70 16.51
N ALA A 7 38.10 9.41 16.18
CA ALA A 7 37.91 8.89 14.82
C ALA A 7 36.45 9.03 14.35
N TRP A 8 35.49 8.80 15.26
CA TRP A 8 34.08 9.02 15.00
C TRP A 8 33.76 10.50 14.83
N PHE A 9 34.30 11.39 15.68
CA PHE A 9 34.17 12.84 15.54
C PHE A 9 34.78 13.35 14.25
N THR A 10 35.96 12.87 13.85
CA THR A 10 36.59 13.23 12.58
C THR A 10 35.80 12.71 11.39
N CYS A 11 35.27 11.48 11.42
CA CYS A 11 34.39 10.96 10.37
C CYS A 11 33.08 11.75 10.27
N VAL A 12 32.48 12.15 11.40
CA VAL A 12 31.27 12.98 11.43
C VAL A 12 31.57 14.38 10.89
N ILE A 13 32.69 14.99 11.26
CA ILE A 13 33.13 16.29 10.73
C ILE A 13 33.41 16.18 9.23
N LEU A 14 34.08 15.11 8.76
CA LEU A 14 34.36 14.88 7.34
C LEU A 14 33.06 14.71 6.54
N LEU A 15 32.12 13.91 7.06
CA LEU A 15 30.80 13.69 6.47
C LEU A 15 29.99 15.00 6.41
N LEU A 16 29.96 15.77 7.50
CA LEU A 16 29.29 17.08 7.53
C LEU A 16 29.95 18.09 6.59
N THR A 17 31.27 18.01 6.39
CA THR A 17 32.02 18.85 5.44
C THR A 17 31.71 18.46 3.99
N VAL A 18 31.63 17.17 3.68
CA VAL A 18 31.21 16.66 2.36
C VAL A 18 29.75 17.03 2.08
N ILE A 19 28.86 16.88 3.06
CA ILE A 19 27.46 17.32 2.97
C ILE A 19 27.42 18.83 2.69
N LYS A 20 28.18 19.66 3.41
CA LYS A 20 28.26 21.11 3.16
C LYS A 20 28.80 21.45 1.77
N ALA A 21 29.80 20.72 1.27
CA ALA A 21 30.34 20.90 -0.09
C ALA A 21 29.30 20.55 -1.16
N VAL A 22 28.60 19.42 -1.02
CA VAL A 22 27.51 19.01 -1.93
C VAL A 22 26.33 19.98 -1.86
N TYR A 23 25.96 20.45 -0.67
CA TYR A 23 24.91 21.47 -0.50
C TYR A 23 25.31 22.80 -1.15
N LYS A 24 26.55 23.29 -0.98
CA LYS A 24 27.02 24.51 -1.65
C LYS A 24 26.98 24.41 -3.18
N LEU A 25 27.24 23.22 -3.74
CA LEU A 25 27.19 22.97 -5.18
C LEU A 25 25.75 22.82 -5.73
N THR A 26 24.75 22.61 -4.86
CA THR A 26 23.36 22.32 -5.26
C THR A 26 22.35 23.40 -4.86
N ILE A 27 22.76 24.44 -4.13
CA ILE A 27 21.91 25.61 -3.83
C ILE A 27 21.57 26.33 -5.15
N GLY A 28 20.28 26.29 -5.51
CA GLY A 28 19.77 27.10 -6.61
C GLY A 28 19.80 28.57 -6.23
N GLN A 29 20.51 29.39 -7.01
CA GLN A 29 20.51 30.84 -6.88
C GLN A 29 19.48 31.45 -7.82
N ASN A 30 18.78 32.48 -7.35
CA ASN A 30 17.90 33.24 -8.22
C ASN A 30 18.72 34.13 -9.16
N GLY A 31 18.76 33.78 -10.45
CA GLY A 31 19.41 34.58 -11.49
C GLY A 31 18.55 35.73 -12.05
N SER A 32 17.32 35.91 -11.57
CA SER A 32 16.39 36.90 -12.12
C SER A 32 16.83 38.34 -11.81
N SER A 33 16.91 39.19 -12.83
CA SER A 33 17.16 40.64 -12.73
C SER A 33 15.87 41.48 -12.80
N THR A 34 14.68 40.87 -12.67
CA THR A 34 13.40 41.58 -12.75
C THR A 34 13.34 42.80 -11.83
N CYS A 35 13.03 43.95 -12.41
CA CYS A 35 12.76 45.20 -11.68
C CYS A 35 11.34 45.18 -11.08
N LEU A 36 11.21 45.66 -9.84
CA LEU A 36 9.94 45.75 -9.12
C LEU A 36 9.50 47.21 -8.87
N LEU A 37 10.06 48.17 -9.60
CA LEU A 37 9.65 49.57 -9.50
C LEU A 37 8.14 49.71 -9.76
N GLY A 38 7.44 50.39 -8.85
CA GLY A 38 5.98 50.57 -8.91
C GLY A 38 5.15 49.35 -8.52
N LYS A 39 5.78 48.27 -8.01
CA LYS A 39 5.11 47.08 -7.48
C LYS A 39 4.96 47.18 -5.96
N THR A 40 3.83 46.71 -5.44
CA THR A 40 3.59 46.60 -3.99
C THR A 40 3.72 45.15 -3.53
N ALA A 41 4.54 44.90 -2.52
CA ALA A 41 4.79 43.57 -1.98
C ALA A 41 4.53 43.50 -0.46
N ILE A 42 3.89 42.44 0.01
CA ILE A 42 3.73 42.12 1.44
C ILE A 42 4.54 40.86 1.76
N VAL A 43 5.42 40.93 2.77
CA VAL A 43 6.19 39.78 3.25
C VAL A 43 5.91 39.57 4.74
N THR A 44 5.35 38.40 5.08
CA THR A 44 4.99 38.06 6.47
C THR A 44 6.18 37.49 7.22
N GLY A 45 6.36 37.89 8.50
CA GLY A 45 7.51 37.48 9.30
C GLY A 45 8.84 37.99 8.76
N SER A 46 8.87 39.25 8.32
CA SER A 46 10.00 39.87 7.60
C SER A 46 10.98 40.64 8.47
N ASN A 47 10.87 40.54 9.80
CA ASN A 47 11.79 41.18 10.73
C ASN A 47 13.09 40.38 10.99
N SER A 48 13.17 39.11 10.56
CA SER A 48 14.39 38.31 10.64
C SER A 48 14.38 37.13 9.64
N GLY A 49 15.51 36.45 9.49
CA GLY A 49 15.62 35.21 8.70
C GLY A 49 15.26 35.38 7.22
N ILE A 50 14.63 34.34 6.65
CA ILE A 50 14.27 34.27 5.22
C ILE A 50 13.37 35.43 4.79
N GLY A 51 12.41 35.81 5.65
CA GLY A 51 11.48 36.91 5.37
C GLY A 51 12.18 38.25 5.25
N PHE A 52 13.18 38.51 6.10
CA PHE A 52 14.00 39.72 6.03
C PHE A 52 14.79 39.80 4.72
N CYS A 53 15.51 38.73 4.36
CA CYS A 53 16.31 38.69 3.13
C CYS A 53 15.42 38.83 1.88
N THR A 54 14.22 38.23 1.90
CA THR A 54 13.23 38.37 0.81
C THR A 54 12.75 39.82 0.68
N ALA A 55 12.39 40.46 1.81
CA ALA A 55 11.96 41.85 1.82
C ALA A 55 13.07 42.82 1.36
N GLN A 56 14.31 42.57 1.78
CA GLN A 56 15.48 43.34 1.36
C GLN A 56 15.74 43.22 -0.15
N ASP A 57 15.61 42.02 -0.72
CA ASP A 57 15.76 41.83 -2.17
C ASP A 57 14.66 42.55 -2.96
N PHE A 58 13.40 42.49 -2.51
CA PHE A 58 12.32 43.23 -3.14
C PHE A 58 12.53 44.75 -3.06
N ALA A 59 13.02 45.24 -1.93
CA ALA A 59 13.39 46.64 -1.74
C ALA A 59 14.52 47.05 -2.70
N LYS A 60 15.58 46.23 -2.81
CA LYS A 60 16.69 46.43 -3.75
C LYS A 60 16.23 46.50 -5.22
N ARG A 61 15.15 45.79 -5.56
CA ARG A 61 14.51 45.83 -6.90
C ARG A 61 13.56 47.01 -7.10
N GLY A 62 13.38 47.88 -6.11
CA GLY A 62 12.56 49.09 -6.19
C GLY A 62 11.08 48.90 -5.80
N ALA A 63 10.70 47.76 -5.20
CA ALA A 63 9.33 47.55 -4.73
C ALA A 63 8.98 48.46 -3.54
N LYS A 64 7.71 48.81 -3.40
CA LYS A 64 7.13 49.23 -2.12
C LYS A 64 6.92 47.98 -1.27
N VAL A 65 7.62 47.85 -0.14
CA VAL A 65 7.59 46.63 0.68
C VAL A 65 6.91 46.90 2.02
N ILE A 66 5.89 46.09 2.33
CA ILE A 66 5.18 46.12 3.61
C ILE A 66 5.68 44.95 4.46
N LEU A 67 6.37 45.27 5.55
CA LEU A 67 6.86 44.34 6.56
C LEU A 67 5.72 43.98 7.51
N ALA A 68 5.12 42.81 7.29
CA ALA A 68 4.00 42.31 8.08
C ALA A 68 4.51 41.47 9.27
N CYS A 69 4.61 42.09 10.45
CA CYS A 69 5.31 41.55 11.62
C CYS A 69 4.51 41.70 12.92
N ARG A 70 4.76 40.83 13.90
CA ARG A 70 4.07 40.89 15.21
C ARG A 70 4.67 41.92 16.17
N ASN A 71 6.00 42.09 16.15
CA ASN A 71 6.71 43.00 17.06
C ASN A 71 7.12 44.26 16.29
N LYS A 72 6.65 45.42 16.78
CA LYS A 72 6.87 46.72 16.14
C LYS A 72 8.35 47.10 16.13
N ASP A 73 9.01 47.06 17.27
CA ASP A 73 10.38 47.55 17.42
C ASP A 73 11.36 46.78 16.53
N LYS A 74 11.25 45.44 16.50
CA LYS A 74 12.06 44.60 15.62
C LYS A 74 11.77 44.82 14.13
N ALA A 75 10.53 45.18 13.79
CA ALA A 75 10.15 45.46 12.42
C ALA A 75 10.66 46.84 11.97
N GLU A 76 10.66 47.85 12.85
CA GLU A 76 11.28 49.16 12.59
C GLU A 76 12.80 49.05 12.48
N GLU A 77 13.45 48.25 13.31
CA GLU A 77 14.89 47.95 13.19
C GLU A 77 15.20 47.28 11.85
N ALA A 78 14.39 46.28 11.45
CA ALA A 78 14.52 45.62 10.16
C ALA A 78 14.30 46.59 8.99
N LYS A 79 13.31 47.48 9.10
CA LYS A 79 13.05 48.53 8.10
C LYS A 79 14.26 49.43 7.94
N GLN A 80 14.84 49.92 9.03
CA GLN A 80 16.02 50.80 8.95
C GLN A 80 17.19 50.08 8.28
N LYS A 81 17.47 48.83 8.65
CA LYS A 81 18.51 48.02 8.00
C LYS A 81 18.27 47.81 6.50
N ILE A 82 17.02 47.61 6.09
CA ILE A 82 16.68 47.48 4.65
C ILE A 82 16.92 48.82 3.94
N ILE A 83 16.52 49.94 4.53
CA ILE A 83 16.77 51.28 3.99
C ILE A 83 18.27 51.53 3.83
N ASP A 84 19.05 51.30 4.88
CA ASP A 84 20.50 51.52 4.87
C ASP A 84 21.19 50.66 3.79
N ASN A 85 20.75 49.41 3.63
CA ASN A 85 21.37 48.47 2.69
C ASN A 85 20.91 48.62 1.23
N THR A 86 19.78 49.28 0.97
CA THR A 86 19.17 49.33 -0.37
C THR A 86 18.92 50.74 -0.90
N GLY A 87 18.92 51.76 -0.03
CA GLY A 87 18.53 53.13 -0.36
C GLY A 87 17.03 53.32 -0.62
N ASN A 88 16.23 52.26 -0.58
CA ASN A 88 14.80 52.35 -0.89
C ASN A 88 14.01 52.80 0.35
N LEU A 89 13.43 54.01 0.27
CA LEU A 89 12.64 54.60 1.36
C LEU A 89 11.20 54.06 1.44
N ASN A 90 10.73 53.29 0.45
CA ASN A 90 9.35 52.80 0.37
C ASN A 90 9.12 51.52 1.19
N ILE A 91 9.58 51.50 2.44
CA ILE A 91 9.47 50.37 3.37
C ILE A 91 8.54 50.73 4.51
N PHE A 92 7.47 49.97 4.68
CA PHE A 92 6.39 50.25 5.63
C PHE A 92 6.23 49.10 6.61
N VAL A 93 6.04 49.40 7.90
CA VAL A 93 5.77 48.40 8.93
C VAL A 93 4.27 48.36 9.20
N GLU A 94 3.69 47.17 9.16
CA GLU A 94 2.30 46.93 9.52
C GLU A 94 2.17 45.74 10.46
N LEU A 95 1.47 45.94 11.57
CA LEU A 95 1.40 44.93 12.64
C LEU A 95 0.37 43.84 12.34
N VAL A 96 0.80 42.59 12.42
CA VAL A 96 -0.08 41.43 12.35
C VAL A 96 0.43 40.29 13.22
N ASP A 97 -0.48 39.73 14.01
CA ASP A 97 -0.23 38.52 14.78
C ASP A 97 -1.01 37.35 14.15
N PHE A 98 -0.28 36.43 13.54
CA PHE A 98 -0.87 35.26 12.90
C PHE A 98 -1.47 34.24 13.89
N SER A 99 -1.24 34.41 15.20
CA SER A 99 -1.92 33.64 16.24
C SER A 99 -3.30 34.19 16.64
N SER A 100 -3.75 35.28 15.98
CA SER A 100 -5.05 35.91 16.19
C SER A 100 -5.78 36.17 14.85
N LEU A 101 -6.90 35.50 14.59
CA LEU A 101 -7.70 35.72 13.39
C LEU A 101 -8.27 37.14 13.32
N THR A 102 -8.52 37.76 14.48
CA THR A 102 -8.94 39.17 14.58
C THR A 102 -7.82 40.12 14.16
N SER A 103 -6.59 39.86 14.61
CA SER A 103 -5.41 40.64 14.20
C SER A 103 -5.21 40.61 12.68
N ILE A 104 -5.36 39.44 12.06
CA ILE A 104 -5.25 39.26 10.60
C ILE A 104 -6.31 40.07 9.86
N ARG A 105 -7.58 40.03 10.32
CA ARG A 105 -8.66 40.83 9.72
C ARG A 105 -8.41 42.32 9.82
N ASN A 106 -7.95 42.79 10.98
CA ASN A 106 -7.63 44.20 11.20
C ASN A 106 -6.46 44.66 10.32
N PHE A 107 -5.42 43.82 10.18
CA PHE A 107 -4.34 44.06 9.23
C PHE A 107 -4.86 44.17 7.80
N ALA A 108 -5.63 43.18 7.32
CA ALA A 108 -6.15 43.19 5.95
C ALA A 108 -7.03 44.43 5.68
N LYS A 109 -7.89 44.82 6.63
CA LYS A 109 -8.68 46.06 6.53
C LYS A 109 -7.80 47.29 6.35
N ARG A 110 -6.72 47.44 7.14
CA ARG A 110 -5.79 48.57 7.00
C ARG A 110 -5.09 48.57 5.64
N ILE A 111 -4.66 47.39 5.16
CA ILE A 111 -4.03 47.27 3.84
C ILE A 111 -5.00 47.66 2.73
N ILE A 112 -6.23 47.16 2.76
CA ILE A 112 -7.26 47.46 1.74
C ILE A 112 -7.60 48.97 1.71
N LEU A 113 -7.55 49.64 2.87
CA LEU A 113 -7.77 51.09 2.96
C LEU A 113 -6.59 51.92 2.45
N LYS A 114 -5.35 51.45 2.67
CA LYS A 114 -4.12 52.19 2.34
C LYS A 114 -3.59 51.91 0.94
N GLU A 115 -3.84 50.72 0.41
CA GLU A 115 -3.26 50.24 -0.84
C GLU A 115 -4.35 50.04 -1.89
N ASN A 116 -4.11 50.56 -3.10
CA ASN A 116 -5.00 50.35 -4.25
C ASN A 116 -4.61 49.13 -5.10
N ARG A 117 -3.42 48.56 -4.86
CA ARG A 117 -2.84 47.43 -5.60
C ARG A 117 -2.01 46.53 -4.68
N LEU A 118 -1.91 45.25 -5.02
CA LEU A 118 -0.97 44.31 -4.41
C LEU A 118 -0.44 43.36 -5.50
N ASP A 119 0.87 43.38 -5.73
CA ASP A 119 1.51 42.60 -6.79
C ASP A 119 2.11 41.29 -6.26
N ILE A 120 2.66 41.30 -5.04
CA ILE A 120 3.32 40.12 -4.46
C ILE A 120 2.87 39.92 -3.01
N LEU A 121 2.40 38.71 -2.69
CA LEU A 121 2.11 38.27 -1.32
C LEU A 121 2.99 37.06 -0.99
N VAL A 122 3.91 37.23 -0.02
CA VAL A 122 4.76 36.15 0.48
C VAL A 122 4.30 35.74 1.89
N ASN A 123 3.70 34.56 1.96
CA ASN A 123 3.32 33.91 3.22
C ASN A 123 4.52 33.13 3.78
N ASN A 124 5.38 33.82 4.52
CA ASN A 124 6.62 33.29 5.10
C ASN A 124 6.57 33.09 6.62
N ALA A 125 5.72 33.83 7.35
CA ALA A 125 5.60 33.71 8.81
C ALA A 125 5.39 32.24 9.24
N GLY A 126 6.14 31.79 10.25
CA GLY A 126 6.03 30.43 10.75
C GLY A 126 6.62 30.21 12.13
N VAL A 127 6.13 29.17 12.81
CA VAL A 127 6.54 28.74 14.16
C VAL A 127 6.57 27.21 14.24
N ILE A 128 7.48 26.68 15.05
CA ILE A 128 7.48 25.29 15.50
C ILE A 128 7.21 25.29 17.01
N THR A 129 6.18 24.56 17.44
CA THR A 129 5.86 24.37 18.86
C THR A 129 5.98 22.89 19.22
N LEU A 130 6.78 22.59 20.25
CA LEU A 130 6.93 21.22 20.77
C LEU A 130 5.77 20.83 21.71
N ASP A 131 5.19 21.82 22.38
CA ASP A 131 4.04 21.64 23.28
C ASP A 131 2.71 21.85 22.54
N ASN A 132 1.63 21.27 23.09
CA ASN A 132 0.25 21.42 22.59
C ASN A 132 -0.31 22.81 22.90
N ILE A 133 0.34 23.85 22.39
CA ILE A 133 -0.06 25.24 22.58
C ILE A 133 -1.24 25.54 21.67
N THR A 134 -2.30 26.06 22.26
CA THR A 134 -3.50 26.53 21.57
C THR A 134 -3.48 28.05 21.52
N THR A 135 -3.93 28.64 20.42
CA THR A 135 -4.11 30.09 20.25
C THR A 135 -5.37 30.59 20.97
N GLU A 136 -5.57 31.91 21.02
CA GLU A 136 -6.80 32.51 21.53
C GLU A 136 -8.05 32.11 20.73
N ASP A 137 -7.88 31.76 19.45
CA ASP A 137 -8.95 31.29 18.57
C ASP A 137 -9.31 29.81 18.77
N GLY A 138 -8.65 29.11 19.70
CA GLY A 138 -8.87 27.70 19.98
C GLY A 138 -8.21 26.74 18.98
N LEU A 139 -7.21 27.20 18.22
CA LEU A 139 -6.52 26.41 17.20
C LEU A 139 -5.09 26.06 17.64
N SER A 140 -4.54 24.96 17.15
CA SER A 140 -3.13 24.62 17.35
C SER A 140 -2.23 25.75 16.84
N MET A 141 -1.30 26.21 17.68
CA MET A 141 -0.38 27.33 17.39
C MET A 141 0.35 27.16 16.05
N SER A 142 0.93 25.98 15.81
CA SER A 142 1.62 25.69 14.55
C SER A 142 0.67 25.66 13.35
N MET A 143 -0.56 25.15 13.50
CA MET A 143 -1.55 25.12 12.42
C MET A 143 -2.07 26.52 12.07
N GLN A 144 -2.37 27.32 13.08
CA GLN A 144 -2.91 28.66 12.87
C GLN A 144 -1.86 29.59 12.27
N VAL A 145 -0.67 29.67 12.88
CA VAL A 145 0.36 30.60 12.41
C VAL A 145 0.88 30.22 11.03
N ASN A 146 1.10 28.92 10.77
CA ASN A 146 1.73 28.49 9.52
C ASN A 146 0.74 28.31 8.37
N SER A 147 -0.53 27.93 8.63
CA SER A 147 -1.48 27.55 7.57
C SER A 147 -2.76 28.38 7.58
N PHE A 148 -3.54 28.39 8.67
CA PHE A 148 -4.86 29.03 8.65
C PHE A 148 -4.78 30.56 8.58
N GLY A 149 -3.82 31.17 9.27
CA GLY A 149 -3.62 32.61 9.21
C GLY A 149 -3.19 33.10 7.82
N PRO A 150 -2.18 32.49 7.19
CA PRO A 150 -1.83 32.77 5.78
C PRO A 150 -2.98 32.56 4.80
N PHE A 151 -3.77 31.49 5.00
CA PHE A 151 -4.98 31.25 4.22
C PHE A 151 -5.98 32.41 4.37
N LEU A 152 -6.33 32.80 5.60
CA LEU A 152 -7.24 33.92 5.85
C LEU A 152 -6.74 35.22 5.23
N LEU A 153 -5.47 35.57 5.44
CA LEU A 153 -4.89 36.80 4.89
C LEU A 153 -4.99 36.83 3.35
N THR A 154 -4.66 35.71 2.72
CA THR A 154 -4.71 35.57 1.26
C THR A 154 -6.14 35.78 0.75
N MET A 155 -7.12 35.21 1.43
CA MET A 155 -8.54 35.34 1.06
C MET A 155 -9.04 36.78 1.20
N LEU A 156 -8.65 37.49 2.26
CA LEU A 156 -9.05 38.87 2.48
C LEU A 156 -8.42 39.83 1.47
N LEU A 157 -7.19 39.56 1.03
CA LEU A 157 -6.45 40.40 0.07
C LEU A 157 -6.64 39.99 -1.39
N ILE A 158 -7.44 38.94 -1.67
CA ILE A 158 -7.49 38.34 -3.02
C ILE A 158 -7.97 39.32 -4.10
N ASN A 159 -8.88 40.22 -3.77
CA ASN A 159 -9.37 41.22 -4.72
C ASN A 159 -8.35 42.32 -4.98
N LEU A 160 -7.54 42.66 -3.99
CA LEU A 160 -6.44 43.60 -4.17
C LEU A 160 -5.35 43.01 -5.08
N LEU A 161 -5.10 41.70 -4.96
CA LEU A 161 -4.25 40.94 -5.89
C LEU A 161 -4.83 40.99 -7.30
N LYS A 162 -6.10 40.59 -7.48
CA LYS A 162 -6.79 40.57 -8.80
C LYS A 162 -6.83 41.92 -9.52
N LYS A 163 -6.66 43.05 -8.84
CA LYS A 163 -6.56 44.39 -9.47
C LYS A 163 -5.29 44.56 -10.30
N THR A 164 -4.26 43.76 -10.03
CA THR A 164 -2.99 43.81 -10.77
C THR A 164 -2.90 42.65 -11.75
N LYS A 165 -2.44 42.92 -12.98
CA LYS A 165 -2.07 41.85 -13.91
C LYS A 165 -0.80 41.17 -13.39
N SER A 166 -0.80 39.84 -13.38
CA SER A 166 0.39 39.02 -13.07
C SER A 166 0.84 39.05 -11.60
N SER A 167 -0.09 39.12 -10.64
CA SER A 167 0.25 39.07 -9.21
C SER A 167 0.67 37.66 -8.76
N ARG A 168 1.56 37.61 -7.75
CA ARG A 168 2.16 36.38 -7.21
C ARG A 168 1.80 36.14 -5.76
N ILE A 169 1.30 34.95 -5.48
CA ILE A 169 1.14 34.42 -4.13
C ILE A 169 2.19 33.33 -3.93
N VAL A 170 3.07 33.51 -2.95
CA VAL A 170 4.17 32.60 -2.64
C VAL A 170 4.04 32.06 -1.23
N ASN A 171 3.84 30.76 -1.10
CA ASN A 171 3.58 30.11 0.17
C ASN A 171 4.76 29.23 0.62
N VAL A 172 5.38 29.58 1.75
CA VAL A 172 6.59 28.90 2.24
C VAL A 172 6.24 27.64 3.05
N SER A 173 6.45 26.48 2.43
CA SER A 173 6.29 25.15 3.03
C SER A 173 7.63 24.63 3.62
N SER A 174 7.78 23.30 3.79
CA SER A 174 8.97 22.65 4.35
C SER A 174 9.10 21.19 3.87
N VAL A 175 10.31 20.64 3.85
CA VAL A 175 10.57 19.21 3.52
C VAL A 175 9.90 18.26 4.52
N GLU A 176 9.69 18.72 5.76
CA GLU A 176 8.97 17.97 6.78
C GLU A 176 7.50 17.70 6.40
N ALA A 177 6.95 18.36 5.37
CA ALA A 177 5.64 18.02 4.83
C ALA A 177 5.56 16.56 4.31
N ASP A 178 6.69 15.93 3.95
CA ASP A 178 6.75 14.52 3.52
C ASP A 178 6.44 13.52 4.65
N VAL A 179 6.66 13.91 5.91
CA VAL A 179 6.38 13.06 7.08
C VAL A 179 5.06 13.39 7.76
N ALA A 180 4.24 14.26 7.16
CA ALA A 180 2.94 14.65 7.66
C ALA A 180 1.99 13.45 7.79
N ARG A 181 1.19 13.45 8.85
CA ARG A 181 0.15 12.47 9.15
C ARG A 181 -1.19 13.18 9.26
N LEU A 182 -1.66 13.69 8.13
CA LEU A 182 -2.83 14.55 8.07
C LEU A 182 -4.12 13.74 8.30
N ASN A 183 -4.94 14.18 9.26
CA ASN A 183 -6.33 13.72 9.39
C ASN A 183 -7.26 14.78 8.77
N PRO A 184 -7.82 14.55 7.57
CA PRO A 184 -8.64 15.55 6.89
C PRO A 184 -10.00 15.81 7.57
N TYR A 185 -10.36 15.04 8.60
CA TYR A 185 -11.57 15.24 9.39
C TYR A 185 -11.32 15.97 10.71
N ASN A 186 -10.05 16.18 11.09
CA ASN A 186 -9.68 16.93 12.28
C ASN A 186 -8.29 17.57 12.11
N LEU A 187 -8.25 18.74 11.50
CA LEU A 187 -7.01 19.52 11.31
C LEU A 187 -6.53 20.21 12.58
N ASN A 188 -7.35 20.25 13.63
CA ASN A 188 -7.01 20.83 14.93
C ASN A 188 -6.61 19.76 15.97
N TYR A 189 -6.29 18.54 15.51
CA TYR A 189 -5.91 17.43 16.38
C TYR A 189 -4.45 17.53 16.84
N PHE A 190 -4.22 17.37 18.14
CA PHE A 190 -2.89 17.29 18.72
C PHE A 190 -2.38 15.84 18.72
N PHE A 191 -1.31 15.55 17.97
CA PHE A 191 -0.63 14.27 18.11
C PHE A 191 0.12 14.20 19.44
N THR A 192 -0.27 13.28 20.33
CA THR A 192 0.40 13.00 21.62
C THR A 192 1.67 12.15 21.50
N SER A 193 2.23 12.05 20.30
CA SER A 193 3.39 11.20 20.00
C SER A 193 4.71 11.86 20.40
N LYS A 194 5.65 11.07 20.92
CA LYS A 194 7.07 11.45 21.17
C LYS A 194 7.86 11.88 19.91
N PHE A 195 7.25 11.90 18.71
CA PHE A 195 7.87 12.44 17.49
C PHE A 195 7.58 13.94 17.37
N PHE A 196 8.57 14.75 17.77
CA PHE A 196 8.51 16.20 18.01
C PHE A 196 8.12 17.13 16.84
N PHE A 197 7.84 16.63 15.62
CA PHE A 197 7.61 17.48 14.43
C PHE A 197 6.29 17.25 13.66
N VAL A 198 5.40 16.35 14.09
CA VAL A 198 4.22 15.96 13.28
C VAL A 198 3.23 17.12 13.06
N ASN A 199 2.98 17.96 14.07
CA ASN A 199 2.06 19.10 13.93
C ASN A 199 2.62 20.17 12.98
N TYR A 200 3.93 20.43 13.03
CA TYR A 200 4.60 21.31 12.08
C TYR A 200 4.53 20.74 10.66
N ALA A 201 4.86 19.47 10.47
CA ALA A 201 4.75 18.76 9.20
C ALA A 201 3.33 18.85 8.60
N ASN A 202 2.30 18.61 9.43
CA ASN A 202 0.89 18.74 9.02
C ASN A 202 0.56 20.17 8.57
N SER A 203 1.01 21.19 9.31
CA SER A 203 0.78 22.59 8.94
C SER A 203 1.42 22.93 7.59
N LYS A 204 2.64 22.42 7.32
CA LYS A 204 3.37 22.66 6.08
C LYS A 204 2.78 21.90 4.89
N LEU A 205 2.24 20.70 5.09
CA LEU A 205 1.48 19.98 4.07
C LEU A 205 0.15 20.68 3.73
N CYS A 206 -0.57 21.20 4.74
CA CYS A 206 -1.81 21.96 4.51
C CYS A 206 -1.58 23.16 3.59
N ILE A 207 -0.46 23.89 3.76
CA ILE A 207 -0.05 25.00 2.89
C ILE A 207 -0.02 24.56 1.43
N ILE A 208 0.64 23.44 1.11
CA ILE A 208 0.74 22.95 -0.26
C ILE A 208 -0.65 22.60 -0.81
N LEU A 209 -1.46 21.90 -0.02
CA LEU A 209 -2.80 21.45 -0.41
C LEU A 209 -3.75 22.60 -0.73
N TRP A 210 -3.87 23.61 0.14
CA TRP A 210 -4.75 24.76 -0.17
C TRP A 210 -4.14 25.69 -1.22
N THR A 211 -2.82 25.71 -1.40
CA THR A 211 -2.17 26.42 -2.53
C THR A 211 -2.57 25.80 -3.87
N ASN A 212 -2.58 24.46 -3.96
CA ASN A 212 -2.98 23.73 -5.17
C ASN A 212 -4.47 23.94 -5.51
N GLU A 213 -5.33 24.07 -4.50
CA GLU A 213 -6.74 24.43 -4.70
C GLU A 213 -6.90 25.93 -5.06
N LEU A 214 -6.14 26.82 -4.42
CA LEU A 214 -6.14 28.26 -4.74
C LEU A 214 -5.76 28.51 -6.20
N ALA A 215 -4.71 27.83 -6.68
CA ALA A 215 -4.25 27.92 -8.05
C ALA A 215 -5.35 27.55 -9.06
N ARG A 216 -6.13 26.49 -8.79
CA ARG A 216 -7.28 26.08 -9.60
C ARG A 216 -8.41 27.12 -9.57
N ARG A 217 -8.65 27.76 -8.43
CA ARG A 217 -9.69 28.78 -8.28
C ARG A 217 -9.32 30.13 -8.90
N LEU A 218 -8.04 30.40 -9.05
CA LEU A 218 -7.51 31.62 -9.67
C LEU A 218 -7.24 31.46 -11.17
N GLU A 219 -7.57 30.31 -11.75
CA GLU A 219 -7.45 30.10 -13.19
C GLU A 219 -8.16 31.24 -13.94
N LYS A 220 -7.48 31.81 -14.94
CA LYS A 220 -7.98 32.93 -15.77
C LYS A 220 -8.11 34.30 -15.06
N THR A 221 -7.71 34.41 -13.79
CA THR A 221 -7.71 35.71 -13.08
C THR A 221 -6.42 36.51 -13.30
N GLY A 222 -5.36 35.88 -13.81
CA GLY A 222 -4.02 36.47 -13.94
C GLY A 222 -3.21 36.47 -12.64
N VAL A 223 -3.75 35.91 -11.55
CA VAL A 223 -3.05 35.72 -10.26
C VAL A 223 -2.54 34.28 -10.18
N THR A 224 -1.27 34.09 -9.83
CA THR A 224 -0.69 32.75 -9.65
C THR A 224 -0.38 32.46 -8.19
N ALA A 225 -0.56 31.21 -7.77
CA ALA A 225 -0.26 30.75 -6.42
C ALA A 225 0.65 29.52 -6.46
N ASN A 226 1.82 29.59 -5.83
CA ASN A 226 2.79 28.50 -5.78
C ASN A 226 3.32 28.28 -4.36
N SER A 227 3.81 27.07 -4.10
CA SER A 227 4.41 26.71 -2.83
C SER A 227 5.85 26.26 -3.00
N LEU A 228 6.66 26.34 -1.95
CA LEU A 228 8.09 26.00 -2.03
C LEU A 228 8.66 25.49 -0.71
N HIS A 229 9.83 24.87 -0.76
CA HIS A 229 10.70 24.65 0.40
C HIS A 229 11.98 25.49 0.29
N PRO A 230 12.37 26.22 1.35
CA PRO A 230 13.59 27.06 1.31
C PRO A 230 14.90 26.28 1.49
N GLY A 231 14.86 24.99 1.85
CA GLY A 231 16.01 24.25 2.36
C GLY A 231 16.09 24.28 3.88
N VAL A 232 17.03 23.52 4.46
CA VAL A 232 17.32 23.56 5.90
C VAL A 232 18.16 24.80 6.20
N THR A 233 17.48 25.89 6.54
CA THR A 233 18.09 27.20 6.81
C THR A 233 18.25 27.44 8.31
N TYR A 234 19.41 27.96 8.71
CA TYR A 234 19.59 28.43 10.07
C TYR A 234 18.71 29.67 10.31
N THR A 235 17.59 29.46 11.00
CA THR A 235 16.64 30.51 11.34
C THR A 235 16.29 30.44 12.81
N GLU A 236 15.64 31.49 13.28
CA GLU A 236 15.16 31.63 14.65
C GLU A 236 13.89 30.81 14.95
N ILE A 237 13.46 29.94 14.03
CA ILE A 237 12.19 29.19 14.14
C ILE A 237 12.16 28.20 15.31
N LEU A 238 13.34 27.77 15.81
CA LEU A 238 13.49 26.87 16.96
C LEU A 238 13.60 27.59 18.32
N LYS A 239 13.37 28.91 18.37
CA LYS A 239 13.46 29.69 19.62
C LYS A 239 12.58 29.18 20.76
N ASN A 240 11.46 28.52 20.42
CA ASN A 240 10.51 27.96 21.38
C ASN A 240 10.73 26.45 21.65
N THR A 241 11.96 25.95 21.43
CA THR A 241 12.36 24.55 21.70
C THR A 241 13.27 24.44 22.92
N SER A 242 13.60 23.23 23.38
CA SER A 242 14.43 23.03 24.58
C SER A 242 15.83 23.65 24.45
N LYS A 243 16.41 24.14 25.55
CA LYS A 243 17.77 24.75 25.57
C LYS A 243 18.83 23.82 24.97
N PHE A 244 18.67 22.50 25.16
CA PHE A 244 19.53 21.48 24.56
C PHE A 244 19.44 21.44 23.02
N LEU A 245 18.21 21.47 22.48
CA LEU A 245 18.00 21.51 21.03
C LEU A 245 18.55 22.81 20.41
N GLN A 246 18.37 23.94 21.10
CA GLN A 246 18.94 25.22 20.69
C GLN A 246 20.47 25.21 20.66
N PHE A 247 21.11 24.56 21.63
CA PHE A 247 22.57 24.39 21.67
C PHE A 247 23.09 23.53 20.50
N LEU A 248 22.47 22.37 20.26
CA LEU A 248 22.80 21.53 19.10
C LEU A 248 22.64 22.30 17.78
N PHE A 249 21.60 23.12 17.65
CA PHE A 249 21.36 23.91 16.45
C PHE A 249 22.38 25.05 16.26
N LYS A 250 22.94 25.61 17.35
CA LYS A 250 24.05 26.56 17.27
C LYS A 250 25.32 25.92 16.70
N ILE A 251 25.59 24.66 17.03
CA ILE A 251 26.71 23.89 16.44
C ILE A 251 26.40 23.57 14.97
N ALA A 252 25.16 23.17 14.67
CA ALA A 252 24.71 22.86 13.31
C ALA A 252 24.72 24.08 12.37
N LYS A 253 24.66 25.31 12.89
CA LYS A 253 24.74 26.58 12.13
C LYS A 253 25.85 26.60 11.09
N LEU A 254 27.00 25.97 11.40
CA LEU A 254 28.15 25.91 10.49
C LEU A 254 27.89 25.11 9.19
N TYR A 255 26.81 24.32 9.14
CA TYR A 255 26.49 23.36 8.07
C TYR A 255 25.11 23.56 7.44
N LEU A 256 24.33 24.55 7.89
CA LEU A 256 22.99 24.88 7.36
C LEU A 256 23.05 26.06 6.39
N LYS A 257 22.01 26.22 5.55
CA LYS A 257 21.89 27.39 4.65
C LYS A 257 21.82 28.68 5.46
N THR A 258 22.43 29.75 4.95
CA THR A 258 22.20 31.10 5.50
C THR A 258 20.79 31.58 5.16
N PRO A 259 20.22 32.55 5.91
CA PRO A 259 18.95 33.18 5.55
C PRO A 259 18.87 33.67 4.10
N GLU A 260 19.97 34.21 3.57
CA GLU A 260 20.08 34.72 2.20
C GLU A 260 20.00 33.57 1.17
N GLU A 261 20.69 32.45 1.43
CA GLU A 261 20.62 31.23 0.62
C GLU A 261 19.23 30.58 0.69
N GLY A 262 18.57 30.62 1.86
CA GLY A 262 17.21 30.12 2.06
C GLY A 262 16.14 30.96 1.36
N ALA A 263 16.38 32.26 1.17
CA ALA A 263 15.45 33.16 0.50
C ALA A 263 15.43 33.00 -1.03
N GLN A 264 16.46 32.40 -1.64
CA GLN A 264 16.62 32.34 -3.10
C GLN A 264 15.40 31.76 -3.81
N THR A 265 14.89 30.60 -3.37
CA THR A 265 13.70 29.98 -4.00
C THR A 265 12.46 30.85 -3.82
N THR A 266 12.28 31.51 -2.67
CA THR A 266 11.16 32.43 -2.41
C THR A 266 11.20 33.62 -3.36
N ILE A 267 12.37 34.23 -3.52
CA ILE A 267 12.56 35.36 -4.42
C ILE A 267 12.34 34.91 -5.87
N TYR A 268 12.94 33.79 -6.30
CA TYR A 268 12.77 33.23 -7.63
C TYR A 268 11.29 33.02 -7.98
N VAL A 269 10.52 32.37 -7.11
CA VAL A 269 9.08 32.14 -7.31
C VAL A 269 8.27 33.44 -7.34
N ALA A 270 8.73 34.48 -6.63
CA ALA A 270 8.05 35.77 -6.57
C ALA A 270 8.35 36.70 -7.76
N VAL A 271 9.54 36.64 -8.35
CA VAL A 271 10.01 37.68 -9.30
C VAL A 271 10.45 37.17 -10.67
N SER A 272 10.63 35.86 -10.86
CA SER A 272 11.08 35.32 -12.14
C SER A 272 10.01 35.46 -13.23
N LYS A 273 10.40 36.08 -14.35
CA LYS A 273 9.50 36.33 -15.49
C LYS A 273 8.99 35.03 -16.12
N GLU A 274 9.81 33.99 -16.17
CA GLU A 274 9.43 32.66 -16.68
C GLU A 274 8.32 31.98 -15.86
N LEU A 275 8.11 32.41 -14.61
CA LEU A 275 7.04 31.88 -13.76
C LEU A 275 5.75 32.70 -13.85
N GLU A 276 5.65 33.62 -14.83
CA GLU A 276 4.56 34.59 -14.86
C GLU A 276 3.16 33.98 -15.01
N ASN A 277 3.08 32.81 -15.62
CA ASN A 277 1.82 32.06 -15.77
C ASN A 277 1.89 30.69 -15.08
N VAL A 278 2.90 30.45 -14.25
CA VAL A 278 3.07 29.19 -13.54
C VAL A 278 2.31 29.25 -12.23
N SER A 279 1.34 28.36 -12.05
CA SER A 279 0.49 28.29 -10.85
C SER A 279 0.30 26.84 -10.42
N GLY A 280 0.12 26.62 -9.12
CA GLY A 280 -0.10 25.30 -8.53
C GLY A 280 1.13 24.39 -8.52
N GLN A 281 2.33 24.95 -8.71
CA GLN A 281 3.58 24.21 -8.69
C GLN A 281 4.26 24.26 -7.32
N TYR A 282 5.11 23.27 -7.08
CA TYR A 282 5.97 23.17 -5.90
C TYR A 282 7.43 23.37 -6.29
N PHE A 283 8.15 24.21 -5.55
CA PHE A 283 9.54 24.57 -5.89
C PHE A 283 10.53 24.17 -4.80
N ASP A 284 11.72 23.73 -5.23
CA ASP A 284 12.90 23.52 -4.39
C ASP A 284 14.15 23.94 -5.17
N ASN A 285 15.09 24.59 -4.50
CA ASN A 285 16.33 25.13 -5.09
C ASN A 285 16.11 25.83 -6.45
N CYS A 286 15.18 26.79 -6.49
CA CYS A 286 14.82 27.55 -7.70
C CYS A 286 14.38 26.69 -8.91
N LYS A 287 13.83 25.49 -8.70
CA LYS A 287 13.31 24.61 -9.76
C LYS A 287 11.97 24.00 -9.35
N ILE A 288 11.13 23.69 -10.35
CA ILE A 288 9.92 22.89 -10.11
C ILE A 288 10.36 21.52 -9.61
N SER A 289 9.83 21.12 -8.46
CA SER A 289 10.16 19.87 -7.79
C SER A 289 8.88 19.09 -7.48
N LYS A 290 9.05 17.82 -7.14
CA LYS A 290 7.93 16.95 -6.82
C LYS A 290 7.44 17.26 -5.40
N PRO A 291 6.16 17.63 -5.21
CA PRO A 291 5.61 17.83 -3.88
C PRO A 291 5.44 16.49 -3.14
N PRO A 292 5.17 16.52 -1.82
CA PRO A 292 4.79 15.33 -1.07
C PRO A 292 3.64 14.57 -1.73
N LYS A 293 3.66 13.24 -1.65
CA LYS A 293 2.68 12.38 -2.36
C LYS A 293 1.22 12.74 -2.03
N LEU A 294 0.93 13.12 -0.79
CA LEU A 294 -0.42 13.52 -0.38
C LEU A 294 -0.87 14.85 -1.00
N ALA A 295 0.06 15.76 -1.34
CA ALA A 295 -0.27 17.03 -1.97
C ALA A 295 -0.76 16.90 -3.43
N LEU A 296 -0.57 15.72 -4.05
CA LEU A 296 -1.07 15.41 -5.40
C LEU A 296 -2.56 15.01 -5.42
N ASP A 297 -3.19 14.83 -4.26
CA ASP A 297 -4.61 14.46 -4.17
C ASP A 297 -5.50 15.71 -4.25
N ALA A 298 -6.16 15.90 -5.40
CA ALA A 298 -7.06 17.02 -5.64
C ALA A 298 -8.31 17.02 -4.75
N ALA A 299 -8.83 15.83 -4.39
CA ALA A 299 -9.98 15.71 -3.51
C ALA A 299 -9.61 16.08 -2.08
N LEU A 300 -8.42 15.66 -1.63
CA LEU A 300 -7.85 16.07 -0.36
C LEU A 300 -7.61 17.59 -0.33
N ALA A 301 -7.02 18.17 -1.38
CA ALA A 301 -6.79 19.61 -1.48
C ALA A 301 -8.09 20.41 -1.37
N LYS A 302 -9.15 19.99 -2.08
CA LYS A 302 -10.49 20.59 -1.97
C LYS A 302 -11.02 20.51 -0.52
N LYS A 303 -10.86 19.36 0.12
CA LYS A 303 -11.32 19.18 1.50
C LYS A 303 -10.53 20.03 2.52
N ILE A 304 -9.23 20.19 2.33
CA ILE A 304 -8.39 21.06 3.16
C ILE A 304 -8.77 22.52 2.97
N TRP A 305 -9.10 22.95 1.75
CA TRP A 305 -9.65 24.28 1.50
C TRP A 305 -10.93 24.52 2.30
N GLU A 306 -11.92 23.63 2.18
CA GLU A 306 -13.20 23.75 2.88
C GLU A 306 -13.03 23.77 4.40
N SER A 307 -12.11 22.95 4.90
CA SER A 307 -11.77 22.92 6.32
C SER A 307 -11.06 24.20 6.76
N SER A 308 -10.20 24.77 5.91
CA SER A 308 -9.52 26.04 6.20
C SER A 308 -10.50 27.20 6.26
N GLU A 309 -11.48 27.28 5.34
CA GLU A 309 -12.57 28.27 5.39
C GLU A 309 -13.38 28.18 6.69
N TYR A 310 -13.60 26.96 7.18
CA TYR A 310 -14.28 26.70 8.44
C TYR A 310 -13.46 27.21 9.64
N PHE A 311 -12.19 26.80 9.76
CA PHE A 311 -11.37 27.16 10.92
C PHE A 311 -11.07 28.65 11.01
N VAL A 312 -10.98 29.37 9.88
CA VAL A 312 -10.79 30.82 9.88
C VAL A 312 -12.08 31.63 10.07
N LYS A 313 -13.24 30.95 10.14
CA LYS A 313 -14.57 31.54 10.30
C LYS A 313 -14.88 32.57 9.20
N LEU A 314 -14.64 32.22 7.94
CA LEU A 314 -14.85 33.12 6.80
C LEU A 314 -16.35 33.48 6.68
N THR A 315 -16.71 34.77 6.80
CA THR A 315 -18.11 35.22 6.77
C THR A 315 -18.73 35.03 5.37
N PRO A 316 -20.06 34.98 5.23
CA PRO A 316 -20.71 34.94 3.92
C PRO A 316 -20.29 36.09 3.00
N GLU A 317 -20.11 37.31 3.52
CA GLU A 317 -19.61 38.46 2.74
C GLU A 317 -18.16 38.23 2.28
N GLU A 318 -17.29 37.71 3.15
CA GLU A 318 -15.93 37.29 2.83
C GLU A 318 -15.90 36.12 1.81
N ARG A 319 -16.92 35.24 1.79
CA ARG A 319 -17.11 34.15 0.80
C ARG A 319 -17.65 34.64 -0.54
N THR A 320 -18.54 35.64 -0.53
CA THR A 320 -19.22 36.17 -1.72
C THR A 320 -18.24 36.86 -2.66
N LEU A 321 -17.11 37.35 -2.15
CA LEU A 321 -16.03 37.98 -2.90
C LEU A 321 -15.17 37.00 -3.74
N LEU A 322 -15.46 35.69 -3.70
CA LEU A 322 -14.86 34.66 -4.56
C LEU A 322 -15.85 33.99 -5.53
N ILE A 323 -17.12 34.40 -5.52
CA ILE A 323 -18.15 33.95 -6.46
C ILE A 323 -18.71 35.18 -7.16
N ILE A 324 -17.97 35.67 -8.18
CA ILE A 324 -18.56 36.49 -9.24
C ILE A 324 -18.20 35.83 -10.58
N LYS A 325 -18.97 34.81 -10.92
CA LYS A 325 -19.70 34.78 -12.20
C LYS A 325 -21.17 34.57 -11.84
N MET A 326 -22.01 35.47 -12.36
CA MET A 326 -23.44 35.63 -12.09
C MET A 326 -23.66 36.24 -10.69
N VAL A 327 -24.09 37.48 -10.55
CA VAL A 327 -25.43 37.98 -10.91
C VAL A 327 -25.35 39.50 -11.09
N SER A 328 -25.78 40.01 -12.26
CA SER A 328 -26.10 41.42 -12.45
C SER A 328 -27.43 41.73 -11.76
N LEU A 329 -27.32 42.35 -10.59
CA LEU A 329 -28.37 42.64 -9.62
C LEU A 329 -29.21 43.88 -10.00
N GLU A 330 -29.67 43.98 -11.25
CA GLU A 330 -30.64 45.01 -11.66
C GLU A 330 -31.82 44.44 -12.47
N PHE A 331 -31.70 43.23 -13.02
CA PHE A 331 -32.83 42.51 -13.62
C PHE A 331 -33.66 41.69 -12.61
N ALA A 332 -33.14 41.44 -11.41
CA ALA A 332 -33.70 40.50 -10.43
C ALA A 332 -34.98 41.01 -9.74
N CYS A 333 -35.19 42.31 -9.61
CA CYS A 333 -36.39 42.81 -8.93
C CYS A 333 -37.65 42.74 -9.81
N LEU A 334 -37.52 42.92 -11.14
CA LEU A 334 -38.66 42.82 -12.07
C LEU A 334 -38.95 41.36 -12.45
N THR A 335 -37.91 40.54 -12.60
CA THR A 335 -38.07 39.08 -12.82
C THR A 335 -38.57 38.35 -11.59
N CYS A 336 -38.22 38.74 -10.35
CA CYS A 336 -38.81 38.11 -9.15
C CYS A 336 -40.32 38.36 -9.03
N VAL A 337 -40.83 39.51 -9.48
CA VAL A 337 -42.28 39.78 -9.44
C VAL A 337 -43.02 38.99 -10.53
N ILE A 338 -42.48 38.93 -11.76
CA ILE A 338 -43.03 38.10 -12.84
C ILE A 338 -42.92 36.61 -12.51
N LEU A 339 -41.80 36.17 -11.92
CA LEU A 339 -41.59 34.79 -11.48
C LEU A 339 -42.52 34.42 -10.33
N VAL A 340 -42.81 35.32 -9.38
CA VAL A 340 -43.81 35.08 -8.33
C VAL A 340 -45.22 34.94 -8.93
N ILE A 341 -45.57 35.73 -9.95
CA ILE A 341 -46.85 35.62 -10.66
C ILE A 341 -46.93 34.32 -11.48
N VAL A 342 -45.88 33.96 -12.21
CA VAL A 342 -45.78 32.71 -12.98
C VAL A 342 -45.79 31.49 -12.05
N ILE A 343 -45.05 31.53 -10.95
CA ILE A 343 -45.07 30.50 -9.89
C ILE A 343 -46.48 30.39 -9.30
N LYS A 344 -47.17 31.51 -9.04
CA LYS A 344 -48.55 31.50 -8.52
C LYS A 344 -49.53 30.91 -9.53
N VAL A 345 -49.40 31.20 -10.82
CA VAL A 345 -50.24 30.63 -11.89
C VAL A 345 -49.97 29.13 -12.06
N VAL A 346 -48.70 28.70 -12.11
CA VAL A 346 -48.30 27.29 -12.20
C VAL A 346 -48.73 26.50 -10.96
N TYR A 347 -48.59 27.05 -9.76
CA TYR A 347 -49.11 26.42 -8.54
C TYR A 347 -50.64 26.33 -8.57
N LYS A 348 -51.36 27.39 -8.96
CA LYS A 348 -52.83 27.37 -9.02
C LYS A 348 -53.37 26.33 -10.00
N LEU A 349 -52.64 26.06 -11.09
CA LEU A 349 -52.96 25.04 -12.09
C LEU A 349 -52.55 23.61 -11.68
N SER A 350 -51.67 23.43 -10.69
CA SER A 350 -51.14 22.12 -10.26
C SER A 350 -51.66 21.64 -8.90
N ILE A 351 -52.49 22.42 -8.21
CA ILE A 351 -53.12 22.01 -6.95
C ILE A 351 -54.11 20.87 -7.20
N GLY A 352 -53.77 19.69 -6.71
CA GLY A 352 -54.72 18.59 -6.55
C GLY A 352 -55.76 18.97 -5.51
N ARG A 353 -57.04 18.93 -5.87
CA ARG A 353 -58.16 19.10 -4.95
C ARG A 353 -58.72 17.73 -4.59
N ASN A 354 -58.99 17.52 -3.31
CA ASN A 354 -59.69 16.32 -2.89
C ASN A 354 -61.15 16.41 -3.33
N GLY A 355 -61.57 15.54 -4.25
CA GLY A 355 -62.96 15.41 -4.69
C GLY A 355 -63.81 14.46 -3.82
N SER A 356 -63.22 13.82 -2.81
CA SER A 356 -63.92 12.80 -2.02
C SER A 356 -65.04 13.41 -1.16
N SER A 357 -66.24 12.83 -1.28
CA SER A 357 -67.42 13.13 -0.46
C SER A 357 -67.62 12.14 0.71
N THR A 358 -66.61 11.32 1.05
CA THR A 358 -66.70 10.32 2.13
C THR A 358 -67.18 10.94 3.45
N CYS A 359 -68.24 10.36 4.00
CA CYS A 359 -68.77 10.68 5.33
C CYS A 359 -67.90 10.02 6.41
N LEU A 360 -67.64 10.73 7.51
CA LEU A 360 -66.86 10.24 8.65
C LEU A 360 -67.71 10.12 9.93
N LEU A 361 -69.03 10.10 9.81
CA LEU A 361 -69.93 9.90 10.95
C LEU A 361 -69.57 8.61 11.69
N GLY A 362 -69.40 8.69 13.01
CA GLY A 362 -69.00 7.56 13.86
C GLY A 362 -67.52 7.18 13.78
N LYS A 363 -66.68 7.95 13.09
CA LYS A 363 -65.22 7.75 13.02
C LYS A 363 -64.51 8.65 14.01
N THR A 364 -63.47 8.12 14.67
CA THR A 364 -62.61 8.91 15.57
C THR A 364 -61.28 9.25 14.89
N ALA A 365 -60.92 10.53 14.88
CA ALA A 365 -59.69 11.03 14.26
C ALA A 365 -58.82 11.83 15.22
N ILE A 366 -57.51 11.58 15.24
CA ILE A 366 -56.51 12.39 15.94
C ILE A 366 -55.69 13.15 14.90
N VAL A 367 -55.63 14.48 15.04
CA VAL A 367 -54.80 15.35 14.20
C VAL A 367 -53.81 16.12 15.06
N THR A 368 -52.52 15.89 14.82
CA THR A 368 -51.46 16.52 15.62
C THR A 368 -51.05 17.88 15.08
N GLY A 369 -50.77 18.85 15.96
CA GLY A 369 -50.44 20.21 15.56
C GLY A 369 -51.61 20.94 14.86
N SER A 370 -52.84 20.71 15.34
CA SER A 370 -54.09 21.11 14.70
C SER A 370 -54.65 22.47 15.15
N ASN A 371 -53.90 23.23 15.95
CA ASN A 371 -54.32 24.56 16.41
C ASN A 371 -54.10 25.68 15.35
N SER A 372 -53.46 25.39 14.22
CA SER A 372 -53.17 26.37 13.15
C SER A 372 -52.74 25.66 11.84
N GLY A 373 -52.77 26.38 10.71
CA GLY A 373 -52.19 25.90 9.45
C GLY A 373 -52.87 24.65 8.88
N ILE A 374 -52.08 23.75 8.30
CA ILE A 374 -52.56 22.53 7.61
C ILE A 374 -53.34 21.61 8.56
N GLY A 375 -52.85 21.44 9.79
CA GLY A 375 -53.50 20.59 10.80
C GLY A 375 -54.88 21.11 11.20
N PHE A 376 -55.05 22.43 11.30
CA PHE A 376 -56.35 23.06 11.57
C PHE A 376 -57.35 22.79 10.45
N CYS A 377 -56.95 23.02 9.19
CA CYS A 377 -57.83 22.82 8.04
C CYS A 377 -58.22 21.34 7.88
N THR A 378 -57.28 20.42 8.16
CA THR A 378 -57.52 18.97 8.15
C THR A 378 -58.54 18.58 9.23
N ALA A 379 -58.36 19.07 10.46
CA ALA A 379 -59.28 18.80 11.57
C ALA A 379 -60.68 19.39 11.31
N GLN A 380 -60.75 20.59 10.74
CA GLN A 380 -62.00 21.22 10.35
C GLN A 380 -62.75 20.42 9.28
N ASP A 381 -62.04 19.90 8.27
CA ASP A 381 -62.65 19.07 7.24
C ASP A 381 -63.18 17.73 7.81
N PHE A 382 -62.43 17.09 8.72
CA PHE A 382 -62.91 15.87 9.38
C PHE A 382 -64.15 16.14 10.23
N ALA A 383 -64.17 17.25 10.98
CA ALA A 383 -65.34 17.65 11.77
C ALA A 383 -66.55 17.95 10.85
N LYS A 384 -66.33 18.64 9.72
CA LYS A 384 -67.37 18.89 8.71
C LYS A 384 -67.95 17.60 8.12
N ARG A 385 -67.17 16.53 8.07
CA ARG A 385 -67.62 15.19 7.62
C ARG A 385 -68.28 14.35 8.71
N GLY A 386 -68.42 14.89 9.93
CA GLY A 386 -69.07 14.23 11.06
C GLY A 386 -68.16 13.36 11.94
N ALA A 387 -66.84 13.45 11.79
CA ALA A 387 -65.92 12.72 12.65
C ALA A 387 -65.89 13.29 14.07
N LYS A 388 -65.63 12.44 15.06
CA LYS A 388 -65.12 12.87 16.37
C LYS A 388 -63.65 13.23 16.23
N VAL A 389 -63.28 14.49 16.44
CA VAL A 389 -61.92 15.01 16.17
C VAL A 389 -61.21 15.39 17.47
N ILE A 390 -60.05 14.79 17.69
CA ILE A 390 -59.16 15.10 18.82
C ILE A 390 -58.00 15.97 18.31
N LEU A 391 -58.02 17.24 18.74
CA LEU A 391 -56.97 18.22 18.49
C LEU A 391 -55.79 17.98 19.44
N ALA A 392 -54.77 17.29 18.94
CA ALA A 392 -53.58 16.97 19.70
C ALA A 392 -52.54 18.10 19.58
N CYS A 393 -52.46 18.97 20.60
CA CYS A 393 -51.70 20.21 20.56
C CYS A 393 -50.88 20.46 21.83
N ARG A 394 -49.80 21.26 21.72
CA ARG A 394 -48.94 21.60 22.87
C ARG A 394 -49.52 22.70 23.77
N ASN A 395 -50.19 23.69 23.18
CA ASN A 395 -50.69 24.86 23.92
C ASN A 395 -52.22 24.78 24.02
N LYS A 396 -52.72 24.72 25.26
CA LYS A 396 -54.14 24.57 25.58
C LYS A 396 -54.99 25.72 25.02
N ASP A 397 -54.62 26.97 25.31
CA ASP A 397 -55.44 28.13 24.95
C ASP A 397 -55.61 28.28 23.43
N ARG A 398 -54.55 28.03 22.66
CA ARG A 398 -54.61 28.05 21.19
C ARG A 398 -55.44 26.90 20.64
N ALA A 399 -55.38 25.74 21.27
CA ALA A 399 -56.15 24.57 20.86
C ALA A 399 -57.65 24.74 21.18
N GLU A 400 -58.01 25.30 22.33
CA GLU A 400 -59.41 25.61 22.68
C GLU A 400 -60.00 26.68 21.75
N LYS A 401 -59.23 27.71 21.41
CA LYS A 401 -59.66 28.69 20.38
C LYS A 401 -59.86 28.05 19.01
N ALA A 402 -58.98 27.12 18.63
CA ALA A 402 -59.12 26.38 17.38
C ALA A 402 -60.35 25.45 17.40
N LYS A 403 -60.60 24.75 18.52
CA LYS A 403 -61.78 23.94 18.74
C LYS A 403 -63.06 24.76 18.55
N GLN A 404 -63.19 25.89 19.25
CA GLN A 404 -64.38 26.74 19.14
C GLN A 404 -64.60 27.17 17.69
N LYS A 405 -63.54 27.62 17.01
CA LYS A 405 -63.61 28.02 15.60
C LYS A 405 -64.03 26.86 14.67
N ILE A 406 -63.62 25.63 14.94
CA ILE A 406 -64.07 24.47 14.16
C ILE A 406 -65.55 24.19 14.42
N ILE A 407 -65.99 24.24 15.68
CA ILE A 407 -67.40 24.06 16.05
C ILE A 407 -68.26 25.12 15.35
N ASP A 408 -67.89 26.40 15.46
CA ASP A 408 -68.63 27.51 14.85
C ASP A 408 -68.74 27.34 13.32
N ASN A 409 -67.66 26.86 12.68
CA ASN A 409 -67.62 26.71 11.22
C ASN A 409 -68.29 25.43 10.69
N THR A 410 -68.50 24.41 11.53
CA THR A 410 -68.95 23.07 11.07
C THR A 410 -70.23 22.60 11.73
N GLY A 411 -70.63 23.17 12.86
CA GLY A 411 -71.73 22.72 13.70
C GLY A 411 -71.46 21.41 14.44
N ASN A 412 -70.29 20.78 14.26
CA ASN A 412 -69.97 19.51 14.90
C ASN A 412 -69.41 19.75 16.31
N LEU A 413 -70.16 19.30 17.33
CA LEU A 413 -69.80 19.44 18.74
C LEU A 413 -68.75 18.43 19.22
N ASP A 414 -68.48 17.36 18.46
CA ASP A 414 -67.56 16.28 18.81
C ASP A 414 -66.09 16.63 18.52
N VAL A 415 -65.66 17.82 18.95
CA VAL A 415 -64.29 18.31 18.83
C VAL A 415 -63.67 18.45 20.22
N TYR A 416 -62.57 17.75 20.46
CA TYR A 416 -61.92 17.65 21.78
C TYR A 416 -60.47 18.12 21.71
N VAL A 417 -59.96 18.69 22.80
CA VAL A 417 -58.56 19.10 22.93
C VAL A 417 -57.84 18.14 23.85
N GLU A 418 -56.70 17.62 23.41
CA GLU A 418 -55.80 16.82 24.23
C GLU A 418 -54.36 17.32 24.10
N LEU A 419 -53.68 17.43 25.24
CA LEU A 419 -52.35 18.01 25.28
C LEU A 419 -51.27 16.98 24.97
N ILE A 420 -50.41 17.29 24.01
CA ILE A 420 -49.22 16.51 23.69
C ILE A 420 -48.07 17.44 23.33
N ASP A 421 -46.90 17.14 23.90
CA ASP A 421 -45.65 17.75 23.52
C ASP A 421 -44.71 16.69 22.93
N PHE A 422 -44.52 16.71 21.61
CA PHE A 422 -43.62 15.77 20.95
C PHE A 422 -42.15 15.95 21.32
N THR A 423 -41.82 17.04 22.02
CA THR A 423 -40.47 17.31 22.51
C THR A 423 -40.17 16.61 23.84
N SER A 424 -41.15 15.89 24.40
CA SER A 424 -41.04 15.05 25.58
C SER A 424 -41.63 13.67 25.30
N LEU A 425 -40.81 12.61 25.30
CA LEU A 425 -41.31 11.25 25.11
C LEU A 425 -42.22 10.79 26.27
N THR A 426 -42.12 11.43 27.44
CA THR A 426 -43.03 11.22 28.58
C THR A 426 -44.41 11.77 28.26
N SER A 427 -44.48 13.02 27.76
CA SER A 427 -45.74 13.64 27.32
C SER A 427 -46.47 12.80 26.27
N VAL A 428 -45.74 12.21 25.32
CA VAL A 428 -46.30 11.31 24.29
C VAL A 428 -46.93 10.07 24.93
N ARG A 429 -46.27 9.46 25.92
CA ARG A 429 -46.80 8.28 26.64
C ARG A 429 -48.03 8.63 27.48
N ASP A 430 -47.99 9.78 28.18
CA ASP A 430 -49.11 10.27 28.96
C ASP A 430 -50.35 10.52 28.09
N PHE A 431 -50.14 11.16 26.93
CA PHE A 431 -51.18 11.35 25.95
C PHE A 431 -51.75 10.01 25.48
N ALA A 432 -50.91 9.07 25.07
CA ALA A 432 -51.37 7.78 24.59
C ALA A 432 -52.17 7.01 25.67
N ARG A 433 -51.75 7.07 26.94
CA ARG A 433 -52.51 6.51 28.08
C ARG A 433 -53.89 7.14 28.21
N ARG A 434 -54.01 8.47 28.15
CA ARG A 434 -55.30 9.18 28.21
C ARG A 434 -56.20 8.85 27.02
N ILE A 435 -55.65 8.71 25.82
CA ILE A 435 -56.43 8.31 24.66
C ILE A 435 -56.93 6.87 24.83
N LYS A 436 -56.07 5.94 25.25
CA LYS A 436 -56.48 4.54 25.50
C LYS A 436 -57.55 4.40 26.59
N SER A 437 -57.59 5.29 27.57
CA SER A 437 -58.63 5.27 28.60
C SER A 437 -59.96 5.87 28.14
N LYS A 438 -59.96 6.71 27.11
CA LYS A 438 -61.15 7.45 26.63
C LYS A 438 -61.74 6.89 25.34
N GLU A 439 -60.91 6.27 24.50
CA GLU A 439 -61.27 5.79 23.17
C GLU A 439 -61.12 4.27 23.10
N ASN A 440 -62.16 3.59 22.61
CA ASN A 440 -62.12 2.14 22.37
C ASN A 440 -61.62 1.79 20.97
N ARG A 441 -61.60 2.74 20.03
CA ARG A 441 -61.17 2.64 18.63
C ARG A 441 -60.51 3.92 18.15
N LEU A 442 -59.68 3.82 17.10
CA LEU A 442 -59.15 4.97 16.38
C LEU A 442 -59.20 4.69 14.88
N ASP A 443 -59.82 5.58 14.10
CA ASP A 443 -60.00 5.37 12.66
C ASP A 443 -58.92 6.11 11.86
N ILE A 444 -58.56 7.33 12.26
CA ILE A 444 -57.60 8.16 11.52
C ILE A 444 -56.57 8.75 12.47
N LEU A 445 -55.29 8.55 12.17
CA LEU A 445 -54.17 9.21 12.84
C LEU A 445 -53.37 10.04 11.84
N VAL A 446 -53.38 11.36 12.03
CA VAL A 446 -52.61 12.30 11.19
C VAL A 446 -51.41 12.85 11.98
N ASN A 447 -50.22 12.37 11.62
CA ASN A 447 -48.94 12.86 12.12
C ASN A 447 -48.50 14.11 11.33
N ASN A 448 -49.11 15.26 11.67
CA ASN A 448 -48.91 16.55 11.01
C ASN A 448 -47.97 17.50 11.77
N ALA A 449 -47.86 17.37 13.10
CA ALA A 449 -47.03 18.27 13.91
C ALA A 449 -45.58 18.30 13.40
N GLY A 450 -45.01 19.51 13.33
CA GLY A 450 -43.62 19.67 12.91
C GLY A 450 -43.03 21.03 13.29
N VAL A 451 -41.74 21.04 13.56
CA VAL A 451 -40.94 22.21 13.91
C VAL A 451 -39.65 22.20 13.09
N ILE A 452 -39.21 23.39 12.68
CA ILE A 452 -37.87 23.65 12.15
C ILE A 452 -37.13 24.48 13.19
N THR A 453 -35.98 24.00 13.65
CA THR A 453 -35.10 24.73 14.58
C THR A 453 -33.80 25.11 13.93
N PHE A 454 -33.40 26.37 14.15
CA PHE A 454 -32.23 27.01 13.52
C PHE A 454 -30.97 26.93 14.39
N ASP A 455 -31.09 26.38 15.60
CA ASP A 455 -30.00 26.16 16.55
C ASP A 455 -29.93 24.65 16.89
N ASP A 456 -28.74 24.18 17.31
CA ASP A 456 -28.50 22.79 17.79
C ASP A 456 -29.13 22.57 19.18
N ILE A 457 -30.44 22.68 19.24
CA ILE A 457 -31.22 22.50 20.46
C ILE A 457 -31.43 20.99 20.65
N THR A 458 -30.99 20.50 21.81
CA THR A 458 -31.30 19.17 22.31
C THR A 458 -32.53 19.24 23.20
N THR A 459 -33.36 18.20 23.15
CA THR A 459 -34.49 18.01 24.05
C THR A 459 -34.03 17.47 25.40
N GLU A 460 -34.93 17.42 26.38
CA GLU A 460 -34.73 16.76 27.67
C GLU A 460 -34.34 15.27 27.54
N ASN A 461 -34.65 14.64 26.41
CA ASN A 461 -34.30 13.25 26.13
C ASN A 461 -32.93 13.10 25.44
N GLY A 462 -32.17 14.19 25.28
CA GLY A 462 -30.86 14.21 24.63
C GLY A 462 -30.91 14.06 23.11
N LEU A 463 -32.08 14.24 22.50
CA LEU A 463 -32.29 14.09 21.05
C LEU A 463 -32.36 15.45 20.37
N SER A 464 -32.00 15.52 19.09
CA SER A 464 -32.22 16.73 18.28
C SER A 464 -33.70 17.15 18.29
N MET A 465 -33.95 18.43 18.60
CA MET A 465 -35.27 19.04 18.67
C MET A 465 -36.15 18.75 17.44
N SER A 466 -35.58 18.93 16.25
CA SER A 466 -36.28 18.69 14.97
C SER A 466 -36.52 17.19 14.71
N MET A 467 -35.56 16.32 15.07
CA MET A 467 -35.74 14.86 14.94
C MET A 467 -36.80 14.35 15.91
N GLN A 468 -36.79 14.82 17.15
CA GLN A 468 -37.74 14.36 18.15
C GLN A 468 -39.15 14.84 17.88
N ALA A 469 -39.34 16.13 17.61
CA ALA A 469 -40.66 16.69 17.37
C ALA A 469 -41.32 16.14 16.08
N ASN A 470 -40.52 15.88 15.03
CA ASN A 470 -41.05 15.55 13.70
C ASN A 470 -41.07 14.05 13.40
N TYR A 471 -40.26 13.24 14.09
CA TYR A 471 -40.08 11.82 13.80
C TYR A 471 -40.24 10.93 15.05
N PHE A 472 -39.37 11.05 16.06
CA PHE A 472 -39.40 10.11 17.20
C PHE A 472 -40.70 10.17 18.01
N GLY A 473 -41.23 11.37 18.25
CA GLY A 473 -42.50 11.56 18.94
C GLY A 473 -43.69 10.94 18.18
N PRO A 474 -43.90 11.30 16.90
CA PRO A 474 -44.93 10.69 16.06
C PRO A 474 -44.80 9.17 15.89
N PHE A 475 -43.56 8.66 15.76
CA PHE A 475 -43.28 7.23 15.72
C PHE A 475 -43.78 6.56 17.01
N LEU A 476 -43.35 7.07 18.17
CA LEU A 476 -43.74 6.53 19.48
C LEU A 476 -45.25 6.59 19.69
N LEU A 477 -45.89 7.72 19.36
CA LEU A 477 -47.34 7.88 19.47
C LEU A 477 -48.08 6.83 18.64
N THR A 478 -47.65 6.64 17.39
CA THR A 478 -48.28 5.69 16.47
C THR A 478 -48.15 4.26 16.97
N MET A 479 -46.96 3.88 17.46
CA MET A 479 -46.74 2.56 18.05
C MET A 479 -47.59 2.35 19.30
N LEU A 480 -47.73 3.37 20.15
CA LEU A 480 -48.57 3.27 21.34
C LEU A 480 -50.05 3.16 21.01
N LEU A 481 -50.55 3.81 19.96
CA LEU A 481 -51.97 3.79 19.58
C LEU A 481 -52.34 2.71 18.56
N ILE A 482 -51.38 1.88 18.12
CA ILE A 482 -51.59 0.94 17.02
C ILE A 482 -52.70 -0.07 17.27
N ASP A 483 -52.91 -0.48 18.52
CA ASP A 483 -53.96 -1.42 18.89
C ASP A 483 -55.35 -0.82 18.72
N LEU A 484 -55.52 0.48 18.96
CA LEU A 484 -56.80 1.17 18.70
C LEU A 484 -57.08 1.27 17.21
N LEU A 485 -56.03 1.44 16.39
CA LEU A 485 -56.14 1.49 14.93
C LEU A 485 -56.55 0.12 14.36
N LYS A 486 -55.96 -0.97 14.86
CA LYS A 486 -56.27 -2.35 14.46
C LYS A 486 -57.68 -2.82 14.82
N LYS A 487 -58.35 -2.16 15.77
CA LYS A 487 -59.76 -2.46 16.14
C LYS A 487 -60.77 -1.98 15.11
N THR A 488 -60.34 -1.25 14.09
CA THR A 488 -61.19 -0.77 13.01
C THR A 488 -60.85 -1.52 11.74
N GLU A 489 -61.86 -1.90 10.95
CA GLU A 489 -61.68 -2.67 9.71
C GLU A 489 -60.82 -1.94 8.68
N SER A 490 -60.83 -0.61 8.72
CA SER A 490 -60.15 0.25 7.76
C SER A 490 -59.70 1.56 8.42
N SER A 491 -58.56 1.53 9.10
CA SER A 491 -57.92 2.74 9.66
C SER A 491 -56.83 3.30 8.76
N ARG A 492 -56.55 4.61 8.93
CA ARG A 492 -55.57 5.38 8.15
C ARG A 492 -54.54 6.04 9.05
N ILE A 493 -53.27 5.78 8.78
CA ILE A 493 -52.13 6.51 9.31
C ILE A 493 -51.57 7.41 8.20
N VAL A 494 -51.59 8.71 8.44
CA VAL A 494 -51.12 9.72 7.47
C VAL A 494 -49.93 10.47 8.03
N ASN A 495 -48.78 10.30 7.39
CA ASN A 495 -47.50 10.85 7.83
C ASN A 495 -47.04 12.01 6.95
N VAL A 496 -46.98 13.22 7.51
CA VAL A 496 -46.68 14.44 6.74
C VAL A 496 -45.16 14.66 6.64
N SER A 497 -44.60 14.41 5.46
CA SER A 497 -43.21 14.64 5.10
C SER A 497 -43.00 16.02 4.42
N SER A 498 -41.88 16.23 3.73
CA SER A 498 -41.55 17.46 3.01
C SER A 498 -40.64 17.21 1.81
N LEU A 499 -40.73 18.06 0.76
CA LEU A 499 -39.82 18.02 -0.40
C LEU A 499 -38.35 18.16 0.00
N VAL A 500 -38.07 18.79 1.14
CA VAL A 500 -36.71 18.89 1.67
C VAL A 500 -36.08 17.53 2.00
N ALA A 501 -36.87 16.45 2.12
CA ALA A 501 -36.36 15.10 2.32
C ALA A 501 -35.44 14.63 1.16
N HIS A 502 -35.55 15.23 -0.03
CA HIS A 502 -34.61 14.99 -1.14
C HIS A 502 -33.18 15.47 -0.84
N CYS A 503 -33.00 16.37 0.14
CA CYS A 503 -31.72 16.94 0.53
C CYS A 503 -31.11 16.23 1.76
N ALA A 504 -31.74 15.18 2.27
CA ALA A 504 -31.31 14.49 3.49
C ALA A 504 -30.01 13.71 3.28
N GLN A 505 -29.18 13.67 4.33
CA GLN A 505 -27.95 12.88 4.42
C GLN A 505 -27.98 12.13 5.76
N LEU A 506 -28.62 10.96 5.74
CA LEU A 506 -28.92 10.19 6.95
C LEU A 506 -27.79 9.21 7.29
N ASN A 507 -27.34 9.22 8.54
CA ASN A 507 -26.49 8.18 9.09
C ASN A 507 -27.35 7.15 9.85
N PRO A 508 -27.56 5.94 9.31
CA PRO A 508 -28.46 4.96 9.93
C PRO A 508 -27.94 4.36 11.23
N ASN A 509 -26.64 4.47 11.53
CA ASN A 509 -26.06 3.98 12.78
C ASN A 509 -26.12 5.02 13.91
N ASN A 510 -26.51 6.25 13.59
CA ASN A 510 -26.70 7.30 14.59
C ASN A 510 -27.75 8.30 14.07
N LEU A 511 -29.02 8.03 14.36
CA LEU A 511 -30.13 8.92 14.00
C LEU A 511 -30.15 10.21 14.84
N ASN A 512 -29.32 10.28 15.88
CA ASN A 512 -29.09 11.48 16.68
C ASN A 512 -27.77 12.19 16.33
N TYR A 513 -27.22 11.91 15.14
CA TYR A 513 -25.97 12.48 14.68
C TYR A 513 -26.13 13.95 14.27
N PHE A 514 -25.38 14.83 14.95
CA PHE A 514 -25.20 16.22 14.56
C PHE A 514 -24.08 16.28 13.51
N SER A 515 -24.44 16.62 12.27
CA SER A 515 -23.43 16.92 11.25
C SER A 515 -22.72 18.21 11.62
N THR A 516 -21.41 18.14 11.84
CA THR A 516 -20.53 19.33 11.94
C THR A 516 -20.16 19.90 10.56
N SER A 517 -20.81 19.43 9.48
CA SER A 517 -20.55 19.87 8.12
C SER A 517 -21.27 21.18 7.80
N PHE A 518 -20.49 22.25 7.59
CA PHE A 518 -20.97 23.62 7.41
C PHE A 518 -21.54 23.93 6.00
N MET A 519 -21.48 23.00 5.04
CA MET A 519 -21.70 23.34 3.62
C MET A 519 -23.17 23.26 3.15
N PHE A 520 -24.06 22.70 3.95
CA PHE A 520 -25.50 22.91 3.84
C PHE A 520 -25.98 23.22 5.24
N ASN A 521 -26.66 24.36 5.44
CA ASN A 521 -27.26 24.78 6.71
C ASN A 521 -27.58 23.56 7.59
N VAL A 522 -26.79 23.32 8.66
CA VAL A 522 -26.96 22.21 9.63
C VAL A 522 -28.43 22.09 10.06
N ILE A 523 -29.06 23.26 10.14
CA ILE A 523 -30.47 23.59 10.33
C ILE A 523 -31.44 22.86 9.38
N TYR A 524 -31.20 22.92 8.07
CA TYR A 524 -32.06 22.29 7.07
C TYR A 524 -31.78 20.79 6.97
N LEU A 525 -30.57 20.35 7.30
CA LEU A 525 -30.21 18.95 7.22
C LEU A 525 -30.90 18.10 8.30
N ASN A 526 -30.98 18.57 9.55
CA ASN A 526 -31.73 17.86 10.60
C ASN A 526 -33.23 17.80 10.31
N TYR A 527 -33.80 18.89 9.79
CA TYR A 527 -35.19 18.90 9.34
C TYR A 527 -35.40 17.96 8.14
N ALA A 528 -34.53 18.00 7.13
CA ALA A 528 -34.56 17.10 5.97
C ALA A 528 -34.42 15.62 6.39
N ASN A 529 -33.49 15.31 7.28
CA ASN A 529 -33.28 13.98 7.85
C ASN A 529 -34.52 13.51 8.61
N SER A 530 -35.15 14.37 9.42
CA SER A 530 -36.41 14.03 10.11
C SER A 530 -37.51 13.68 9.12
N LYS A 531 -37.62 14.43 8.01
CA LYS A 531 -38.64 14.22 6.98
C LYS A 531 -38.33 13.01 6.08
N LEU A 532 -37.06 12.65 5.87
CA LEU A 532 -36.68 11.39 5.24
C LEU A 532 -36.98 10.18 6.14
N CYS A 533 -36.67 10.27 7.44
CA CYS A 533 -37.02 9.22 8.40
C CYS A 533 -38.52 8.96 8.41
N VAL A 534 -39.35 10.02 8.30
CA VAL A 534 -40.81 9.91 8.15
C VAL A 534 -41.22 9.06 6.93
N LEU A 535 -40.49 9.09 5.82
CA LEU A 535 -40.78 8.23 4.67
C LEU A 535 -40.34 6.79 4.92
N LEU A 536 -39.13 6.61 5.45
CA LEU A 536 -38.52 5.30 5.71
C LEU A 536 -39.33 4.45 6.69
N TRP A 537 -39.75 5.01 7.83
CA TRP A 537 -40.57 4.26 8.79
C TRP A 537 -41.99 4.02 8.27
N THR A 538 -42.54 4.89 7.43
CA THR A 538 -43.86 4.67 6.84
C THR A 538 -43.84 3.43 5.93
N ASN A 539 -42.78 3.29 5.12
CA ASN A 539 -42.61 2.14 4.25
C ASN A 539 -42.45 0.84 5.03
N GLU A 540 -41.71 0.88 6.15
CA GLU A 540 -41.52 -0.30 7.00
C GLU A 540 -42.78 -0.62 7.84
N LEU A 541 -43.47 0.41 8.34
CA LEU A 541 -44.75 0.28 9.03
C LEU A 541 -45.81 -0.35 8.12
N ALA A 542 -45.91 0.10 6.87
CA ALA A 542 -46.84 -0.46 5.89
C ALA A 542 -46.64 -1.96 5.67
N LYS A 543 -45.38 -2.45 5.64
CA LYS A 543 -45.08 -3.89 5.57
C LYS A 543 -45.54 -4.62 6.83
N LYS A 544 -45.27 -4.05 8.00
CA LYS A 544 -45.61 -4.64 9.31
C LYS A 544 -47.13 -4.67 9.56
N LEU A 545 -47.88 -3.76 8.95
CA LEU A 545 -49.34 -3.69 9.05
C LEU A 545 -50.06 -4.44 7.94
N LYS A 546 -49.34 -5.09 7.01
CA LYS A 546 -49.94 -5.88 5.94
C LYS A 546 -50.88 -6.95 6.55
N GLY A 547 -52.14 -6.94 6.10
CA GLY A 547 -53.16 -7.88 6.58
C GLY A 547 -53.89 -7.47 7.87
N THR A 548 -53.58 -6.31 8.45
CA THR A 548 -54.22 -5.83 9.70
C THR A 548 -55.42 -4.89 9.49
N GLY A 549 -55.75 -4.54 8.24
CA GLY A 549 -56.76 -3.51 7.92
C GLY A 549 -56.28 -2.06 8.11
N VAL A 550 -55.08 -1.85 8.68
CA VAL A 550 -54.48 -0.53 8.88
C VAL A 550 -53.57 -0.16 7.71
N THR A 551 -53.79 0.99 7.08
CA THR A 551 -52.87 1.51 6.05
C THR A 551 -52.01 2.67 6.57
N ALA A 552 -50.77 2.76 6.09
CA ALA A 552 -49.84 3.81 6.45
C ALA A 552 -49.23 4.41 5.18
N ASN A 553 -49.46 5.71 4.96
CA ASN A 553 -48.96 6.43 3.79
C ASN A 553 -48.31 7.75 4.17
N SER A 554 -47.45 8.24 3.29
CA SER A 554 -46.72 9.49 3.50
C SER A 554 -46.99 10.48 2.37
N LEU A 555 -46.83 11.78 2.64
CA LEU A 555 -47.09 12.82 1.64
C LEU A 555 -46.23 14.06 1.84
N HIS A 556 -46.18 14.94 0.83
CA HIS A 556 -45.72 16.32 0.96
C HIS A 556 -46.87 17.31 0.66
N PRO A 557 -47.12 18.32 1.50
CA PRO A 557 -48.22 19.27 1.29
C PRO A 557 -47.92 20.39 0.27
N GLY A 558 -46.71 20.47 -0.29
CA GLY A 558 -46.27 21.61 -1.10
C GLY A 558 -45.66 22.75 -0.29
N GLY A 559 -45.30 23.84 -0.96
CA GLY A 559 -44.93 25.10 -0.33
C GLY A 559 -46.16 25.82 0.22
N VAL A 560 -46.49 25.58 1.50
CA VAL A 560 -47.68 26.14 2.16
C VAL A 560 -47.30 27.32 3.04
N HIS A 561 -48.06 28.41 2.94
CA HIS A 561 -47.90 29.57 3.81
C HIS A 561 -48.36 29.23 5.24
N THR A 562 -47.42 28.79 6.09
CA THR A 562 -47.62 28.42 7.50
C THR A 562 -46.66 29.15 8.44
N ASP A 563 -46.88 29.06 9.75
CA ASP A 563 -46.01 29.67 10.76
C ASP A 563 -44.77 28.81 11.11
N ILE A 564 -44.39 27.86 10.24
CA ILE A 564 -43.27 26.93 10.52
C ILE A 564 -41.91 27.65 10.62
N LEU A 565 -41.77 28.83 10.01
CA LEU A 565 -40.57 29.68 10.06
C LEU A 565 -40.62 30.75 11.16
N ARG A 566 -41.53 30.65 12.15
CA ARG A 566 -41.68 31.64 13.22
C ARG A 566 -40.43 31.85 14.08
N ASN A 567 -39.55 30.85 14.15
CA ASN A 567 -38.29 30.87 14.92
C ASN A 567 -37.07 31.22 14.05
N THR A 568 -37.25 31.98 12.95
CA THR A 568 -36.17 32.39 12.03
C THR A 568 -35.70 33.84 12.24
N SER A 569 -34.53 34.17 11.66
CA SER A 569 -33.97 35.52 11.67
C SER A 569 -34.94 36.57 11.10
N ARG A 570 -34.80 37.84 11.53
CA ARG A 570 -35.64 38.96 11.06
C ARG A 570 -35.60 39.11 9.53
N PHE A 571 -34.44 38.85 8.93
CA PHE A 571 -34.23 38.87 7.48
C PHE A 571 -35.03 37.77 6.75
N MET A 572 -34.97 36.52 7.23
CA MET A 572 -35.73 35.42 6.64
C MET A 572 -37.25 35.62 6.78
N ARG A 573 -37.71 36.22 7.89
CA ARG A 573 -39.11 36.60 8.06
C ARG A 573 -39.56 37.67 7.05
N LEU A 574 -38.68 38.57 6.63
CA LEU A 574 -38.98 39.61 5.63
C LEU A 574 -39.08 39.00 4.22
N ILE A 575 -38.12 38.15 3.84
CA ILE A 575 -38.17 37.38 2.57
C ILE A 575 -39.44 36.53 2.52
N TYR A 576 -39.76 35.85 3.63
CA TYR A 576 -40.94 35.02 3.71
C TYR A 576 -42.21 35.82 3.46
N LYS A 577 -42.35 37.05 4.00
CA LYS A 577 -43.52 37.93 3.79
C LYS A 577 -43.79 38.20 2.30
N VAL A 578 -42.75 38.38 1.50
CA VAL A 578 -42.88 38.58 0.03
C VAL A 578 -43.20 37.26 -0.66
N ALA A 579 -42.55 36.17 -0.28
CA ALA A 579 -42.78 34.83 -0.84
C ALA A 579 -44.21 34.31 -0.58
N LYS A 580 -44.90 34.74 0.49
CA LYS A 580 -46.28 34.34 0.82
C LYS A 580 -47.25 34.53 -0.34
N LEU A 581 -47.01 35.54 -1.20
CA LEU A 581 -47.89 35.87 -2.31
C LEU A 581 -47.98 34.76 -3.38
N GLY A 582 -47.00 33.84 -3.44
CA GLY A 582 -46.94 32.72 -4.38
C GLY A 582 -46.98 31.31 -3.73
N LEU A 583 -47.23 31.19 -2.42
CA LEU A 583 -47.37 29.90 -1.72
C LEU A 583 -48.84 29.46 -1.61
N LYS A 584 -49.08 28.16 -1.41
CA LYS A 584 -50.43 27.60 -1.18
C LYS A 584 -51.01 28.12 0.13
N THR A 585 -52.33 28.29 0.19
CA THR A 585 -53.02 28.53 1.46
C THR A 585 -53.01 27.28 2.33
N PRO A 586 -53.20 27.40 3.65
CA PRO A 586 -53.38 26.24 4.52
C PRO A 586 -54.48 25.27 4.08
N GLU A 587 -55.60 25.77 3.53
CA GLU A 587 -56.68 24.91 3.02
C GLU A 587 -56.25 24.12 1.78
N GLU A 588 -55.51 24.76 0.85
CA GLU A 588 -54.95 24.13 -0.35
C GLU A 588 -53.86 23.11 0.02
N GLY A 589 -53.04 23.41 1.04
CA GLY A 589 -52.02 22.51 1.57
C GLY A 589 -52.57 21.27 2.28
N ALA A 590 -53.78 21.36 2.84
CA ALA A 590 -54.44 20.24 3.53
C ALA A 590 -55.07 19.20 2.57
N GLN A 591 -55.30 19.55 1.30
CA GLN A 591 -56.02 18.71 0.35
C GLN A 591 -55.43 17.30 0.21
N THR A 592 -54.10 17.19 0.10
CA THR A 592 -53.44 15.87 -0.04
C THR A 592 -53.52 15.06 1.26
N THR A 593 -53.41 15.71 2.43
CA THR A 593 -53.59 15.06 3.73
C THR A 593 -54.99 14.50 3.88
N ILE A 594 -56.00 15.30 3.55
CA ILE A 594 -57.41 14.89 3.62
C ILE A 594 -57.66 13.75 2.62
N TYR A 595 -57.20 13.89 1.37
CA TYR A 595 -57.33 12.87 0.34
C TYR A 595 -56.77 11.51 0.79
N VAL A 596 -55.54 11.49 1.35
CA VAL A 596 -54.92 10.26 1.86
C VAL A 596 -55.66 9.69 3.07
N ALA A 597 -56.30 10.53 3.88
CA ALA A 597 -57.02 10.11 5.07
C ALA A 597 -58.45 9.60 4.80
N VAL A 598 -59.15 10.07 3.75
CA VAL A 598 -60.60 9.85 3.61
C VAL A 598 -61.03 9.22 2.28
N SER A 599 -60.15 9.14 1.29
CA SER A 599 -60.53 8.63 -0.04
C SER A 599 -60.71 7.12 -0.01
N LYS A 600 -61.87 6.66 -0.50
CA LYS A 600 -62.24 5.23 -0.53
C LYS A 600 -61.29 4.41 -1.40
N GLU A 601 -60.81 4.99 -2.50
CA GLU A 601 -59.85 4.33 -3.41
C GLU A 601 -58.48 4.05 -2.76
N LEU A 602 -58.17 4.70 -1.63
CA LEU A 602 -56.93 4.49 -0.90
C LEU A 602 -57.09 3.49 0.27
N GLU A 603 -58.22 2.80 0.35
CA GLU A 603 -58.57 1.96 1.49
C GLU A 603 -57.61 0.80 1.73
N ASN A 604 -57.07 0.24 0.65
CA ASN A 604 -56.08 -0.83 0.70
C ASN A 604 -54.69 -0.37 0.22
N VAL A 605 -54.51 0.93 0.02
CA VAL A 605 -53.24 1.50 -0.45
C VAL A 605 -52.38 1.80 0.76
N SER A 606 -51.19 1.18 0.86
CA SER A 606 -50.27 1.34 1.97
C SER A 606 -48.82 1.40 1.47
N GLY A 607 -47.97 2.15 2.16
CA GLY A 607 -46.56 2.33 1.82
C GLY A 607 -46.31 3.24 0.61
N GLN A 608 -47.31 4.03 0.20
CA GLN A 608 -47.20 4.95 -0.93
C GLN A 608 -46.84 6.37 -0.48
N TYR A 609 -46.27 7.12 -1.42
CA TYR A 609 -45.92 8.53 -1.27
C TYR A 609 -46.82 9.39 -2.17
N PHE A 610 -47.42 10.45 -1.60
CA PHE A 610 -48.39 11.29 -2.29
C PHE A 610 -47.94 12.76 -2.43
N ASP A 611 -48.26 13.36 -3.56
CA ASP A 611 -48.14 14.79 -3.84
C ASP A 611 -49.32 15.24 -4.71
N ASN A 612 -49.92 16.39 -4.39
CA ASN A 612 -51.10 16.94 -5.09
C ASN A 612 -52.20 15.90 -5.35
N CYS A 613 -52.58 15.15 -4.31
CA CYS A 613 -53.61 14.09 -4.36
C CYS A 613 -53.31 12.96 -5.37
N LYS A 614 -52.04 12.73 -5.72
CA LYS A 614 -51.61 11.63 -6.61
C LYS A 614 -50.43 10.87 -6.03
N ILE A 615 -50.29 9.60 -6.39
CA ILE A 615 -49.08 8.82 -6.09
C ILE A 615 -47.91 9.47 -6.83
N SER A 616 -46.84 9.75 -6.11
CA SER A 616 -45.64 10.41 -6.61
C SER A 616 -44.39 9.65 -6.22
N LYS A 617 -43.26 10.01 -6.82
CA LYS A 617 -41.99 9.33 -6.59
C LYS A 617 -41.29 9.94 -5.37
N PRO A 618 -41.00 9.15 -4.32
CA PRO A 618 -40.27 9.67 -3.16
C PRO A 618 -38.76 9.84 -3.48
N PRO A 619 -37.98 10.47 -2.58
CA PRO A 619 -36.53 10.46 -2.65
C PRO A 619 -35.96 9.05 -2.81
N LYS A 620 -34.88 8.88 -3.59
CA LYS A 620 -34.27 7.56 -3.86
C LYS A 620 -33.94 6.78 -2.57
N LEU A 621 -33.44 7.47 -1.55
CA LEU A 621 -33.10 6.85 -0.27
C LEU A 621 -34.32 6.26 0.45
N ALA A 622 -35.52 6.82 0.26
CA ALA A 622 -36.74 6.30 0.88
C ALA A 622 -37.14 4.92 0.33
N LEU A 623 -36.64 4.54 -0.84
CA LEU A 623 -36.90 3.24 -1.48
C LEU A 623 -35.95 2.13 -1.00
N ASP A 624 -34.94 2.46 -0.20
CA ASP A 624 -33.99 1.48 0.33
C ASP A 624 -34.62 0.72 1.51
N ALA A 625 -34.99 -0.54 1.25
CA ALA A 625 -35.60 -1.42 2.25
C ALA A 625 -34.66 -1.78 3.40
N ALA A 626 -33.35 -1.90 3.16
CA ALA A 626 -32.37 -2.19 4.19
C ALA A 626 -32.17 -0.97 5.10
N LEU A 627 -32.13 0.22 4.51
CA LEU A 627 -32.08 1.47 5.24
C LEU A 627 -33.35 1.69 6.07
N ALA A 628 -34.53 1.43 5.51
CA ALA A 628 -35.81 1.54 6.24
C ALA A 628 -35.85 0.62 7.47
N LYS A 629 -35.43 -0.63 7.31
CA LYS A 629 -35.32 -1.59 8.41
C LYS A 629 -34.32 -1.13 9.47
N LYS A 630 -33.15 -0.62 9.06
CA LYS A 630 -32.12 -0.16 10.00
C LYS A 630 -32.56 1.09 10.77
N VAL A 631 -33.26 2.00 10.11
CA VAL A 631 -33.86 3.18 10.75
C VAL A 631 -34.91 2.75 11.76
N TRP A 632 -35.75 1.77 11.43
CA TRP A 632 -36.74 1.20 12.36
C TRP A 632 -36.09 0.67 13.64
N GLU A 633 -35.12 -0.24 13.50
CA GLU A 633 -34.41 -0.85 14.64
C GLU A 633 -33.75 0.20 15.53
N THR A 634 -33.03 1.14 14.93
CA THR A 634 -32.34 2.22 15.66
C THR A 634 -33.34 3.15 16.35
N THR A 635 -34.54 3.31 15.79
CA THR A 635 -35.61 4.13 16.38
C THR A 635 -36.21 3.46 17.60
N GLU A 636 -36.46 2.15 17.55
CA GLU A 636 -36.96 1.36 18.69
C GLU A 636 -36.01 1.46 19.90
N ASP A 637 -34.70 1.40 19.66
CA ASP A 637 -33.69 1.57 20.70
C ASP A 637 -33.73 2.98 21.34
N LEU A 638 -33.87 4.02 20.53
CA LEU A 638 -33.83 5.41 20.98
C LEU A 638 -35.09 5.83 21.74
N VAL A 639 -36.27 5.31 21.40
CA VAL A 639 -37.52 5.71 22.07
C VAL A 639 -37.84 4.91 23.33
N LYS A 640 -37.06 3.86 23.68
CA LYS A 640 -37.16 3.05 24.92
C LYS A 640 -38.60 2.58 25.27
N LEU A 641 -39.21 1.72 24.45
CA LEU A 641 -40.46 1.01 24.82
C LEU A 641 -40.23 0.10 26.07
N THR A 642 -41.22 0.00 26.96
CA THR A 642 -41.07 -0.38 28.39
C THR A 642 -40.79 -1.88 28.70
N PRO A 643 -40.29 -2.21 29.91
CA PRO A 643 -39.66 -3.50 30.24
C PRO A 643 -40.57 -4.74 30.37
N GLU A 644 -41.89 -4.62 30.44
CA GLU A 644 -42.79 -5.80 30.47
C GLU A 644 -42.80 -6.57 29.13
N GLU A 645 -42.40 -5.92 28.04
CA GLU A 645 -42.19 -6.55 26.73
C GLU A 645 -40.76 -7.10 26.56
N ARG A 646 -39.84 -6.79 27.49
CA ARG A 646 -38.42 -7.18 27.43
C ARG A 646 -38.14 -8.58 27.96
N LEU A 647 -38.98 -9.19 28.80
CA LEU A 647 -38.62 -10.50 29.38
C LEU A 647 -38.70 -11.64 28.35
N LEU A 648 -39.64 -11.57 27.40
CA LEU A 648 -39.71 -12.53 26.28
C LEU A 648 -38.69 -12.19 25.17
N PHE A 649 -38.32 -10.90 25.03
CA PHE A 649 -37.34 -10.45 24.05
C PHE A 649 -35.90 -10.68 24.50
N ILE A 650 -35.56 -10.64 25.79
CA ILE A 650 -34.21 -10.94 26.29
C ILE A 650 -33.93 -12.43 26.17
N VAL A 651 -34.91 -13.31 26.45
CA VAL A 651 -34.79 -14.74 26.18
C VAL A 651 -34.68 -14.99 24.67
N LYS A 652 -35.44 -14.28 23.83
CA LYS A 652 -35.31 -14.36 22.36
C LYS A 652 -34.12 -13.61 21.77
N MET A 653 -33.48 -12.64 22.42
CA MET A 653 -32.30 -11.93 21.94
C MET A 653 -31.02 -12.63 22.39
N ILE A 654 -31.03 -13.27 23.55
CA ILE A 654 -30.00 -14.25 23.87
C ILE A 654 -30.13 -15.40 22.87
N PHE A 655 -31.35 -15.87 22.57
CA PHE A 655 -31.54 -16.87 21.52
C PHE A 655 -31.20 -16.34 20.12
N VAL A 656 -31.57 -15.12 19.69
CA VAL A 656 -31.33 -14.57 18.33
C VAL A 656 -29.91 -14.05 18.18
N CYS A 657 -29.25 -13.50 19.19
CA CYS A 657 -27.81 -13.27 19.14
C CYS A 657 -27.05 -14.59 19.17
N PHE A 658 -27.51 -15.60 19.91
CA PHE A 658 -26.95 -16.95 19.83
C PHE A 658 -27.26 -17.62 18.49
N THR A 659 -28.42 -17.37 17.87
CA THR A 659 -28.84 -17.94 16.58
C THR A 659 -28.23 -17.17 15.43
N CYS A 660 -28.00 -15.86 15.52
CA CYS A 660 -27.27 -15.03 14.57
C CYS A 660 -25.76 -15.23 14.70
N PHE A 661 -25.25 -15.48 15.90
CA PHE A 661 -23.89 -15.95 16.12
C PHE A 661 -23.73 -17.37 15.57
N ILE A 662 -24.67 -18.27 15.82
CA ILE A 662 -24.69 -19.62 15.22
C ILE A 662 -24.92 -19.55 13.71
N LEU A 663 -25.77 -18.66 13.17
CA LEU A 663 -25.96 -18.47 11.73
C LEU A 663 -24.75 -17.82 11.09
N LEU A 664 -24.09 -16.87 11.75
CA LEU A 664 -22.82 -16.31 11.30
C LEU A 664 -21.74 -17.38 11.34
N LEU A 665 -21.69 -18.22 12.37
CA LEU A 665 -20.78 -19.34 12.47
C LEU A 665 -21.12 -20.46 11.48
N ILE A 666 -22.40 -20.70 11.15
CA ILE A 666 -22.87 -21.61 10.11
C ILE A 666 -22.54 -21.03 8.74
N VAL A 667 -22.74 -19.74 8.50
CA VAL A 667 -22.36 -19.06 7.25
C VAL A 667 -20.84 -19.06 7.11
N ILE A 668 -20.08 -18.77 8.17
CA ILE A 668 -18.62 -18.93 8.19
C ILE A 668 -18.27 -20.39 7.92
N LYS A 669 -18.95 -21.37 8.52
CA LYS A 669 -18.72 -22.81 8.28
C LYS A 669 -19.10 -23.25 6.88
N VAL A 670 -20.17 -22.72 6.30
CA VAL A 670 -20.64 -23.01 4.94
C VAL A 670 -19.71 -22.33 3.94
N VAL A 671 -19.39 -21.05 4.10
CA VAL A 671 -18.40 -20.33 3.28
C VAL A 671 -17.03 -20.99 3.41
N THR A 672 -16.60 -21.37 4.60
CA THR A 672 -15.33 -22.10 4.82
C THR A 672 -15.41 -23.47 4.15
N LYS A 673 -16.48 -24.26 4.32
CA LYS A 673 -16.66 -25.55 3.65
C LYS A 673 -16.72 -25.45 2.12
N LEU A 674 -17.37 -24.43 1.59
CA LEU A 674 -17.48 -24.16 0.15
C LEU A 674 -16.19 -23.59 -0.45
N SER A 675 -15.36 -22.92 0.35
CA SER A 675 -14.07 -22.34 -0.08
C SER A 675 -12.86 -23.25 0.17
N ILE A 676 -13.01 -24.38 0.87
CA ILE A 676 -11.93 -25.36 1.03
C ILE A 676 -11.54 -25.90 -0.35
N GLY A 677 -10.37 -25.50 -0.82
CA GLY A 677 -9.68 -26.23 -1.87
C GLY A 677 -9.24 -27.57 -1.34
N ARG A 678 -9.72 -28.65 -1.95
CA ARG A 678 -9.23 -30.01 -1.69
C ARG A 678 -8.12 -30.33 -2.68
N ASN A 679 -7.06 -30.97 -2.20
CA ASN A 679 -6.05 -31.50 -3.08
C ASN A 679 -6.60 -32.73 -3.81
N GLY A 680 -6.85 -32.59 -5.11
CA GLY A 680 -7.26 -33.72 -5.97
C GLY A 680 -6.09 -34.56 -6.49
N SER A 681 -4.84 -34.21 -6.16
CA SER A 681 -3.66 -34.91 -6.68
C SER A 681 -3.57 -36.34 -6.14
N SER A 682 -3.47 -37.31 -7.04
CA SER A 682 -3.20 -38.72 -6.76
C SER A 682 -1.71 -39.09 -6.87
N THR A 683 -0.80 -38.10 -6.84
CA THR A 683 0.65 -38.35 -6.94
C THR A 683 1.13 -39.36 -5.90
N CYS A 684 1.79 -40.41 -6.37
CA CYS A 684 2.50 -41.39 -5.55
C CYS A 684 3.84 -40.83 -5.08
N LEU A 685 4.20 -41.08 -3.82
CA LEU A 685 5.45 -40.65 -3.20
C LEU A 685 6.38 -41.81 -2.85
N LEU A 686 6.15 -43.00 -3.41
CA LEU A 686 7.03 -44.16 -3.20
C LEU A 686 8.49 -43.80 -3.57
N GLY A 687 9.42 -44.10 -2.65
CA GLY A 687 10.84 -43.78 -2.82
C GLY A 687 11.21 -42.31 -2.63
N LYS A 688 10.28 -41.47 -2.15
CA LYS A 688 10.51 -40.06 -1.80
C LYS A 688 10.75 -39.92 -0.29
N THR A 689 11.66 -39.02 0.08
CA THR A 689 11.90 -38.67 1.50
C THR A 689 11.31 -37.30 1.82
N ALA A 690 10.52 -37.21 2.90
CA ALA A 690 9.85 -35.98 3.33
C ALA A 690 10.15 -35.66 4.80
N ILE A 691 10.43 -34.39 5.10
CA ILE A 691 10.55 -33.86 6.47
C ILE A 691 9.40 -32.89 6.74
N VAL A 692 8.68 -33.10 7.85
CA VAL A 692 7.61 -32.20 8.29
C VAL A 692 7.89 -31.73 9.72
N THR A 693 8.09 -30.42 9.89
CA THR A 693 8.32 -29.82 11.22
C THR A 693 7.00 -29.64 11.99
N GLY A 694 7.02 -29.90 13.31
CA GLY A 694 5.84 -29.76 14.16
C GLY A 694 4.70 -30.72 13.77
N SER A 695 5.07 -31.96 13.47
CA SER A 695 4.21 -32.98 12.87
C SER A 695 3.61 -33.98 13.87
N ASN A 696 3.80 -33.76 15.16
CA ASN A 696 3.22 -34.58 16.22
C ASN A 696 1.73 -34.28 16.49
N SER A 697 1.18 -33.18 15.96
CA SER A 697 -0.25 -32.84 16.06
C SER A 697 -0.70 -31.91 14.94
N GLY A 698 -2.01 -31.68 14.84
CA GLY A 698 -2.58 -30.66 13.95
C GLY A 698 -2.25 -30.86 12.46
N ILE A 699 -2.01 -29.75 11.77
CA ILE A 699 -1.78 -29.70 10.31
C ILE A 699 -0.56 -30.53 9.91
N GLY A 700 0.52 -30.45 10.70
CA GLY A 700 1.75 -31.18 10.44
C GLY A 700 1.54 -32.69 10.53
N PHE A 701 0.74 -33.16 11.49
CA PHE A 701 0.37 -34.57 11.60
C PHE A 701 -0.41 -35.07 10.38
N CYS A 702 -1.45 -34.33 9.96
CA CYS A 702 -2.25 -34.72 8.78
C CYS A 702 -1.42 -34.69 7.49
N THR A 703 -0.52 -33.71 7.35
CA THR A 703 0.40 -33.62 6.21
C THR A 703 1.36 -34.82 6.19
N ALA A 704 1.97 -35.16 7.33
CA ALA A 704 2.84 -36.32 7.46
C ALA A 704 2.11 -37.64 7.21
N GLN A 705 0.87 -37.76 7.69
CA GLN A 705 0.03 -38.94 7.45
C GLN A 705 -0.30 -39.10 5.96
N ASP A 706 -0.65 -38.02 5.25
CA ASP A 706 -0.92 -38.08 3.81
C ASP A 706 0.33 -38.48 3.02
N PHE A 707 1.50 -37.94 3.37
CA PHE A 707 2.76 -38.34 2.73
C PHE A 707 3.07 -39.82 2.97
N ALA A 708 2.88 -40.32 4.18
CA ALA A 708 3.05 -41.73 4.52
C ALA A 708 2.05 -42.61 3.76
N ARG A 709 0.78 -42.19 3.65
CA ARG A 709 -0.26 -42.88 2.87
C ARG A 709 0.08 -42.97 1.38
N ARG A 710 0.84 -42.00 0.85
CA ARG A 710 1.35 -42.00 -0.53
C ARG A 710 2.65 -42.79 -0.71
N GLY A 711 3.17 -43.42 0.34
CA GLY A 711 4.38 -44.25 0.31
C GLY A 711 5.70 -43.52 0.51
N ALA A 712 5.69 -42.26 0.97
CA ALA A 712 6.92 -41.54 1.29
C ALA A 712 7.58 -42.10 2.57
N LYS A 713 8.90 -42.01 2.65
CA LYS A 713 9.63 -42.04 3.92
C LYS A 713 9.42 -40.70 4.62
N VAL A 714 8.78 -40.69 5.80
CA VAL A 714 8.39 -39.46 6.50
C VAL A 714 9.14 -39.29 7.81
N ILE A 715 9.88 -38.20 7.94
CA ILE A 715 10.58 -37.81 9.17
C ILE A 715 9.77 -36.74 9.90
N LEU A 716 9.27 -37.12 11.08
CA LEU A 716 8.54 -36.29 12.01
C LEU A 716 9.51 -35.46 12.85
N ALA A 717 9.82 -34.26 12.38
CA ALA A 717 10.76 -33.36 13.04
C ALA A 717 10.06 -32.55 14.16
N CYS A 718 10.28 -32.94 15.41
CA CYS A 718 9.52 -32.44 16.56
C CYS A 718 10.40 -32.18 17.80
N ARG A 719 10.01 -31.20 18.63
CA ARG A 719 10.72 -30.87 19.87
C ARG A 719 10.44 -31.82 21.05
N ASN A 720 9.34 -32.57 20.99
CA ASN A 720 8.95 -33.52 22.05
C ASN A 720 8.83 -34.92 21.42
N ILE A 721 9.83 -35.75 21.69
CA ILE A 721 9.97 -37.09 21.12
C ILE A 721 8.82 -37.99 21.54
N GLU A 722 8.41 -37.96 22.81
CA GLU A 722 7.34 -38.85 23.30
C GLU A 722 6.01 -38.62 22.57
N ARG A 723 5.63 -37.35 22.35
CA ARG A 723 4.43 -37.00 21.58
C ARG A 723 4.60 -37.35 20.10
N ALA A 724 5.80 -37.20 19.54
CA ALA A 724 6.08 -37.55 18.16
C ALA A 724 6.07 -39.07 17.93
N GLU A 725 6.53 -39.88 18.88
CA GLU A 725 6.46 -41.35 18.83
C GLU A 725 5.01 -41.86 18.92
N LYS A 726 4.18 -41.21 19.74
CA LYS A 726 2.72 -41.47 19.75
C LYS A 726 2.10 -41.14 18.39
N ALA A 727 2.50 -40.04 17.76
CA ALA A 727 2.04 -39.65 16.43
C ALA A 727 2.52 -40.62 15.34
N LYS A 728 3.79 -41.05 15.38
CA LYS A 728 4.37 -42.06 14.48
C LYS A 728 3.55 -43.33 14.47
N ARG A 729 3.32 -43.94 15.64
CA ARG A 729 2.50 -45.16 15.77
C ARG A 729 1.13 -44.98 15.12
N LYS A 730 0.46 -43.87 15.43
CA LYS A 730 -0.85 -43.56 14.84
C LYS A 730 -0.79 -43.37 13.31
N ILE A 731 0.29 -42.84 12.74
CA ILE A 731 0.43 -42.74 11.29
C ILE A 731 0.63 -44.12 10.68
N ILE A 732 1.50 -44.95 11.27
CA ILE A 732 1.74 -46.32 10.83
C ILE A 732 0.43 -47.11 10.85
N ASP A 733 -0.30 -47.09 11.97
CA ASP A 733 -1.57 -47.81 12.13
C ASP A 733 -2.62 -47.38 11.07
N ASN A 734 -2.64 -46.09 10.70
CA ASN A 734 -3.62 -45.54 9.75
C ASN A 734 -3.23 -45.65 8.28
N THR A 735 -1.98 -45.99 7.96
CA THR A 735 -1.44 -45.96 6.59
C THR A 735 -0.78 -47.26 6.16
N GLY A 736 -0.40 -48.13 7.11
CA GLY A 736 0.39 -49.34 6.87
C GLY A 736 1.84 -49.06 6.48
N ASN A 737 2.25 -47.79 6.34
CA ASN A 737 3.61 -47.43 5.94
C ASN A 737 4.53 -47.43 7.17
N LEU A 738 5.51 -48.34 7.18
CA LEU A 738 6.49 -48.48 8.27
C LEU A 738 7.63 -47.45 8.20
N ASP A 739 7.81 -46.74 7.08
CA ASP A 739 8.87 -45.76 6.85
C ASP A 739 8.56 -44.39 7.47
N VAL A 740 8.15 -44.39 8.73
CA VAL A 740 7.87 -43.19 9.53
C VAL A 740 8.88 -43.10 10.67
N PHE A 741 9.64 -42.02 10.73
CA PHE A 741 10.74 -41.81 11.67
C PHE A 741 10.50 -40.56 12.50
N VAL A 742 11.02 -40.52 13.73
CA VAL A 742 10.94 -39.36 14.62
C VAL A 742 12.34 -38.84 14.85
N GLU A 743 12.53 -37.52 14.71
CA GLU A 743 13.81 -36.87 14.93
C GLU A 743 13.64 -35.60 15.78
N LEU A 744 14.56 -35.40 16.73
CA LEU A 744 14.53 -34.27 17.65
C LEU A 744 14.98 -33.00 16.95
N VAL A 745 14.11 -31.99 16.90
CA VAL A 745 14.51 -30.61 16.60
C VAL A 745 13.67 -29.63 17.39
N ASP A 746 14.33 -28.75 18.14
CA ASP A 746 13.71 -27.57 18.71
C ASP A 746 14.07 -26.34 17.88
N LEU A 747 13.09 -25.78 17.18
CA LEU A 747 13.28 -24.57 16.38
C LEU A 747 13.52 -23.32 17.23
N ALA A 748 13.35 -23.40 18.55
CA ALA A 748 13.72 -22.34 19.49
C ALA A 748 15.22 -22.34 19.86
N SER A 749 16.00 -23.30 19.35
CA SER A 749 17.44 -23.44 19.61
C SER A 749 18.22 -23.59 18.30
N LEU A 750 19.10 -22.62 17.99
CA LEU A 750 19.96 -22.68 16.79
C LEU A 750 20.90 -23.90 16.84
N THR A 751 21.37 -24.28 18.04
CA THR A 751 22.19 -25.48 18.24
C THR A 751 21.41 -26.74 17.90
N SER A 752 20.19 -26.88 18.42
CA SER A 752 19.32 -28.03 18.11
C SER A 752 19.07 -28.19 16.60
N ILE A 753 18.85 -27.07 15.90
CA ILE A 753 18.65 -27.06 14.44
C ILE A 753 19.90 -27.57 13.70
N ARG A 754 21.09 -27.12 14.13
CA ARG A 754 22.36 -27.53 13.52
C ARG A 754 22.65 -29.00 13.73
N ASP A 755 22.42 -29.50 14.94
CA ASP A 755 22.60 -30.92 15.27
C ASP A 755 21.64 -31.81 14.49
N PHE A 756 20.37 -31.40 14.36
CA PHE A 756 19.40 -32.08 13.51
C PHE A 756 19.85 -32.12 12.05
N ALA A 757 20.22 -30.96 11.48
CA ALA A 757 20.63 -30.90 10.08
C ALA A 757 21.90 -31.74 9.81
N LYS A 758 22.84 -31.78 10.76
CA LYS A 758 24.03 -32.63 10.68
C LYS A 758 23.67 -34.11 10.62
N ARG A 759 22.78 -34.57 11.51
CA ARG A 759 22.29 -35.97 11.51
C ARG A 759 21.61 -36.32 10.19
N ILE A 760 20.62 -35.50 9.77
CA ILE A 760 19.89 -35.73 8.52
C ILE A 760 20.81 -35.77 7.30
N ASN A 761 21.74 -34.81 7.17
CA ASN A 761 22.69 -34.80 6.05
C ASN A 761 23.64 -36.03 6.05
N SER A 762 23.87 -36.66 7.20
CA SER A 762 24.70 -37.87 7.31
C SER A 762 23.94 -39.17 7.09
N GLN A 763 22.66 -39.20 7.47
CA GLN A 763 21.82 -40.41 7.47
C GLN A 763 20.98 -40.55 6.19
N GLU A 764 20.59 -39.43 5.60
CA GLU A 764 19.74 -39.40 4.41
C GLU A 764 20.56 -39.09 3.15
N ASN A 765 20.30 -39.83 2.07
CA ASN A 765 20.93 -39.60 0.77
C ASN A 765 20.14 -38.63 -0.12
N ARG A 766 18.87 -38.36 0.21
CA ARG A 766 17.94 -37.52 -0.55
C ARG A 766 16.91 -36.82 0.35
N LEU A 767 16.36 -35.70 -0.12
CA LEU A 767 15.21 -35.03 0.50
C LEU A 767 14.35 -34.41 -0.59
N ASP A 768 13.17 -34.97 -0.81
CA ASP A 768 12.27 -34.54 -1.87
C ASP A 768 11.28 -33.46 -1.40
N ILE A 769 10.85 -33.50 -0.14
CA ILE A 769 9.85 -32.56 0.40
C ILE A 769 10.29 -32.06 1.77
N LEU A 770 10.38 -30.74 1.92
CA LEU A 770 10.57 -30.07 3.22
C LEU A 770 9.36 -29.18 3.52
N VAL A 771 8.63 -29.51 4.59
CA VAL A 771 7.50 -28.71 5.07
C VAL A 771 7.87 -28.00 6.37
N ASN A 772 8.04 -26.69 6.27
CA ASN A 772 8.22 -25.78 7.40
C ASN A 772 6.85 -25.39 7.96
N ASN A 773 6.27 -26.29 8.77
CA ASN A 773 4.93 -26.18 9.35
C ASN A 773 4.93 -25.74 10.82
N ALA A 774 5.99 -26.04 11.58
CA ALA A 774 6.03 -25.70 13.00
C ALA A 774 5.78 -24.20 13.23
N GLY A 775 4.98 -23.89 14.25
CA GLY A 775 4.72 -22.51 14.61
C GLY A 775 4.01 -22.34 15.94
N ILE A 776 4.24 -21.19 16.58
CA ILE A 776 3.70 -20.79 17.87
C ILE A 776 3.24 -19.33 17.84
N ILE A 777 2.33 -18.99 18.75
CA ILE A 777 1.97 -17.62 19.09
C ILE A 777 2.36 -17.41 20.55
N THR A 778 3.16 -16.39 20.81
CA THR A 778 3.55 -16.00 22.17
C THR A 778 2.98 -14.63 22.53
N PHE A 779 2.54 -14.49 23.78
CA PHE A 779 2.08 -13.23 24.35
C PHE A 779 3.15 -12.69 25.30
N GLY A 780 3.54 -11.42 25.12
CA GLY A 780 4.62 -10.80 25.88
C GLY A 780 6.02 -11.05 25.30
N ASP A 781 7.02 -10.50 25.98
CA ASP A 781 8.42 -10.48 25.54
C ASP A 781 9.16 -11.76 25.92
N ILE A 782 8.71 -12.88 25.35
CA ILE A 782 9.36 -14.18 25.56
C ILE A 782 10.53 -14.32 24.59
N THR A 783 11.73 -14.48 25.14
CA THR A 783 12.98 -14.73 24.41
C THR A 783 13.36 -16.22 24.45
N THR A 784 14.01 -16.70 23.40
CA THR A 784 14.69 -18.00 23.37
C THR A 784 16.06 -17.93 24.05
N GLU A 785 16.71 -19.09 24.21
CA GLU A 785 18.10 -19.17 24.67
C GLU A 785 19.09 -18.44 23.76
N ASP A 786 18.75 -18.29 22.47
CA ASP A 786 19.55 -17.56 21.49
C ASP A 786 19.38 -16.03 21.59
N GLY A 787 18.54 -15.54 22.51
CA GLY A 787 18.25 -14.12 22.71
C GLY A 787 17.27 -13.55 21.68
N LEU A 788 16.51 -14.40 20.98
CA LEU A 788 15.59 -14.00 19.92
C LEU A 788 14.14 -14.10 20.38
N SER A 789 13.25 -13.33 19.78
CA SER A 789 11.81 -13.43 20.04
C SER A 789 11.32 -14.84 19.73
N MET A 790 10.68 -15.47 20.71
CA MET A 790 10.21 -16.86 20.63
C MET A 790 9.34 -17.12 19.38
N SER A 791 8.39 -16.22 19.08
CA SER A 791 7.56 -16.31 17.86
C SER A 791 8.32 -16.03 16.56
N MET A 792 9.38 -15.23 16.59
CA MET A 792 10.19 -14.95 15.39
C MET A 792 11.15 -16.10 15.10
N GLN A 793 11.77 -16.68 16.12
CA GLN A 793 12.70 -17.78 15.96
C GLN A 793 11.97 -19.05 15.52
N VAL A 794 10.97 -19.51 16.27
CA VAL A 794 10.30 -20.78 15.98
C VAL A 794 9.56 -20.75 14.63
N ASN A 795 8.91 -19.63 14.29
CA ASN A 795 8.10 -19.55 13.06
C ASN A 795 8.94 -19.23 11.82
N TYR A 796 10.06 -18.52 11.96
CA TYR A 796 10.77 -17.94 10.82
C TYR A 796 12.27 -18.24 10.81
N LEU A 797 13.04 -17.77 11.80
CA LEU A 797 14.51 -17.88 11.75
C LEU A 797 15.00 -19.34 11.87
N GLY A 798 14.31 -20.16 12.66
CA GLY A 798 14.60 -21.59 12.79
C GLY A 798 14.37 -22.35 11.47
N PRO A 799 13.17 -22.26 10.87
CA PRO A 799 12.93 -22.80 9.53
C PRO A 799 13.86 -22.28 8.43
N PHE A 800 14.23 -20.99 8.48
CA PHE A 800 15.22 -20.40 7.58
C PHE A 800 16.57 -21.13 7.71
N LEU A 801 17.12 -21.24 8.92
CA LEU A 801 18.39 -21.92 9.16
C LEU A 801 18.31 -23.40 8.76
N LEU A 802 17.25 -24.10 9.16
CA LEU A 802 17.06 -25.51 8.83
C LEU A 802 17.08 -25.75 7.30
N THR A 803 16.36 -24.92 6.55
CA THR A 803 16.28 -25.03 5.09
C THR A 803 17.63 -24.75 4.43
N VAL A 804 18.35 -23.75 4.93
CA VAL A 804 19.71 -23.41 4.48
C VAL A 804 20.67 -24.60 4.67
N LEU A 805 20.61 -25.27 5.82
CA LEU A 805 21.51 -26.39 6.13
C LEU A 805 21.16 -27.69 5.39
N LEU A 806 19.93 -27.85 4.92
CA LEU A 806 19.48 -29.02 4.16
C LEU A 806 19.46 -28.81 2.64
N ILE A 807 19.94 -27.66 2.16
CA ILE A 807 19.76 -27.25 0.76
C ILE A 807 20.42 -28.19 -0.26
N ASP A 808 21.56 -28.79 0.09
CA ASP A 808 22.26 -29.73 -0.79
C ASP A 808 21.48 -31.03 -0.95
N LEU A 809 20.90 -31.52 0.15
CA LEU A 809 20.09 -32.72 0.15
C LEU A 809 18.82 -32.52 -0.69
N LEU A 810 18.22 -31.33 -0.63
CA LEU A 810 17.12 -30.92 -1.50
C LEU A 810 17.53 -30.82 -2.97
N LYS A 811 18.78 -30.44 -3.28
CA LYS A 811 19.28 -30.31 -4.65
C LYS A 811 19.68 -31.63 -5.30
N LYS A 812 20.01 -32.65 -4.51
CA LYS A 812 20.29 -34.01 -5.01
C LYS A 812 19.10 -34.61 -5.76
N THR A 813 17.88 -34.16 -5.45
CA THR A 813 16.65 -34.62 -6.07
C THR A 813 16.15 -33.62 -7.12
N LYS A 814 15.79 -34.12 -8.31
CA LYS A 814 15.49 -33.28 -9.49
C LYS A 814 14.31 -32.32 -9.33
N THR A 815 13.38 -32.60 -8.40
CA THR A 815 12.02 -32.04 -8.34
C THR A 815 11.57 -31.77 -6.88
N SER A 816 12.47 -31.23 -6.06
CA SER A 816 12.20 -31.09 -4.62
C SER A 816 11.31 -29.89 -4.29
N ARG A 817 10.51 -30.02 -3.24
CA ARG A 817 9.52 -29.01 -2.82
C ARG A 817 9.81 -28.50 -1.41
N ILE A 818 9.98 -27.19 -1.29
CA ILE A 818 10.03 -26.48 -0.02
C ILE A 818 8.68 -25.77 0.17
N VAL A 819 7.98 -26.11 1.24
CA VAL A 819 6.65 -25.58 1.56
C VAL A 819 6.68 -24.86 2.89
N ASN A 820 6.45 -23.55 2.86
CA ASN A 820 6.55 -22.67 4.02
C ASN A 820 5.18 -22.20 4.49
N VAL A 821 4.76 -22.59 5.69
CA VAL A 821 3.41 -22.31 6.20
C VAL A 821 3.35 -20.93 6.86
N SER A 822 2.77 -19.97 6.13
CA SER A 822 2.50 -18.60 6.58
C SER A 822 1.09 -18.50 7.23
N SER A 823 0.51 -17.30 7.27
CA SER A 823 -0.81 -17.00 7.83
C SER A 823 -1.41 -15.77 7.15
N LEU A 824 -2.75 -15.67 7.15
CA LEU A 824 -3.48 -14.46 6.75
C LEU A 824 -3.02 -13.21 7.53
N THR A 825 -2.53 -13.40 8.76
CA THR A 825 -2.00 -12.30 9.60
C THR A 825 -0.80 -11.59 8.98
N ALA A 826 -0.08 -12.24 8.04
CA ALA A 826 1.02 -11.63 7.29
C ALA A 826 0.60 -10.36 6.52
N HIS A 827 -0.68 -10.23 6.13
CA HIS A 827 -1.21 -9.03 5.48
C HIS A 827 -1.29 -7.81 6.40
N TYR A 828 -1.24 -8.01 7.73
CA TYR A 828 -1.38 -6.97 8.74
C TYR A 828 -0.06 -6.68 9.48
N ALA A 829 1.05 -7.28 9.03
CA ALA A 829 2.36 -7.10 9.61
C ALA A 829 2.86 -5.64 9.50
N ARG A 830 3.63 -5.23 10.50
CA ARG A 830 4.33 -3.94 10.59
C ARG A 830 5.81 -4.21 10.82
N LEU A 831 6.47 -4.68 9.77
CA LEU A 831 7.85 -5.16 9.83
C LEU A 831 8.85 -4.00 9.82
N ASN A 832 9.78 -4.00 10.78
CA ASN A 832 10.97 -3.16 10.72
C ASN A 832 12.15 -4.00 10.24
N PRO A 833 12.64 -3.80 9.00
CA PRO A 833 13.70 -4.64 8.44
C PRO A 833 15.06 -4.46 9.13
N ASN A 834 15.27 -3.39 9.90
CA ASN A 834 16.50 -3.17 10.65
C ASN A 834 16.47 -3.80 12.06
N ASN A 835 15.32 -4.35 12.48
CA ASN A 835 15.19 -4.99 13.78
C ASN A 835 14.11 -6.08 13.73
N LEU A 836 14.51 -7.30 13.33
CA LEU A 836 13.63 -8.47 13.33
C LEU A 836 13.32 -8.96 14.75
N ASN A 837 14.14 -8.57 15.73
CA ASN A 837 14.01 -8.94 17.13
C ASN A 837 13.30 -7.85 17.96
N TYR A 838 12.35 -7.14 17.34
CA TYR A 838 11.63 -6.05 18.00
C TYR A 838 10.60 -6.58 19.00
N PHE A 839 10.77 -6.19 20.27
CA PHE A 839 9.82 -6.39 21.35
C PHE A 839 8.95 -5.15 21.51
N SER A 840 7.64 -5.31 21.41
CA SER A 840 6.72 -4.19 21.48
C SER A 840 6.09 -4.12 22.86
N THR A 841 6.50 -3.15 23.67
CA THR A 841 6.12 -3.02 25.08
C THR A 841 4.71 -2.46 25.32
N SER A 842 3.92 -2.18 24.28
CA SER A 842 2.57 -1.65 24.44
C SER A 842 1.52 -2.76 24.62
N LEU A 843 0.57 -2.55 25.53
CA LEU A 843 -0.61 -3.43 25.71
C LEU A 843 -1.38 -3.63 24.39
N LEU A 844 -1.48 -2.58 23.58
CA LEU A 844 -2.15 -2.63 22.27
C LEU A 844 -1.40 -3.54 21.27
N SER A 845 -0.07 -3.52 21.24
CA SER A 845 0.69 -4.38 20.32
C SER A 845 0.60 -5.87 20.66
N ASN A 846 0.50 -6.21 21.95
CA ASN A 846 0.27 -7.58 22.40
C ASN A 846 -1.17 -8.04 22.09
N PHE A 847 -2.14 -7.12 22.13
CA PHE A 847 -3.53 -7.39 21.74
C PHE A 847 -3.70 -7.62 20.22
N PHE A 848 -2.88 -6.99 19.38
CA PHE A 848 -2.96 -7.08 17.91
C PHE A 848 -2.01 -8.10 17.24
N TYR A 849 -1.29 -8.92 18.00
CA TYR A 849 -0.45 -10.02 17.47
C TYR A 849 0.62 -9.59 16.44
N PHE A 850 1.21 -8.40 16.58
CA PHE A 850 2.13 -7.88 15.55
C PHE A 850 3.40 -8.72 15.40
N ASN A 851 3.96 -9.30 16.47
CA ASN A 851 5.16 -10.14 16.37
C ASN A 851 4.92 -11.45 15.60
N TYR A 852 3.79 -12.11 15.83
CA TYR A 852 3.38 -13.27 15.05
C TYR A 852 3.09 -12.90 13.59
N SER A 853 2.40 -11.78 13.36
CA SER A 853 2.12 -11.26 12.01
C SER A 853 3.41 -10.95 11.25
N ASN A 854 4.38 -10.34 11.93
CA ASN A 854 5.71 -10.04 11.38
C ASN A 854 6.47 -11.33 11.04
N SER A 855 6.48 -12.34 11.91
CA SER A 855 7.16 -13.61 11.60
C SER A 855 6.50 -14.33 10.43
N LYS A 856 5.17 -14.30 10.32
CA LYS A 856 4.43 -14.86 9.17
C LYS A 856 4.63 -14.06 7.87
N LEU A 857 4.84 -12.74 7.92
CA LEU A 857 5.26 -11.96 6.75
C LEU A 857 6.70 -12.28 6.33
N CYS A 858 7.62 -12.39 7.29
CA CYS A 858 9.01 -12.81 7.02
C CYS A 858 9.03 -14.13 6.27
N ILE A 859 8.17 -15.11 6.64
CA ILE A 859 8.00 -16.38 5.92
C ILE A 859 7.73 -16.17 4.42
N VAL A 860 6.88 -15.23 4.03
CA VAL A 860 6.59 -14.98 2.60
C VAL A 860 7.78 -14.30 1.92
N LEU A 861 8.39 -13.32 2.58
CA LEU A 861 9.53 -12.55 2.05
C LEU A 861 10.73 -13.45 1.75
N TRP A 862 11.18 -14.29 2.69
CA TRP A 862 12.33 -15.17 2.44
C TRP A 862 11.98 -16.28 1.45
N THR A 863 10.72 -16.74 1.38
CA THR A 863 10.31 -17.74 0.38
C THR A 863 10.46 -17.17 -1.03
N ASN A 864 10.05 -15.92 -1.25
CA ASN A 864 10.19 -15.25 -2.54
C ASN A 864 11.68 -15.07 -2.93
N GLU A 865 12.54 -14.74 -1.95
CA GLU A 865 13.98 -14.63 -2.18
C GLU A 865 14.64 -16.00 -2.41
N LEU A 866 14.27 -17.02 -1.64
CA LEU A 866 14.73 -18.39 -1.80
C LEU A 866 14.35 -18.92 -3.19
N ALA A 867 13.13 -18.67 -3.65
CA ALA A 867 12.66 -19.05 -4.97
C ALA A 867 13.52 -18.42 -6.10
N ARG A 868 13.89 -17.14 -5.97
CA ARG A 868 14.82 -16.49 -6.90
C ARG A 868 16.19 -17.14 -6.90
N ARG A 869 16.71 -17.46 -5.71
CA ARG A 869 18.02 -18.09 -5.52
C ARG A 869 18.06 -19.55 -5.98
N LEU A 870 16.93 -20.25 -5.93
CA LEU A 870 16.82 -21.64 -6.39
C LEU A 870 16.43 -21.78 -7.86
N ASN A 871 16.25 -20.67 -8.58
CA ASN A 871 15.88 -20.69 -9.98
C ASN A 871 16.89 -21.50 -10.81
N GLY A 872 16.42 -22.46 -11.60
CA GLY A 872 17.25 -23.36 -12.41
C GLY A 872 17.77 -24.61 -11.69
N THR A 873 17.61 -24.71 -10.36
CA THR A 873 18.11 -25.88 -9.60
C THR A 873 17.15 -27.09 -9.70
N GLY A 874 15.87 -26.85 -9.96
CA GLY A 874 14.80 -27.86 -9.87
C GLY A 874 14.15 -27.98 -8.50
N VAL A 875 14.64 -27.22 -7.51
CA VAL A 875 14.00 -27.07 -6.21
C VAL A 875 13.06 -25.87 -6.26
N THR A 876 11.79 -26.04 -5.88
CA THR A 876 10.83 -24.94 -5.79
C THR A 876 10.52 -24.59 -4.34
N ALA A 877 10.33 -23.31 -4.06
CA ALA A 877 9.94 -22.83 -2.74
C ALA A 877 8.65 -22.00 -2.86
N ASN A 878 7.61 -22.39 -2.13
CA ASN A 878 6.33 -21.67 -2.10
C ASN A 878 5.84 -21.50 -0.68
N SER A 879 5.01 -20.47 -0.48
CA SER A 879 4.41 -20.16 0.83
C SER A 879 2.90 -20.20 0.74
N LEU A 880 2.24 -20.45 1.86
CA LEU A 880 0.78 -20.58 1.87
C LEU A 880 0.13 -20.14 3.17
N HIS A 881 -1.14 -19.78 3.10
CA HIS A 881 -2.03 -19.71 4.25
C HIS A 881 -2.86 -21.00 4.32
N PRO A 882 -2.85 -21.74 5.45
CA PRO A 882 -3.57 -23.01 5.54
C PRO A 882 -5.08 -22.82 5.83
N GLY A 883 -5.53 -21.59 6.10
CA GLY A 883 -6.88 -21.28 6.59
C GLY A 883 -6.92 -21.06 8.11
N VAL A 884 -8.10 -20.70 8.64
CA VAL A 884 -8.33 -20.63 10.09
C VAL A 884 -8.67 -22.02 10.60
N ILE A 885 -7.72 -22.63 11.32
CA ILE A 885 -7.75 -24.05 11.66
C ILE A 885 -7.81 -24.23 13.16
N HIS A 886 -8.53 -25.27 13.56
CA HIS A 886 -8.48 -25.81 14.90
C HIS A 886 -7.06 -26.32 15.24
N THR A 887 -6.24 -25.51 15.89
CA THR A 887 -4.88 -25.90 16.29
C THR A 887 -4.59 -25.57 17.74
N GLU A 888 -3.63 -26.29 18.30
CA GLU A 888 -3.13 -26.10 19.66
C GLU A 888 -2.28 -24.82 19.84
N ILE A 889 -2.24 -23.93 18.85
CA ILE A 889 -1.32 -22.78 18.81
C ILE A 889 -1.64 -21.70 19.85
N LEU A 890 -2.85 -21.72 20.43
CA LEU A 890 -3.35 -20.75 21.43
C LEU A 890 -3.36 -21.31 22.86
N LYS A 891 -2.64 -22.41 23.14
CA LYS A 891 -2.63 -23.07 24.46
C LYS A 891 -2.23 -22.18 25.64
N ASN A 892 -1.52 -21.08 25.39
CA ASN A 892 -1.03 -20.16 26.43
C ASN A 892 -1.90 -18.88 26.57
N THR A 893 -3.16 -18.89 26.14
CA THR A 893 -4.11 -17.78 26.38
C THR A 893 -4.81 -17.90 27.74
N SER A 894 -5.39 -16.81 28.24
CA SER A 894 -6.17 -16.81 29.49
C SER A 894 -7.32 -17.84 29.46
N MET A 895 -7.73 -18.32 30.65
CA MET A 895 -8.75 -19.37 30.81
C MET A 895 -10.11 -18.98 30.18
N PHE A 896 -10.44 -17.68 30.21
CA PHE A 896 -11.61 -17.13 29.53
C PHE A 896 -11.53 -17.26 28.00
N MET A 897 -10.40 -16.88 27.40
CA MET A 897 -10.18 -17.02 25.95
C MET A 897 -10.18 -18.50 25.52
N HIS A 898 -9.61 -19.37 26.35
CA HIS A 898 -9.59 -20.81 26.09
C HIS A 898 -11.00 -21.42 25.98
N THR A 899 -11.95 -21.00 26.84
CA THR A 899 -13.35 -21.44 26.77
C THR A 899 -14.08 -20.89 25.54
N LEU A 900 -13.83 -19.62 25.17
CA LEU A 900 -14.40 -19.01 23.96
C LEU A 900 -13.95 -19.73 22.68
N PHE A 901 -12.67 -20.13 22.61
CA PHE A 901 -12.13 -20.89 21.49
C PHE A 901 -12.67 -22.31 21.38
N LYS A 902 -12.95 -23.01 22.49
CA LYS A 902 -13.61 -24.33 22.44
C LYS A 902 -14.97 -24.30 21.74
N ILE A 903 -15.69 -23.18 21.80
CA ILE A 903 -16.97 -22.99 21.10
C ILE A 903 -16.73 -22.65 19.62
N ALA A 904 -15.76 -21.78 19.32
CA ALA A 904 -15.36 -21.44 17.94
C ALA A 904 -14.85 -22.67 17.15
N ASN A 905 -14.22 -23.61 17.85
CA ASN A 905 -13.67 -24.87 17.33
C ASN A 905 -14.67 -25.75 16.57
N LEU A 906 -15.98 -25.62 16.82
CA LEU A 906 -17.03 -26.34 16.08
C LEU A 906 -17.23 -25.83 14.62
N TYR A 907 -16.60 -24.70 14.27
CA TYR A 907 -16.82 -23.96 13.01
C TYR A 907 -15.53 -23.63 12.24
N LEU A 908 -14.35 -24.00 12.75
CA LEU A 908 -13.05 -23.85 12.06
C LEU A 908 -12.73 -25.07 11.18
N LYS A 909 -11.77 -24.92 10.25
CA LYS A 909 -11.28 -26.05 9.45
C LYS A 909 -10.68 -27.12 10.36
N THR A 910 -10.91 -28.39 10.02
CA THR A 910 -10.19 -29.50 10.67
C THR A 910 -8.70 -29.44 10.30
N PRO A 911 -7.81 -30.04 11.10
CA PRO A 911 -6.40 -30.17 10.72
C PRO A 911 -6.18 -30.81 9.35
N GLU A 912 -7.03 -31.77 8.97
CA GLU A 912 -6.99 -32.44 7.67
C GLU A 912 -7.38 -31.51 6.52
N GLU A 913 -8.42 -30.69 6.71
CA GLU A 913 -8.84 -29.65 5.75
C GLU A 913 -7.80 -28.54 5.63
N GLY A 914 -7.17 -28.17 6.74
CA GLY A 914 -6.08 -27.19 6.77
C GLY A 914 -4.80 -27.68 6.10
N ALA A 915 -4.54 -28.99 6.14
CA ALA A 915 -3.39 -29.61 5.48
C ALA A 915 -3.53 -29.64 3.95
N GLN A 916 -4.73 -29.53 3.39
CA GLN A 916 -4.97 -29.68 1.95
C GLN A 916 -4.10 -28.76 1.09
N THR A 917 -3.98 -27.48 1.45
CA THR A 917 -3.15 -26.55 0.67
C THR A 917 -1.66 -26.86 0.83
N THR A 918 -1.22 -27.27 2.02
CA THR A 918 0.16 -27.74 2.25
C THR A 918 0.49 -28.96 1.42
N ILE A 919 -0.38 -29.95 1.42
CA ILE A 919 -0.22 -31.18 0.64
C ILE A 919 -0.24 -30.85 -0.85
N TYR A 920 -1.22 -30.06 -1.31
CA TYR A 920 -1.32 -29.62 -2.71
C TYR A 920 -0.03 -28.97 -3.21
N VAL A 921 0.52 -28.00 -2.46
CA VAL A 921 1.78 -27.33 -2.78
C VAL A 921 2.97 -28.28 -2.73
N ALA A 922 2.92 -29.32 -1.89
CA ALA A 922 3.98 -30.31 -1.76
C ALA A 922 3.97 -31.41 -2.83
N VAL A 923 2.80 -31.80 -3.37
CA VAL A 923 2.67 -33.04 -4.17
C VAL A 923 1.98 -32.85 -5.52
N SER A 924 1.38 -31.70 -5.81
CA SER A 924 0.71 -31.49 -7.10
C SER A 924 1.73 -31.40 -8.24
N LYS A 925 1.53 -32.20 -9.30
CA LYS A 925 2.40 -32.21 -10.48
C LYS A 925 2.36 -30.87 -11.23
N GLU A 926 1.22 -30.18 -11.24
CA GLU A 926 1.10 -28.89 -11.93
C GLU A 926 1.95 -27.79 -11.27
N LEU A 927 2.33 -27.98 -10.01
CA LEU A 927 3.19 -27.05 -9.28
C LEU A 927 4.68 -27.41 -9.41
N GLU A 928 5.03 -28.34 -10.30
CA GLU A 928 6.38 -28.89 -10.40
C GLU A 928 7.46 -27.85 -10.76
N ASN A 929 7.07 -26.78 -11.45
CA ASN A 929 7.96 -25.67 -11.80
C ASN A 929 7.47 -24.34 -11.23
N VAL A 930 6.48 -24.37 -10.33
CA VAL A 930 5.93 -23.16 -9.72
C VAL A 930 6.73 -22.84 -8.46
N SER A 931 7.33 -21.64 -8.40
CA SER A 931 8.16 -21.20 -7.28
C SER A 931 7.89 -19.71 -6.98
N GLY A 932 8.06 -19.31 -5.72
CA GLY A 932 7.88 -17.94 -5.25
C GLY A 932 6.43 -17.47 -5.22
N GLN A 933 5.46 -18.41 -5.24
CA GLN A 933 4.04 -18.09 -5.20
C GLN A 933 3.48 -18.22 -3.77
N TYR A 934 2.39 -17.49 -3.54
CA TYR A 934 1.62 -17.52 -2.30
C TYR A 934 0.29 -18.24 -2.56
N PHE A 935 -0.03 -19.26 -1.76
CA PHE A 935 -1.23 -20.09 -1.96
C PHE A 935 -2.25 -19.94 -0.83
N ASP A 936 -3.53 -20.04 -1.18
CA ASP A 936 -4.64 -20.20 -0.26
C ASP A 936 -5.70 -21.09 -0.92
N ASN A 937 -6.28 -22.02 -0.17
CA ASN A 937 -7.30 -22.96 -0.67
C ASN A 937 -6.90 -23.67 -1.98
N CYS A 938 -5.69 -24.25 -2.02
CA CYS A 938 -5.13 -24.94 -3.18
C CYS A 938 -5.11 -24.10 -4.48
N LYS A 939 -5.01 -22.77 -4.37
CA LYS A 939 -4.92 -21.84 -5.50
C LYS A 939 -3.89 -20.75 -5.22
N ILE A 940 -3.32 -20.19 -6.29
CA ILE A 940 -2.47 -18.99 -6.17
C ILE A 940 -3.35 -17.84 -5.67
N ALA A 941 -2.93 -17.23 -4.57
CA ALA A 941 -3.64 -16.18 -3.87
C ALA A 941 -2.83 -14.88 -3.87
N LYS A 942 -3.49 -13.79 -3.48
CA LYS A 942 -2.85 -12.48 -3.40
C LYS A 942 -1.82 -12.47 -2.27
N SER A 943 -0.54 -12.30 -2.63
CA SER A 943 0.55 -12.18 -1.66
C SER A 943 0.43 -10.87 -0.82
N PRO A 944 0.90 -10.85 0.44
CA PRO A 944 1.03 -9.62 1.21
C PRO A 944 1.77 -8.53 0.44
N LYS A 945 1.26 -7.29 0.48
CA LYS A 945 1.80 -6.18 -0.34
C LYS A 945 3.31 -5.95 -0.14
N LEU A 946 3.79 -6.07 1.09
CA LEU A 946 5.21 -5.92 1.41
C LEU A 946 6.07 -7.07 0.85
N ALA A 947 5.51 -8.26 0.66
CA ALA A 947 6.23 -9.41 0.11
C ALA A 947 6.56 -9.29 -1.39
N LEU A 948 5.93 -8.32 -2.08
CA LEU A 948 6.21 -8.01 -3.48
C LEU A 948 7.48 -7.15 -3.66
N ASP A 949 8.04 -6.60 -2.59
CA ASP A 949 9.28 -5.83 -2.62
C ASP A 949 10.49 -6.76 -2.61
N ALA A 950 11.15 -6.89 -3.76
CA ALA A 950 12.33 -7.72 -3.93
C ALA A 950 13.54 -7.22 -3.12
N ALA A 951 13.70 -5.90 -2.96
CA ALA A 951 14.79 -5.32 -2.19
C ALA A 951 14.59 -5.58 -0.69
N LEU A 952 13.35 -5.48 -0.21
CA LEU A 952 12.99 -5.86 1.16
C LEU A 952 13.24 -7.34 1.41
N ALA A 953 12.80 -8.22 0.50
CA ALA A 953 13.01 -9.67 0.62
C ALA A 953 14.52 -10.02 0.68
N LYS A 954 15.35 -9.40 -0.17
CA LYS A 954 16.81 -9.54 -0.13
C LYS A 954 17.39 -9.06 1.19
N LYS A 955 16.97 -7.89 1.68
CA LYS A 955 17.43 -7.34 2.96
C LYS A 955 17.07 -8.24 4.14
N ILE A 956 15.86 -8.79 4.14
CA ILE A 956 15.39 -9.71 5.18
C ILE A 956 16.23 -10.99 5.16
N TRP A 957 16.56 -11.52 3.99
CA TRP A 957 17.49 -12.65 3.86
C TRP A 957 18.84 -12.33 4.52
N GLU A 958 19.51 -11.25 4.10
CA GLU A 958 20.83 -10.85 4.63
C GLU A 958 20.79 -10.66 6.15
N THR A 959 19.76 -9.98 6.64
CA THR A 959 19.56 -9.77 8.08
C THR A 959 19.34 -11.09 8.82
N SER A 960 18.69 -12.07 8.18
CA SER A 960 18.44 -13.38 8.80
C SER A 960 19.71 -14.19 8.94
N GLU A 961 20.62 -14.12 7.96
CA GLU A 961 21.95 -14.75 8.06
C GLU A 961 22.72 -14.27 9.31
N ASP A 962 22.58 -12.99 9.66
CA ASP A 962 23.15 -12.42 10.88
C ASP A 962 22.49 -12.98 12.14
N PHE A 963 21.15 -12.99 12.19
CA PHE A 963 20.41 -13.46 13.36
C PHE A 963 20.60 -14.95 13.66
N VAL A 964 20.73 -15.79 12.63
CA VAL A 964 20.99 -17.23 12.81
C VAL A 964 22.48 -17.56 12.96
N LYS A 965 23.33 -16.52 13.03
CA LYS A 965 24.78 -16.64 13.24
C LYS A 965 25.42 -17.56 12.19
N LEU A 966 25.08 -17.39 10.90
CA LEU A 966 25.80 -18.08 9.84
C LEU A 966 27.24 -17.56 9.80
N THR A 967 28.20 -18.48 9.94
CA THR A 967 29.62 -18.12 9.84
C THR A 967 29.94 -17.62 8.44
N SER A 968 31.04 -16.88 8.29
CA SER A 968 31.50 -16.42 6.98
C SER A 968 31.67 -17.58 5.99
N GLU A 969 32.16 -18.73 6.49
CA GLU A 969 32.27 -19.95 5.70
C GLU A 969 30.91 -20.47 5.24
N GLU A 970 29.94 -20.58 6.15
CA GLU A 970 28.59 -21.05 5.85
C GLU A 970 27.85 -20.16 4.86
N ARG A 971 28.02 -18.83 4.95
CA ARG A 971 27.42 -17.88 3.99
C ARG A 971 27.99 -18.04 2.60
N ILE A 972 29.31 -18.17 2.49
CA ILE A 972 29.96 -18.34 1.20
C ILE A 972 29.59 -19.72 0.61
N LEU A 973 29.61 -20.78 1.43
CA LEU A 973 29.05 -22.10 1.10
C LEU A 973 27.63 -21.98 0.54
N LEU A 974 26.76 -21.25 1.24
CA LEU A 974 25.38 -21.03 0.83
C LEU A 974 25.25 -20.29 -0.50
N ILE A 975 26.08 -19.28 -0.76
CA ILE A 975 26.10 -18.53 -2.03
C ILE A 975 26.47 -19.44 -3.20
N ILE A 976 27.49 -20.28 -3.05
CA ILE A 976 27.89 -21.24 -4.10
C ILE A 976 26.77 -22.23 -4.32
N LYS A 977 26.31 -22.84 -3.21
CA LYS A 977 25.26 -23.86 -3.23
C LYS A 977 24.06 -23.30 -3.94
N LEU A 978 23.59 -22.10 -3.65
CA LEU A 978 22.41 -21.51 -4.31
C LEU A 978 22.67 -21.12 -5.78
N SER A 979 23.89 -20.74 -6.16
CA SER A 979 24.24 -20.30 -7.53
C SER A 979 24.65 -21.40 -8.51
N THR A 980 24.66 -22.68 -8.10
CA THR A 980 24.92 -23.82 -8.99
C THR A 980 23.66 -24.34 -9.69
N VAL A 981 23.68 -24.27 -11.03
CA VAL A 981 22.64 -24.72 -11.96
C VAL A 981 23.17 -25.93 -12.73
N TRP A 982 22.40 -27.02 -12.80
CA TRP A 982 22.79 -28.25 -13.50
C TRP A 982 22.17 -28.30 -14.91
N ASP A 983 22.93 -28.73 -15.92
CA ASP A 983 22.36 -29.03 -17.24
C ASP A 983 21.45 -30.26 -17.14
N LYS A 984 20.26 -30.19 -17.73
CA LYS A 984 19.23 -31.25 -17.67
C LYS A 984 18.83 -31.76 -19.05
N SER A 985 19.55 -31.37 -20.11
CA SER A 985 19.21 -31.77 -21.47
C SER A 985 19.24 -33.29 -21.61
N PRO A 986 18.21 -33.96 -22.17
CA PRO A 986 18.24 -35.39 -22.45
C PRO A 986 18.96 -35.73 -23.77
N THR A 987 19.76 -34.81 -24.34
CA THR A 987 20.44 -35.03 -25.63
C THR A 987 21.31 -36.29 -25.59
N CYS A 988 20.99 -37.22 -26.49
CA CYS A 988 21.79 -38.39 -26.82
C CYS A 988 22.93 -37.99 -27.77
N LEU A 989 24.14 -38.48 -27.50
CA LEU A 989 25.34 -38.23 -28.30
C LEU A 989 25.89 -39.51 -28.96
N VAL A 990 25.09 -40.59 -29.01
CA VAL A 990 25.47 -41.82 -29.73
C VAL A 990 25.81 -41.48 -31.19
N GLY A 991 26.97 -41.97 -31.66
CA GLY A 991 27.47 -41.71 -33.01
C GLY A 991 28.13 -40.33 -33.19
N LYS A 992 28.29 -39.55 -32.12
CA LYS A 992 28.98 -38.25 -32.13
C LYS A 992 30.40 -38.37 -31.58
N THR A 993 31.33 -37.62 -32.16
CA THR A 993 32.73 -37.54 -31.68
C THR A 993 32.98 -36.20 -31.00
N ALA A 994 33.52 -36.23 -29.77
CA ALA A 994 33.81 -35.04 -28.98
C ALA A 994 35.28 -35.02 -28.52
N ILE A 995 35.94 -33.86 -28.66
CA ILE A 995 37.28 -33.60 -28.11
C ILE A 995 37.16 -32.63 -26.95
N VAL A 996 37.72 -32.98 -25.78
CA VAL A 996 37.79 -32.10 -24.61
C VAL A 996 39.26 -31.92 -24.22
N THR A 997 39.74 -30.67 -24.26
CA THR A 997 41.11 -30.35 -23.85
C THR A 997 41.22 -30.25 -22.32
N GLY A 998 42.30 -30.80 -21.76
CA GLY A 998 42.52 -30.81 -20.31
C GLY A 998 41.49 -31.66 -19.56
N ALA A 999 41.05 -32.76 -20.16
CA ALA A 999 39.98 -33.62 -19.65
C ALA A 999 40.41 -34.63 -18.57
N ASN A 1000 41.67 -34.60 -18.13
CA ASN A 1000 42.16 -35.51 -17.11
C ASN A 1000 41.76 -35.09 -15.68
N THR A 1001 41.45 -33.81 -15.45
CA THR A 1001 40.98 -33.31 -14.14
C THR A 1001 40.00 -32.15 -14.28
N GLY A 1002 39.43 -31.71 -13.15
CA GLY A 1002 38.67 -30.47 -13.07
C GLY A 1002 37.42 -30.46 -13.95
N ILE A 1003 37.10 -29.27 -14.49
CA ILE A 1003 35.92 -29.04 -15.34
C ILE A 1003 35.95 -29.94 -16.59
N GLY A 1004 37.13 -30.13 -17.18
CA GLY A 1004 37.30 -30.95 -18.39
C GLY A 1004 36.95 -32.41 -18.15
N PHE A 1005 37.34 -32.97 -17.00
CA PHE A 1005 37.02 -34.35 -16.62
C PHE A 1005 35.51 -34.59 -16.55
N TYR A 1006 34.77 -33.74 -15.84
CA TYR A 1006 33.33 -33.89 -15.69
C TYR A 1006 32.57 -33.60 -16.99
N THR A 1007 33.07 -32.69 -17.83
CA THR A 1007 32.52 -32.47 -19.17
C THR A 1007 32.66 -33.73 -20.03
N ALA A 1008 33.85 -34.35 -20.03
CA ALA A 1008 34.11 -35.58 -20.78
C ALA A 1008 33.31 -36.77 -20.24
N GLN A 1009 33.17 -36.88 -18.92
CA GLN A 1009 32.35 -37.90 -18.28
C GLN A 1009 30.87 -37.79 -18.70
N ASP A 1010 30.32 -36.57 -18.73
CA ASP A 1010 28.94 -36.35 -19.15
C ASP A 1010 28.72 -36.69 -20.63
N PHE A 1011 29.65 -36.33 -21.51
CA PHE A 1011 29.56 -36.70 -22.93
C PHE A 1011 29.64 -38.22 -23.13
N ALA A 1012 30.51 -38.90 -22.39
CA ALA A 1012 30.60 -40.36 -22.41
C ALA A 1012 29.30 -41.00 -21.90
N LYS A 1013 28.72 -40.48 -20.82
CA LYS A 1013 27.42 -40.91 -20.28
C LYS A 1013 26.27 -40.76 -21.28
N ARG A 1014 26.37 -39.81 -22.21
CA ARG A 1014 25.41 -39.59 -23.30
C ARG A 1014 25.67 -40.44 -24.55
N GLY A 1015 26.71 -41.29 -24.52
CA GLY A 1015 27.06 -42.22 -25.60
C GLY A 1015 28.02 -41.67 -26.65
N ALA A 1016 28.64 -40.49 -26.45
CA ALA A 1016 29.63 -39.96 -27.39
C ALA A 1016 30.90 -40.81 -27.42
N LYS A 1017 31.61 -40.80 -28.55
CA LYS A 1017 33.05 -41.13 -28.59
C LYS A 1017 33.81 -39.91 -28.06
N VAL A 1018 34.48 -40.05 -26.92
CA VAL A 1018 35.15 -38.92 -26.23
C VAL A 1018 36.66 -39.07 -26.30
N ILE A 1019 37.33 -38.06 -26.86
CA ILE A 1019 38.79 -37.97 -26.92
C ILE A 1019 39.27 -37.02 -25.83
N LEU A 1020 39.94 -37.58 -24.83
CA LEU A 1020 40.62 -36.85 -23.76
C LEU A 1020 41.95 -36.32 -24.29
N ALA A 1021 41.99 -35.04 -24.67
CA ALA A 1021 43.17 -34.37 -25.19
C ALA A 1021 43.97 -33.74 -24.03
N CYS A 1022 45.05 -34.41 -23.62
CA CYS A 1022 45.79 -34.08 -22.39
C CYS A 1022 47.29 -34.19 -22.60
N ARG A 1023 48.08 -33.33 -21.94
CA ARG A 1023 49.56 -33.38 -22.03
C ARG A 1023 50.18 -34.60 -21.34
N ASP A 1024 49.55 -35.08 -20.28
CA ASP A 1024 50.07 -36.17 -19.44
C ASP A 1024 49.28 -37.45 -19.71
N ARG A 1025 49.97 -38.45 -20.30
CA ARG A 1025 49.36 -39.73 -20.66
C ARG A 1025 48.84 -40.48 -19.44
N GLY A 1026 49.63 -40.57 -18.37
CA GLY A 1026 49.27 -41.38 -17.20
C GLY A 1026 48.03 -40.86 -16.48
N ARG A 1027 47.95 -39.54 -16.28
CA ARG A 1027 46.76 -38.90 -15.69
C ARG A 1027 45.54 -39.02 -16.62
N ALA A 1028 45.73 -38.96 -17.92
CA ALA A 1028 44.65 -39.11 -18.89
C ALA A 1028 44.11 -40.56 -18.95
N GLU A 1029 44.98 -41.57 -18.89
CA GLU A 1029 44.55 -42.98 -18.82
C GLU A 1029 43.81 -43.29 -17.52
N SER A 1030 44.26 -42.70 -16.39
CA SER A 1030 43.56 -42.80 -15.10
C SER A 1030 42.15 -42.18 -15.18
N ALA A 1031 42.03 -41.02 -15.82
CA ALA A 1031 40.75 -40.37 -16.05
C ALA A 1031 39.84 -41.20 -16.97
N LYS A 1032 40.38 -41.76 -18.07
CA LYS A 1032 39.65 -42.66 -18.97
C LYS A 1032 39.08 -43.85 -18.22
N LYS A 1033 39.89 -44.55 -17.42
CA LYS A 1033 39.43 -45.70 -16.62
C LYS A 1033 38.25 -45.32 -15.74
N LYS A 1034 38.36 -44.20 -15.01
CA LYS A 1034 37.29 -43.70 -14.13
C LYS A 1034 36.02 -43.30 -14.89
N ILE A 1035 36.14 -42.71 -16.08
CA ILE A 1035 34.98 -42.37 -16.91
C ILE A 1035 34.29 -43.65 -17.40
N ILE A 1036 35.05 -44.64 -17.89
CA ILE A 1036 34.49 -45.93 -18.33
C ILE A 1036 33.76 -46.61 -17.17
N GLU A 1037 34.38 -46.72 -16.00
CA GLU A 1037 33.79 -47.33 -14.80
C GLU A 1037 32.49 -46.65 -14.33
N THR A 1038 32.31 -45.36 -14.62
CA THR A 1038 31.16 -44.58 -14.15
C THR A 1038 30.06 -44.40 -15.20
N THR A 1039 30.35 -44.73 -16.47
CA THR A 1039 29.44 -44.47 -17.60
C THR A 1039 29.15 -45.70 -18.45
N ASP A 1040 29.89 -46.79 -18.26
CA ASP A 1040 29.87 -48.02 -19.07
C ASP A 1040 30.14 -47.79 -20.57
N ASN A 1041 30.59 -46.59 -20.96
CA ASN A 1041 30.91 -46.27 -22.34
C ASN A 1041 32.39 -46.54 -22.62
N LEU A 1042 32.66 -47.57 -23.43
CA LEU A 1042 34.01 -47.98 -23.81
C LEU A 1042 34.68 -47.04 -24.84
N ASN A 1043 33.93 -46.15 -25.49
CA ASN A 1043 34.42 -45.25 -26.53
C ASN A 1043 35.09 -43.98 -25.96
N VAL A 1044 35.98 -44.16 -24.99
CA VAL A 1044 36.78 -43.07 -24.39
C VAL A 1044 38.25 -43.29 -24.74
N HIS A 1045 38.86 -42.33 -25.44
CA HIS A 1045 40.21 -42.46 -25.99
C HIS A 1045 41.12 -41.35 -25.45
N VAL A 1046 42.38 -41.69 -25.17
CA VAL A 1046 43.41 -40.71 -24.79
C VAL A 1046 44.25 -40.35 -26.01
N ARG A 1047 44.49 -39.05 -26.19
CA ARG A 1047 45.42 -38.51 -27.19
C ARG A 1047 46.25 -37.40 -26.56
N ILE A 1048 47.54 -37.37 -26.89
CA ILE A 1048 48.48 -36.43 -26.27
C ILE A 1048 48.39 -35.08 -26.97
N LEU A 1049 48.14 -34.04 -26.18
CA LEU A 1049 48.08 -32.66 -26.64
C LEU A 1049 48.72 -31.76 -25.57
N ASP A 1050 49.86 -31.18 -25.91
CA ASP A 1050 50.48 -30.12 -25.12
C ASP A 1050 50.28 -28.77 -25.79
N LEU A 1051 49.33 -27.98 -25.26
CA LEU A 1051 49.03 -26.64 -25.76
C LEU A 1051 50.16 -25.62 -25.53
N SER A 1052 51.23 -25.99 -24.83
CA SER A 1052 52.44 -25.16 -24.70
C SER A 1052 53.48 -25.41 -25.79
N SER A 1053 53.19 -26.28 -26.77
CA SER A 1053 53.98 -26.51 -27.98
C SER A 1053 53.10 -26.42 -29.22
N LEU A 1054 53.36 -25.47 -30.12
CA LEU A 1054 52.62 -25.33 -31.38
C LEU A 1054 52.77 -26.57 -32.28
N GLN A 1055 53.97 -27.19 -32.29
CA GLN A 1055 54.19 -28.44 -33.00
C GLN A 1055 53.31 -29.57 -32.44
N SER A 1056 53.22 -29.72 -31.11
CA SER A 1056 52.32 -30.71 -30.50
C SER A 1056 50.86 -30.51 -30.91
N VAL A 1057 50.42 -29.26 -31.09
CA VAL A 1057 49.07 -28.94 -31.59
C VAL A 1057 48.88 -29.41 -33.03
N ARG A 1058 49.87 -29.21 -33.90
CA ARG A 1058 49.84 -29.68 -35.30
C ARG A 1058 49.82 -31.19 -35.40
N ASP A 1059 50.72 -31.86 -34.69
CA ASP A 1059 50.82 -33.33 -34.67
C ASP A 1059 49.50 -33.95 -34.19
N PHE A 1060 48.90 -33.37 -33.14
CA PHE A 1060 47.59 -33.80 -32.65
C PHE A 1060 46.51 -33.60 -33.71
N ALA A 1061 46.42 -32.42 -34.33
CA ALA A 1061 45.39 -32.13 -35.32
C ALA A 1061 45.53 -33.00 -36.58
N GLU A 1062 46.75 -33.27 -37.04
CA GLU A 1062 47.02 -34.20 -38.14
C GLU A 1062 46.57 -35.62 -37.81
N HIS A 1063 46.93 -36.12 -36.62
CA HIS A 1063 46.47 -37.43 -36.16
C HIS A 1063 44.93 -37.52 -36.10
N ILE A 1064 44.25 -36.50 -35.58
CA ILE A 1064 42.78 -36.48 -35.55
C ILE A 1064 42.20 -36.46 -36.97
N ARG A 1065 42.72 -35.64 -37.89
CA ARG A 1065 42.23 -35.60 -39.28
C ARG A 1065 42.43 -36.92 -40.02
N ARG A 1066 43.46 -37.69 -39.67
CA ARG A 1066 43.74 -39.01 -40.26
C ARG A 1066 42.88 -40.13 -39.67
N GLU A 1067 42.63 -40.10 -38.36
CA GLU A 1067 41.99 -41.21 -37.63
C GLU A 1067 40.48 -41.02 -37.41
N GLU A 1068 39.96 -39.80 -37.48
CA GLU A 1068 38.57 -39.49 -37.20
C GLU A 1068 37.85 -38.95 -38.44
N ASP A 1069 36.78 -39.62 -38.86
CA ASP A 1069 35.97 -39.19 -40.01
C ASP A 1069 35.08 -37.97 -39.72
N ARG A 1070 34.84 -37.70 -38.44
CA ARG A 1070 33.94 -36.66 -37.92
C ARG A 1070 34.40 -36.08 -36.59
N LEU A 1071 34.02 -34.82 -36.32
CA LEU A 1071 34.17 -34.12 -35.05
C LEU A 1071 32.94 -33.22 -34.82
N ASP A 1072 32.11 -33.57 -33.85
CA ASP A 1072 30.84 -32.90 -33.59
C ASP A 1072 30.95 -31.84 -32.49
N ILE A 1073 31.83 -32.05 -31.50
CA ILE A 1073 32.00 -31.14 -30.36
C ILE A 1073 33.48 -30.94 -30.07
N LEU A 1074 33.94 -29.68 -30.10
CA LEU A 1074 35.26 -29.28 -29.64
C LEU A 1074 35.13 -28.38 -28.40
N VAL A 1075 35.70 -28.80 -27.27
CA VAL A 1075 35.73 -28.02 -26.02
C VAL A 1075 37.15 -27.57 -25.71
N ASN A 1076 37.39 -26.27 -25.89
CA ASN A 1076 38.63 -25.58 -25.51
C ASN A 1076 38.55 -25.19 -24.02
N ASN A 1077 38.80 -26.18 -23.16
CA ASN A 1077 38.71 -26.07 -21.69
C ASN A 1077 40.07 -25.93 -20.99
N ALA A 1078 41.15 -26.48 -21.56
CA ALA A 1078 42.46 -26.45 -20.93
C ALA A 1078 42.90 -25.01 -20.64
N GLY A 1079 43.52 -24.81 -19.47
CA GLY A 1079 44.03 -23.49 -19.09
C GLY A 1079 44.96 -23.53 -17.88
N VAL A 1080 45.77 -22.49 -17.76
CA VAL A 1080 46.73 -22.24 -16.68
C VAL A 1080 46.58 -20.81 -16.15
N LEU A 1081 46.75 -20.67 -14.84
CA LEU A 1081 46.92 -19.39 -14.16
C LEU A 1081 48.33 -19.36 -13.58
N LEU A 1082 49.12 -18.37 -13.98
CA LEU A 1082 50.51 -18.20 -13.59
C LEU A 1082 50.74 -16.76 -13.16
N PHE A 1083 51.46 -16.58 -12.05
CA PHE A 1083 51.96 -15.28 -11.60
C PHE A 1083 53.41 -15.03 -12.03
N ASP A 1084 54.11 -16.11 -12.42
CA ASP A 1084 55.49 -16.08 -12.87
C ASP A 1084 55.57 -16.08 -14.40
N ASP A 1085 56.59 -15.39 -14.91
CA ASP A 1085 56.83 -15.15 -16.34
C ASP A 1085 57.52 -16.37 -16.97
N ILE A 1086 56.75 -17.42 -17.29
CA ILE A 1086 57.26 -18.61 -17.99
C ILE A 1086 57.03 -18.46 -19.49
N ILE A 1087 58.10 -18.60 -20.26
CA ILE A 1087 58.10 -18.63 -21.72
C ILE A 1087 58.13 -20.08 -22.19
N THR A 1088 57.36 -20.41 -23.22
CA THR A 1088 57.31 -21.74 -23.83
C THR A 1088 58.46 -21.97 -24.80
N PRO A 1089 58.68 -23.22 -25.27
CA PRO A 1089 59.65 -23.50 -26.33
C PRO A 1089 59.43 -22.69 -27.62
N ASP A 1090 58.20 -22.25 -27.89
CA ASP A 1090 57.85 -21.44 -29.06
C ASP A 1090 58.08 -19.92 -28.86
N GLY A 1091 58.67 -19.51 -27.74
CA GLY A 1091 58.94 -18.10 -27.44
C GLY A 1091 57.70 -17.29 -27.00
N LEU A 1092 56.61 -17.95 -26.62
CA LEU A 1092 55.35 -17.32 -26.23
C LEU A 1092 55.13 -17.39 -24.71
N SER A 1093 54.31 -16.48 -24.18
CA SER A 1093 53.83 -16.61 -22.79
C SER A 1093 53.12 -17.93 -22.58
N LEU A 1094 53.54 -18.72 -21.57
CA LEU A 1094 52.88 -19.99 -21.24
C LEU A 1094 51.38 -19.81 -20.99
N SER A 1095 50.98 -18.72 -20.35
CA SER A 1095 49.56 -18.43 -20.09
C SER A 1095 48.77 -18.08 -21.35
N MET A 1096 49.30 -17.23 -22.24
CA MET A 1096 48.62 -16.93 -23.50
C MET A 1096 48.62 -18.13 -24.44
N GLN A 1097 49.71 -18.89 -24.50
CA GLN A 1097 49.79 -20.01 -25.41
C GLN A 1097 48.82 -21.12 -25.01
N VAL A 1098 48.83 -21.54 -23.75
CA VAL A 1098 47.94 -22.61 -23.30
C VAL A 1098 46.47 -22.18 -23.30
N ASN A 1099 46.16 -20.92 -22.92
CA ASN A 1099 44.78 -20.47 -22.78
C ASN A 1099 44.15 -19.98 -24.10
N HIS A 1100 44.97 -19.47 -25.04
CA HIS A 1100 44.51 -18.75 -26.23
C HIS A 1100 45.18 -19.22 -27.54
N PHE A 1101 46.51 -19.09 -27.70
CA PHE A 1101 47.16 -19.36 -28.99
C PHE A 1101 47.07 -20.84 -29.42
N GLY A 1102 47.31 -21.77 -28.52
CA GLY A 1102 47.17 -23.21 -28.77
C GLY A 1102 45.73 -23.59 -29.11
N PRO A 1103 44.71 -23.23 -28.30
CA PRO A 1103 43.31 -23.45 -28.64
C PRO A 1103 42.86 -22.80 -29.95
N PHE A 1104 43.36 -21.59 -30.25
CA PHE A 1104 43.11 -20.93 -31.52
C PHE A 1104 43.62 -21.78 -32.68
N LEU A 1105 44.90 -22.17 -32.65
CA LEU A 1105 45.51 -22.98 -33.70
C LEU A 1105 44.81 -24.33 -33.85
N LEU A 1106 44.58 -25.04 -32.74
CA LEU A 1106 43.88 -26.32 -32.73
C LEU A 1106 42.50 -26.23 -33.40
N THR A 1107 41.76 -25.17 -33.08
CA THR A 1107 40.42 -24.96 -33.63
C THR A 1107 40.47 -24.74 -35.14
N LEU A 1108 41.43 -23.95 -35.64
CA LEU A 1108 41.59 -23.71 -37.07
C LEU A 1108 41.97 -24.98 -37.84
N LEU A 1109 42.91 -25.77 -37.32
CA LEU A 1109 43.35 -27.01 -37.97
C LEU A 1109 42.25 -28.08 -38.02
N LEU A 1110 41.31 -28.05 -37.07
CA LEU A 1110 40.18 -28.99 -37.00
C LEU A 1110 38.88 -28.45 -37.61
N VAL A 1111 38.85 -27.18 -38.04
CA VAL A 1111 37.61 -26.53 -38.51
C VAL A 1111 37.00 -27.21 -39.72
N GLY A 1112 37.82 -27.75 -40.63
CA GLY A 1112 37.36 -28.50 -41.80
C GLY A 1112 36.57 -29.74 -41.40
N LEU A 1113 37.05 -30.48 -40.38
CA LEU A 1113 36.37 -31.67 -39.86
C LEU A 1113 35.07 -31.31 -39.12
N LEU A 1114 35.05 -30.19 -38.39
CA LEU A 1114 33.85 -29.64 -37.76
C LEU A 1114 32.80 -29.23 -38.80
N LYS A 1115 33.21 -28.55 -39.90
CA LYS A 1115 32.34 -28.20 -41.03
C LYS A 1115 31.75 -29.46 -41.68
N LYS A 1116 32.58 -30.49 -41.93
CA LYS A 1116 32.13 -31.79 -42.48
C LYS A 1116 31.11 -32.49 -41.58
N SER A 1117 31.17 -32.25 -40.27
CA SER A 1117 30.31 -32.87 -39.26
C SER A 1117 29.09 -32.04 -38.87
N ALA A 1118 28.82 -30.93 -39.59
CA ALA A 1118 27.73 -30.02 -39.27
C ALA A 1118 26.37 -30.76 -39.19
N PRO A 1119 25.50 -30.44 -38.21
CA PRO A 1119 25.69 -29.43 -37.17
C PRO A 1119 26.71 -29.85 -36.11
N SER A 1120 27.69 -28.97 -35.85
CA SER A 1120 28.78 -29.19 -34.89
C SER A 1120 29.04 -27.94 -34.05
N ARG A 1121 29.77 -28.09 -32.94
CA ARG A 1121 29.86 -27.07 -31.89
C ARG A 1121 31.27 -26.88 -31.36
N ILE A 1122 31.65 -25.62 -31.19
CA ILE A 1122 32.91 -25.19 -30.58
C ILE A 1122 32.59 -24.40 -29.31
N VAL A 1123 33.18 -24.81 -28.20
CA VAL A 1123 32.95 -24.19 -26.88
C VAL A 1123 34.27 -23.71 -26.30
N ASN A 1124 34.38 -22.39 -26.10
CA ASN A 1124 35.59 -21.75 -25.58
C ASN A 1124 35.39 -21.33 -24.11
N VAL A 1125 36.18 -21.90 -23.19
CA VAL A 1125 36.06 -21.59 -21.76
C VAL A 1125 36.81 -20.29 -21.43
N SER A 1126 36.03 -19.27 -21.06
CA SER A 1126 36.47 -17.96 -20.59
C SER A 1126 36.36 -17.84 -19.06
N SER A 1127 36.30 -16.62 -18.51
CA SER A 1127 36.15 -16.33 -17.09
C SER A 1127 35.58 -14.93 -16.86
N ALA A 1128 34.92 -14.71 -15.71
CA ALA A 1128 34.55 -13.38 -15.23
C ALA A 1128 35.76 -12.43 -15.11
N SER A 1129 36.99 -12.94 -15.01
CA SER A 1129 38.19 -12.11 -15.04
C SER A 1129 38.33 -11.30 -16.33
N ALA A 1130 37.72 -11.72 -17.44
CA ALA A 1130 37.72 -10.99 -18.70
C ALA A 1130 37.13 -9.57 -18.58
N PHE A 1131 36.26 -9.30 -17.60
CA PHE A 1131 35.73 -7.95 -17.33
C PHE A 1131 36.76 -6.99 -16.76
N TRP A 1132 37.86 -7.50 -16.20
CA TRP A 1132 38.96 -6.70 -15.65
C TRP A 1132 40.17 -6.62 -16.59
N ALA A 1133 40.05 -7.19 -17.80
CA ALA A 1133 41.11 -7.16 -18.79
C ALA A 1133 41.46 -5.73 -19.21
N LYS A 1134 42.76 -5.47 -19.38
CA LYS A 1134 43.32 -4.21 -19.88
C LYS A 1134 44.25 -4.54 -21.04
N LEU A 1135 43.65 -5.03 -22.12
CA LEU A 1135 44.38 -5.53 -23.28
C LEU A 1135 45.12 -4.37 -23.96
N LYS A 1136 46.44 -4.51 -24.12
CA LYS A 1136 47.26 -3.57 -24.88
C LYS A 1136 47.35 -4.06 -26.32
N VAL A 1137 46.68 -3.36 -27.23
CA VAL A 1137 46.44 -3.78 -28.62
C VAL A 1137 47.70 -3.86 -29.49
N ASN A 1138 48.87 -3.40 -29.03
CA ASN A 1138 50.11 -3.40 -29.82
C ASN A 1138 51.13 -4.44 -29.36
N ASN A 1139 50.81 -5.26 -28.34
CA ASN A 1139 51.68 -6.36 -27.91
C ASN A 1139 50.87 -7.41 -27.13
N LEU A 1140 50.32 -8.39 -27.85
CA LEU A 1140 49.56 -9.52 -27.30
C LEU A 1140 50.41 -10.50 -26.48
N ASN A 1141 51.72 -10.54 -26.74
CA ASN A 1141 52.70 -11.32 -25.98
C ASN A 1141 53.40 -10.45 -24.91
N HIS A 1142 52.81 -9.32 -24.50
CA HIS A 1142 53.41 -8.39 -23.52
C HIS A 1142 53.22 -8.88 -22.08
N PHE A 1143 54.29 -8.83 -21.29
CA PHE A 1143 54.30 -9.13 -19.86
C PHE A 1143 54.45 -7.83 -19.05
N SER A 1144 53.58 -7.58 -18.07
CA SER A 1144 53.82 -6.48 -17.14
C SER A 1144 54.77 -6.93 -16.03
N LEU A 1145 56.01 -6.43 -16.05
CA LEU A 1145 57.02 -6.65 -15.00
C LEU A 1145 56.70 -5.94 -13.67
N ASN A 1146 55.55 -5.28 -13.56
CA ASN A 1146 55.19 -4.54 -12.35
C ASN A 1146 54.82 -5.52 -11.21
N PRO A 1147 55.46 -5.42 -10.03
CA PRO A 1147 55.09 -6.23 -8.85
C PRO A 1147 53.61 -6.16 -8.49
N PHE A 1148 52.98 -5.00 -8.72
CA PHE A 1148 51.54 -4.79 -8.53
C PHE A 1148 50.68 -5.53 -9.56
N ALA A 1149 51.19 -5.70 -10.80
CA ALA A 1149 50.52 -6.45 -11.85
C ALA A 1149 50.57 -7.98 -11.59
N LYS A 1150 51.67 -8.47 -11.00
CA LYS A 1150 51.79 -9.86 -10.53
C LYS A 1150 50.75 -10.23 -9.48
N LEU A 1151 50.33 -9.26 -8.65
CA LEU A 1151 49.31 -9.47 -7.62
C LEU A 1151 47.86 -9.43 -8.16
N THR A 1152 47.62 -8.94 -9.39
CA THR A 1152 46.28 -8.47 -9.83
C THR A 1152 45.61 -9.26 -10.97
N VAL A 1153 46.08 -10.45 -11.34
CA VAL A 1153 45.38 -11.39 -12.28
C VAL A 1153 45.17 -10.84 -13.71
N PHE A 1154 45.71 -9.65 -14.04
CA PHE A 1154 45.42 -8.96 -15.32
C PHE A 1154 45.87 -9.73 -16.57
N ASN A 1155 46.99 -10.46 -16.53
CA ASN A 1155 47.46 -11.25 -17.67
C ASN A 1155 46.49 -12.40 -17.97
N TYR A 1156 46.04 -13.11 -16.94
CA TYR A 1156 45.02 -14.15 -17.08
C TYR A 1156 43.69 -13.56 -17.59
N ALA A 1157 43.26 -12.42 -17.06
CA ALA A 1157 42.10 -11.68 -17.53
C ALA A 1157 42.18 -11.38 -19.04
N ASN A 1158 43.34 -10.92 -19.52
CA ASN A 1158 43.58 -10.67 -20.94
C ASN A 1158 43.42 -11.95 -21.77
N THR A 1159 44.00 -13.09 -21.34
CA THR A 1159 43.84 -14.37 -22.05
C THR A 1159 42.36 -14.76 -22.19
N LYS A 1160 41.55 -14.52 -21.14
CA LYS A 1160 40.13 -14.87 -21.13
C LYS A 1160 39.28 -13.89 -21.94
N LEU A 1161 39.67 -12.62 -22.03
CA LEU A 1161 39.07 -11.68 -22.99
C LEU A 1161 39.36 -12.09 -24.44
N CYS A 1162 40.61 -12.48 -24.75
CA CYS A 1162 40.97 -12.96 -26.09
C CYS A 1162 40.15 -14.18 -26.52
N ASN A 1163 39.80 -15.09 -25.60
CA ASN A 1163 38.90 -16.21 -25.91
C ASN A 1163 37.48 -15.76 -26.31
N ILE A 1164 36.95 -14.69 -25.72
CA ILE A 1164 35.63 -14.14 -26.10
C ILE A 1164 35.74 -13.46 -27.47
N LEU A 1165 36.77 -12.64 -27.69
CA LEU A 1165 37.02 -11.97 -28.97
C LEU A 1165 37.20 -12.98 -30.12
N PHE A 1166 37.98 -14.04 -29.90
CA PHE A 1166 38.14 -15.14 -30.85
C PHE A 1166 36.83 -15.85 -31.14
N THR A 1167 36.03 -16.14 -30.12
CA THR A 1167 34.70 -16.75 -30.29
C THR A 1167 33.82 -15.90 -31.20
N ASN A 1168 33.77 -14.58 -30.95
CA ASN A 1168 32.94 -13.65 -31.70
C ASN A 1168 33.40 -13.54 -33.16
N GLU A 1169 34.70 -13.48 -33.42
CA GLU A 1169 35.24 -13.43 -34.78
C GLU A 1169 35.07 -14.77 -35.52
N LEU A 1170 35.37 -15.90 -34.86
CA LEU A 1170 35.19 -17.22 -35.44
C LEU A 1170 33.72 -17.49 -35.80
N ALA A 1171 32.78 -17.09 -34.93
CA ALA A 1171 31.35 -17.19 -35.21
C ALA A 1171 30.92 -16.39 -36.45
N ARG A 1172 31.57 -15.24 -36.72
CA ARG A 1172 31.32 -14.46 -37.95
C ARG A 1172 31.85 -15.16 -39.18
N ARG A 1173 33.08 -15.68 -39.11
CA ARG A 1173 33.73 -16.40 -40.22
C ARG A 1173 33.05 -17.73 -40.56
N LEU A 1174 32.46 -18.40 -39.57
CA LEU A 1174 31.74 -19.66 -39.75
C LEU A 1174 30.25 -19.51 -40.09
N ARG A 1175 29.76 -18.28 -40.28
CA ARG A 1175 28.36 -18.03 -40.61
C ARG A 1175 27.95 -18.82 -41.86
N GLY A 1176 26.87 -19.59 -41.75
CA GLY A 1176 26.35 -20.41 -42.85
C GLY A 1176 26.99 -21.79 -43.01
N SER A 1177 28.03 -22.12 -42.24
CA SER A 1177 28.69 -23.44 -42.31
C SER A 1177 28.01 -24.54 -41.50
N GLY A 1178 27.00 -24.19 -40.69
CA GLY A 1178 26.35 -25.12 -39.74
C GLY A 1178 27.16 -25.41 -38.47
N VAL A 1179 28.30 -24.75 -38.30
CA VAL A 1179 29.13 -24.83 -37.08
C VAL A 1179 28.83 -23.65 -36.17
N THR A 1180 28.44 -23.91 -34.92
CA THR A 1180 28.22 -22.86 -33.89
C THR A 1180 29.41 -22.73 -32.96
N VAL A 1181 29.71 -21.50 -32.53
CA VAL A 1181 30.84 -21.19 -31.65
C VAL A 1181 30.39 -20.28 -30.53
N ASN A 1182 30.57 -20.68 -29.27
CA ASN A 1182 30.18 -19.87 -28.12
C ASN A 1182 31.23 -19.90 -27.02
N SER A 1183 31.21 -18.87 -26.17
CA SER A 1183 32.10 -18.75 -25.01
C SER A 1183 31.32 -18.72 -23.71
N LEU A 1184 31.98 -19.04 -22.59
CA LEU A 1184 31.30 -19.09 -21.29
C LEU A 1184 32.21 -18.79 -20.10
N HIS A 1185 31.60 -18.42 -18.98
CA HIS A 1185 32.20 -18.45 -17.66
C HIS A 1185 31.69 -19.66 -16.86
N PRO A 1186 32.59 -20.52 -16.33
CA PRO A 1186 32.18 -21.71 -15.57
C PRO A 1186 31.75 -21.41 -14.11
N GLY A 1187 31.76 -20.15 -13.67
CA GLY A 1187 31.62 -19.78 -12.27
C GLY A 1187 32.97 -19.72 -11.53
N ALA A 1188 32.92 -19.40 -10.24
CA ALA A 1188 34.08 -19.47 -9.36
C ALA A 1188 34.27 -20.93 -8.91
N VAL A 1189 35.14 -21.68 -9.59
CA VAL A 1189 35.28 -23.15 -9.45
C VAL A 1189 36.59 -23.50 -8.73
N TYR A 1190 36.53 -24.36 -7.73
CA TYR A 1190 37.73 -24.97 -7.15
C TYR A 1190 38.30 -25.97 -8.14
N THR A 1191 39.42 -25.60 -8.75
CA THR A 1191 40.15 -26.42 -9.72
C THR A 1191 41.64 -26.36 -9.41
N GLU A 1192 42.41 -27.30 -9.93
CA GLU A 1192 43.88 -27.29 -9.84
C GLU A 1192 44.55 -26.18 -10.69
N ILE A 1193 43.80 -25.20 -11.22
CA ILE A 1193 44.37 -24.16 -12.10
C ILE A 1193 45.38 -23.27 -11.36
N ASN A 1194 45.27 -23.16 -10.04
CA ASN A 1194 46.17 -22.42 -9.16
C ASN A 1194 47.38 -23.24 -8.68
N ARG A 1195 47.59 -24.46 -9.17
CA ARG A 1195 48.69 -25.34 -8.73
C ARG A 1195 50.09 -24.76 -8.92
N ASN A 1196 50.20 -23.78 -9.82
CA ASN A 1196 51.44 -23.05 -10.11
C ASN A 1196 51.46 -21.66 -9.46
N CYS A 1197 50.56 -21.35 -8.52
CA CYS A 1197 50.59 -20.13 -7.71
C CYS A 1197 51.42 -20.37 -6.44
N GLY A 1198 52.09 -19.34 -5.91
CA GLY A 1198 52.96 -19.50 -4.72
C GLY A 1198 52.27 -20.12 -3.49
N LYS A 1199 53.05 -20.72 -2.58
CA LYS A 1199 52.58 -21.49 -1.40
C LYS A 1199 51.44 -20.83 -0.62
N PHE A 1200 51.48 -19.52 -0.44
CA PHE A 1200 50.43 -18.75 0.25
C PHE A 1200 49.05 -18.89 -0.42
N PHE A 1201 48.98 -18.78 -1.75
CA PHE A 1201 47.75 -18.92 -2.53
C PHE A 1201 47.25 -20.37 -2.59
N LEU A 1202 48.16 -21.35 -2.53
CA LEU A 1202 47.83 -22.77 -2.44
C LEU A 1202 47.16 -23.12 -1.11
N GLU A 1203 47.70 -22.65 0.02
CA GLU A 1203 47.11 -22.87 1.35
C GLU A 1203 45.79 -22.11 1.53
N PHE A 1204 45.72 -20.86 1.06
CA PHE A 1204 44.46 -20.10 1.01
C PHE A 1204 43.42 -20.78 0.08
N GLY A 1205 43.87 -21.41 -1.01
CA GLY A 1205 43.05 -22.19 -1.92
C GLY A 1205 42.37 -23.39 -1.25
N LYS A 1206 43.04 -24.11 -0.35
CA LYS A 1206 42.44 -25.25 0.39
C LYS A 1206 41.26 -24.83 1.25
N PHE A 1207 41.32 -23.63 1.83
CA PHE A 1207 40.21 -23.00 2.55
C PHE A 1207 39.07 -22.63 1.58
N LEU A 1208 39.42 -22.05 0.42
CA LEU A 1208 38.46 -21.70 -0.62
C LEU A 1208 37.81 -22.90 -1.31
N ARG A 1209 38.30 -24.14 -1.14
CA ARG A 1209 37.68 -25.36 -1.70
C ARG A 1209 36.23 -25.55 -1.27
N TYR A 1210 35.92 -25.21 -0.02
CA TYR A 1210 34.55 -25.24 0.49
C TYR A 1210 33.73 -24.04 -0.01
N LEU A 1211 34.42 -23.01 -0.49
CA LEU A 1211 33.88 -21.69 -0.85
C LEU A 1211 33.76 -21.44 -2.36
N LEU A 1212 34.04 -22.43 -3.20
CA LEU A 1212 33.93 -22.35 -4.64
C LEU A 1212 33.13 -23.54 -5.19
N LYS A 1213 32.56 -23.42 -6.39
CA LYS A 1213 31.85 -24.50 -7.09
C LYS A 1213 32.77 -25.72 -7.20
N THR A 1214 32.23 -26.92 -7.05
CA THR A 1214 32.97 -28.14 -7.41
C THR A 1214 33.25 -28.16 -8.91
N SER A 1215 34.25 -28.93 -9.33
CA SER A 1215 34.57 -29.07 -10.76
C SER A 1215 33.41 -29.66 -11.57
N GLU A 1216 32.58 -30.51 -10.96
CA GLU A 1216 31.37 -31.07 -11.57
C GLU A 1216 30.31 -29.97 -11.79
N GLU A 1217 30.03 -29.17 -10.76
CA GLU A 1217 29.13 -28.02 -10.84
C GLU A 1217 29.62 -26.95 -11.82
N GLY A 1218 30.94 -26.74 -11.88
CA GLY A 1218 31.57 -25.81 -12.82
C GLY A 1218 31.45 -26.25 -14.29
N SER A 1219 31.31 -27.55 -14.54
CA SER A 1219 31.18 -28.11 -15.90
C SER A 1219 29.80 -27.92 -16.52
N GLN A 1220 28.78 -27.60 -15.71
CA GLN A 1220 27.39 -27.58 -16.16
C GLN A 1220 27.12 -26.58 -17.28
N THR A 1221 27.72 -25.39 -17.22
CA THR A 1221 27.57 -24.39 -18.30
C THR A 1221 28.28 -24.84 -19.58
N THR A 1222 29.44 -25.49 -19.47
CA THR A 1222 30.16 -26.07 -20.61
C THR A 1222 29.33 -27.16 -21.28
N ILE A 1223 28.77 -28.08 -20.50
CA ILE A 1223 27.90 -29.15 -20.98
C ILE A 1223 26.67 -28.54 -21.67
N TYR A 1224 25.95 -27.61 -21.02
CA TYR A 1224 24.77 -26.96 -21.58
C TYR A 1224 25.04 -26.32 -22.94
N VAL A 1225 26.12 -25.54 -23.06
CA VAL A 1225 26.50 -24.89 -24.34
C VAL A 1225 26.85 -25.93 -25.41
N ALA A 1226 27.49 -27.02 -25.02
CA ALA A 1226 27.91 -28.09 -25.93
C ALA A 1226 26.76 -28.99 -26.41
N VAL A 1227 25.70 -29.23 -25.61
CA VAL A 1227 24.72 -30.30 -25.92
C VAL A 1227 23.27 -29.83 -25.98
N SER A 1228 22.95 -28.61 -25.54
CA SER A 1228 21.56 -28.13 -25.52
C SER A 1228 21.01 -27.93 -26.93
N LYS A 1229 19.86 -28.57 -27.23
CA LYS A 1229 19.16 -28.43 -28.51
C LYS A 1229 18.70 -27.00 -28.77
N ASP A 1230 18.38 -26.25 -27.71
CA ASP A 1230 17.91 -24.86 -27.80
C ASP A 1230 18.98 -23.92 -28.38
N LEU A 1231 20.25 -24.34 -28.37
CA LEU A 1231 21.39 -23.56 -28.84
C LEU A 1231 21.85 -23.96 -30.26
N THR A 1232 21.06 -24.75 -31.00
CA THR A 1232 21.47 -25.28 -32.32
C THR A 1232 21.85 -24.20 -33.34
N ASN A 1233 21.23 -23.03 -33.26
CA ASN A 1233 21.50 -21.88 -34.15
C ASN A 1233 22.09 -20.67 -33.41
N VAL A 1234 22.55 -20.86 -32.17
CA VAL A 1234 23.11 -19.77 -31.35
C VAL A 1234 24.63 -19.79 -31.49
N SER A 1235 25.22 -18.70 -31.96
CA SER A 1235 26.66 -18.58 -32.19
C SER A 1235 27.13 -17.15 -31.94
N GLY A 1236 28.33 -16.99 -31.40
CA GLY A 1236 28.91 -15.70 -31.02
C GLY A 1236 28.45 -15.17 -29.67
N GLU A 1237 27.79 -16.02 -28.85
CA GLU A 1237 27.24 -15.60 -27.57
C GLU A 1237 28.16 -15.97 -26.39
N TYR A 1238 27.95 -15.26 -25.28
CA TYR A 1238 28.65 -15.48 -24.01
C TYR A 1238 27.68 -16.01 -22.95
N PHE A 1239 28.04 -17.11 -22.30
CA PHE A 1239 27.17 -17.79 -21.33
C PHE A 1239 27.69 -17.73 -19.90
N ASP A 1240 26.77 -17.61 -18.95
CA ASP A 1240 27.02 -17.76 -17.51
C ASP A 1240 25.82 -18.45 -16.87
N CYS A 1241 26.07 -19.44 -16.00
CA CYS A 1241 25.05 -20.22 -15.32
C CYS A 1241 23.96 -20.77 -16.26
N CYS A 1242 24.39 -21.38 -17.38
CA CYS A 1242 23.54 -21.96 -18.43
C CYS A 1242 22.57 -20.96 -19.10
N LYS A 1243 22.93 -19.67 -19.16
CA LYS A 1243 22.14 -18.62 -19.82
C LYS A 1243 23.03 -17.67 -20.60
N ILE A 1244 22.49 -17.08 -21.67
CA ILE A 1244 23.14 -15.95 -22.36
C ILE A 1244 23.29 -14.82 -21.35
N SER A 1245 24.50 -14.30 -21.22
CA SER A 1245 24.89 -13.28 -20.27
C SER A 1245 25.56 -12.12 -20.98
N ARG A 1246 25.73 -11.02 -20.25
CA ARG A 1246 26.45 -9.86 -20.76
C ARG A 1246 27.92 -10.23 -20.93
N MET A 1247 28.52 -9.86 -22.06
CA MET A 1247 29.98 -9.94 -22.28
C MET A 1247 30.68 -8.60 -21.93
N PRO A 1248 32.00 -8.58 -21.71
CA PRO A 1248 32.76 -7.34 -21.54
C PRO A 1248 32.54 -6.38 -22.72
N SER A 1249 32.48 -5.06 -22.47
CA SER A 1249 32.24 -4.08 -23.54
C SER A 1249 33.32 -4.11 -24.62
N SER A 1250 34.57 -4.38 -24.24
CA SER A 1250 35.68 -4.58 -25.20
C SER A 1250 35.46 -5.79 -26.11
N ALA A 1251 34.74 -6.83 -25.67
CA ALA A 1251 34.44 -8.00 -26.49
C ALA A 1251 33.39 -7.71 -27.60
N GLN A 1252 32.66 -6.60 -27.48
CA GLN A 1252 31.70 -6.14 -28.49
C GLN A 1252 32.38 -5.32 -29.62
N ASP A 1253 33.65 -4.97 -29.45
CA ASP A 1253 34.42 -4.24 -30.46
C ASP A 1253 34.83 -5.18 -31.60
N VAL A 1254 34.18 -4.96 -32.74
CA VAL A 1254 34.36 -5.73 -33.97
C VAL A 1254 35.79 -5.61 -34.51
N GLU A 1255 36.36 -4.41 -34.49
CA GLU A 1255 37.68 -4.14 -35.06
C GLU A 1255 38.78 -4.67 -34.15
N LEU A 1256 38.57 -4.58 -32.83
CA LEU A 1256 39.45 -5.24 -31.87
C LEU A 1256 39.49 -6.75 -32.11
N ALA A 1257 38.34 -7.41 -32.26
CA ALA A 1257 38.29 -8.86 -32.51
C ALA A 1257 39.02 -9.27 -33.80
N LYS A 1258 38.85 -8.50 -34.89
CA LYS A 1258 39.61 -8.71 -36.15
C LYS A 1258 41.10 -8.52 -35.96
N LYS A 1259 41.53 -7.50 -35.21
CA LYS A 1259 42.95 -7.26 -34.95
C LYS A 1259 43.57 -8.37 -34.12
N ILE A 1260 42.90 -8.81 -33.05
CA ILE A 1260 43.36 -9.93 -32.23
C ILE A 1260 43.49 -11.20 -33.08
N TRP A 1261 42.55 -11.45 -34.00
CA TRP A 1261 42.65 -12.56 -34.94
C TRP A 1261 43.96 -12.52 -35.75
N VAL A 1262 44.22 -11.42 -36.45
CA VAL A 1262 45.40 -11.25 -37.33
C VAL A 1262 46.71 -11.35 -36.53
N ASP A 1263 46.75 -10.75 -35.34
CA ASP A 1263 47.94 -10.82 -34.51
C ASP A 1263 48.18 -12.25 -33.99
N THR A 1264 47.12 -12.96 -33.59
CA THR A 1264 47.20 -14.35 -33.15
C THR A 1264 47.65 -15.29 -34.28
N GLU A 1265 47.21 -15.08 -35.54
CA GLU A 1265 47.71 -15.83 -36.71
C GLU A 1265 49.23 -15.72 -36.86
N LYS A 1266 49.79 -14.53 -36.66
CA LYS A 1266 51.24 -14.31 -36.68
C LYS A 1266 51.95 -15.04 -35.56
N PHE A 1267 51.42 -14.99 -34.33
CA PHE A 1267 52.05 -15.67 -33.19
C PHE A 1267 52.05 -17.19 -33.29
N VAL A 1268 51.08 -17.78 -33.99
CA VAL A 1268 51.03 -19.23 -34.20
C VAL A 1268 51.74 -19.68 -35.47
N ASN A 1269 52.38 -18.77 -36.22
CA ASN A 1269 53.00 -19.03 -37.53
C ASN A 1269 52.06 -19.85 -38.44
N LEU A 1270 50.82 -19.39 -38.59
CA LEU A 1270 49.84 -20.08 -39.44
C LEU A 1270 50.29 -19.97 -40.90
N SER A 1271 50.58 -21.10 -41.54
CA SER A 1271 50.97 -21.12 -42.96
C SER A 1271 49.77 -20.87 -43.88
N ASP A 1272 50.03 -20.45 -45.12
CA ASP A 1272 48.97 -20.21 -46.10
C ASP A 1272 48.18 -21.50 -46.43
N GLU A 1273 48.83 -22.67 -46.35
CA GLU A 1273 48.18 -23.99 -46.51
C GLU A 1273 47.27 -24.37 -45.33
N GLU A 1274 47.47 -23.76 -44.16
CA GLU A 1274 46.67 -23.98 -42.94
C GLU A 1274 45.52 -22.98 -42.78
N GLN A 1275 45.43 -21.96 -43.64
CA GLN A 1275 44.30 -21.03 -43.70
C GLN A 1275 43.07 -21.70 -44.35
N ILE A 1276 42.29 -22.42 -43.53
CA ILE A 1276 41.14 -23.24 -43.97
C ILE A 1276 39.78 -22.50 -43.79
N LEU A 1277 39.81 -21.27 -43.28
CA LEU A 1277 38.64 -20.39 -43.08
C LEU A 1277 38.61 -19.29 -44.13
#